data_AF-A0A7V2UCN8-F1
#
_entry.id   AF-A0A7V2UCN8-F1
#
_cell.length_a   1.000
_cell.length_b   1.000
_cell.length_c   1.000
_cell.angle_alpha   90.00
_cell.angle_beta   90.00
_cell.angle_gamma   90.00
#
_symmetry.space_group_name_H-M   'P 1'
#
loop_
_entity.id
_entity.type
_entity.pdbx_description
1 polymer ?
#
loop_
_entity_poly.entity_id
_entity_poly.type
_entity_poly.pdbx_seq_one_letter_code
_entity_poly.pdbx_strand_id
1 'polypeptide(L)'
;MRRAAAAAAFSVMASLATSRGAEHVTVSIGDFETAGISRFLADWDRPAPGARTVDAANRAVLLRFPGAAEKLWAEAAKGMTIAKAEVVLAYDGYELHPHGYTCRAGLGEKKWKESPPQWHVVAWPLRRPWRADAQKGPTFNAFVNGSAYWARFGATDAENDRFPTRLGPAELSTQCPEGRLDVTSLLNDPAYGKTLGERLRRIEDCGLLLKKLETHDFRYDEWWSSYEWANPTGGHGLTFKAPRLVVTFAPGEKPAGALPKAADTIFAGGDAYLTDSKPTAVLPTPEQLRAMAARHAFAKPHWMPDWQWQRVSELAGHAGDRIGAWRQKLLAADPADYAKVVNELLSIPPRYWQGWSIQDDLLLWYLYRDMLPAPVLDSIREYWDAWLMPDLPTDQFFHPQSRKNEEYWKATKDWRGRKSFFRDGYNYVISTMNFNHTAAMGALLGGHIIGAQRAIADGRHGLEHLPLRLWAWFDGTTQESIDHYYFSITLSGQKMFADFGPTHLDRMMGQSILAKSVEELTSSWHPNLRRFINTSGRTGLSFLWVTQGGLEHIIHTLSHRGAMHDQGNKDTFGMALFNQDAPAGRIALQTTTGPWAPEWAANMVDEKPLPYEMTVTQKDWGHFAQTPLWKRCYLGKHYGLASTDVGRFGSVPVMAQWQRTKTPVERVQEVGTLLVRYGMNTTKLLTQHGGIVPMQGGSLATLQHKNKMVLLSSPLFRLGEKDKEPPEARSLQTTIALFTFEPAPTWQLYLDGRRVERLPCALKAGQVITLRDGVSFVGIIPLPSTDLGRDAEVVISADGVEEELQGGGKAKPALLIQQYNYKAATPLAQAGLSWEAIDLAYGGFVIELSDATEHTPRSFQRHLSRIQTTTRWDAEKKTLHVLHKSGDDTFEFAYRPDYQVYFSAGVPTDQCFPYRVVNGRWPYLPRGLDRDSTLTQQGTTGRLEKNGAALTCEPGRMAYLQTEPLSGTYAAFNPLPSPTLWEMCLPEGMCVHADGRVGMLRVIARPREARLWVDHAAKEDQRAPDMATALLVFGLRKAPSVEFNGKRLPALPVDMAGKRGYIIPLVKEPALDGLEERLRRAHETLVGLHAGSRAAFVHDWWVVGPFAVKDDERLWAGVKATYPPEQGVDLKATYAGMNRIEGKEVEAPVAWRRLLQPGQPPLGPGPVNLADFISPNKGACAFAFTKIASDRERQVTIYTGSDQCLAVWLNGQKVLDRNVYRAAEPDQDRATVTLRQGDNTVLLRSICGWEGWSFYFRLGDDHGFPVTDGLSFSAQ
;
A
#
# COMPACT_ATOMS: atom_id res chain seq x y z
N MET A 1 -54.10 34.07 -2.16
CA MET A 1 -54.95 35.09 -1.51
C MET A 1 -55.86 34.42 -0.49
N ARG A 2 -55.90 34.97 0.73
CA ARG A 2 -56.98 35.00 1.74
C ARG A 2 -57.90 33.78 1.95
N ARG A 3 -57.70 33.15 3.12
CA ARG A 3 -58.66 32.96 4.24
C ARG A 3 -60.17 32.82 3.94
N ALA A 4 -60.71 31.73 4.49
CA ALA A 4 -61.85 31.65 5.44
C ALA A 4 -63.30 31.45 4.93
N ALA A 5 -63.90 30.40 5.52
CA ALA A 5 -65.24 30.29 6.12
C ALA A 5 -66.47 29.89 5.27
N ALA A 6 -67.20 28.91 5.85
CA ALA A 6 -68.67 28.86 6.04
C ALA A 6 -69.48 27.72 5.35
N ALA A 7 -70.03 26.86 6.22
CA ALA A 7 -71.43 26.42 6.32
C ALA A 7 -72.11 25.52 5.26
N ALA A 8 -72.36 24.27 5.70
CA ALA A 8 -73.66 23.56 5.81
C ALA A 8 -74.69 23.59 4.65
N ALA A 9 -75.00 22.39 4.12
CA ALA A 9 -76.33 21.73 4.18
C ALA A 9 -76.44 20.59 3.14
N PHE A 10 -76.74 19.36 3.57
CA PHE A 10 -77.97 18.61 3.22
C PHE A 10 -77.91 17.16 3.74
N SER A 11 -78.93 16.79 4.51
CA SER A 11 -79.29 15.46 5.03
C SER A 11 -80.49 14.95 4.17
N VAL A 12 -80.95 13.69 4.07
CA VAL A 12 -80.90 12.45 4.87
C VAL A 12 -81.47 11.31 4.01
N MET A 13 -81.02 10.06 4.21
CA MET A 13 -81.77 8.78 4.17
C MET A 13 -80.79 7.65 4.54
N ALA A 14 -81.05 6.59 5.29
CA ALA A 14 -82.03 6.22 6.31
C ALA A 14 -81.48 4.94 6.98
N SER A 15 -81.57 4.87 8.33
CA SER A 15 -81.59 3.68 9.21
C SER A 15 -80.66 2.47 8.96
N LEU A 16 -79.64 2.30 9.82
CA LEU A 16 -79.42 1.10 10.67
C LEU A 16 -78.12 1.25 11.49
N ALA A 17 -78.17 0.81 12.75
CA ALA A 17 -77.08 0.68 13.73
C ALA A 17 -76.48 1.98 14.32
N THR A 18 -77.10 2.43 15.41
CA THR A 18 -76.38 3.05 16.52
C THR A 18 -75.53 2.00 17.24
N SER A 19 -74.21 2.02 17.05
CA SER A 19 -73.27 1.32 17.95
C SER A 19 -72.18 2.28 18.43
N ARG A 20 -72.11 2.38 19.76
CA ARG A 20 -71.17 3.14 20.59
C ARG A 20 -69.76 3.23 20.00
N GLY A 21 -69.21 4.45 19.92
CA GLY A 21 -67.77 4.65 19.76
C GLY A 21 -67.05 4.04 20.95
N ALA A 22 -66.21 3.04 20.70
CA ALA A 22 -65.40 2.39 21.72
C ALA A 22 -63.98 2.96 21.62
N GLU A 23 -63.60 3.73 22.64
CA GLU A 23 -62.33 4.46 22.71
C GLU A 23 -61.14 3.51 22.85
N HIS A 24 -60.01 3.88 22.22
CA HIS A 24 -58.72 3.25 22.48
C HIS A 24 -58.27 3.52 23.92
N VAL A 25 -57.80 2.49 24.62
CA VAL A 25 -57.28 2.61 26.00
C VAL A 25 -55.77 2.48 25.97
N THR A 26 -55.04 3.43 26.56
CA THR A 26 -53.58 3.36 26.67
C THR A 26 -53.16 3.12 28.11
N VAL A 27 -52.39 2.05 28.33
CA VAL A 27 -51.79 1.69 29.62
C VAL A 27 -50.30 2.00 29.57
N SER A 28 -49.78 2.70 30.58
CA SER A 28 -48.35 2.99 30.72
C SER A 28 -47.80 2.34 31.99
N ILE A 29 -46.88 1.38 31.84
CA ILE A 29 -46.17 0.73 32.94
C ILE A 29 -44.83 1.44 33.15
N GLY A 30 -44.68 2.10 34.29
CA GLY A 30 -43.46 2.81 34.68
C GLY A 30 -42.60 2.09 35.71
N ASP A 31 -43.06 0.96 36.25
CA ASP A 31 -42.24 0.09 37.10
C ASP A 31 -41.30 -0.72 36.19
N PHE A 32 -39.99 -0.58 36.40
CA PHE A 32 -38.99 -1.22 35.55
C PHE A 32 -37.79 -1.69 36.36
N GLU A 33 -37.08 -2.67 35.82
CA GLU A 33 -35.75 -3.05 36.27
C GLU A 33 -34.78 -2.93 35.10
N THR A 34 -33.57 -2.48 35.39
CA THR A 34 -32.45 -2.56 34.46
C THR A 34 -31.26 -3.27 35.08
N ALA A 35 -30.48 -3.95 34.25
CA ALA A 35 -29.20 -4.53 34.64
C ALA A 35 -28.19 -4.43 33.49
N GLY A 36 -26.99 -3.94 33.77
CA GLY A 36 -25.92 -3.82 32.79
C GLY A 36 -25.22 -5.16 32.59
N ILE A 37 -24.94 -5.49 31.34
CA ILE A 37 -24.00 -6.56 30.98
C ILE A 37 -22.91 -5.95 30.11
N SER A 38 -21.66 -6.23 30.47
CA SER A 38 -20.51 -5.53 29.88
C SER A 38 -19.41 -6.50 29.52
N ARG A 39 -18.86 -6.34 28.30
CA ARG A 39 -17.66 -7.05 27.86
C ARG A 39 -16.40 -6.52 28.57
N PHE A 40 -16.44 -5.33 29.17
CA PHE A 40 -15.26 -4.61 29.68
C PHE A 40 -14.55 -5.22 30.90
N LEU A 41 -13.26 -4.85 31.03
CA LEU A 41 -12.38 -5.10 32.18
C LEU A 41 -12.20 -6.57 32.57
N ALA A 42 -12.63 -7.49 31.70
CA ALA A 42 -12.71 -8.92 31.96
C ALA A 42 -13.48 -9.28 33.26
N ASP A 43 -14.34 -8.37 33.73
CA ASP A 43 -15.16 -8.52 34.94
C ASP A 43 -16.55 -9.06 34.56
N TRP A 44 -16.55 -10.23 33.90
CA TRP A 44 -17.74 -10.77 33.21
C TRP A 44 -18.80 -11.36 34.13
N ASP A 45 -18.49 -11.55 35.41
CA ASP A 45 -19.36 -12.13 36.43
C ASP A 45 -19.86 -11.10 37.46
N ARG A 46 -19.66 -9.80 37.20
CA ARG A 46 -20.16 -8.74 38.08
C ARG A 46 -21.54 -8.25 37.65
N PRO A 47 -22.57 -8.37 38.51
CA PRO A 47 -23.86 -7.76 38.27
C PRO A 47 -23.79 -6.23 38.34
N ALA A 48 -24.54 -5.55 37.47
CA ALA A 48 -24.66 -4.10 37.45
C ALA A 48 -26.13 -3.65 37.45
N PRO A 49 -26.89 -3.89 38.54
CA PRO A 49 -28.29 -3.46 38.62
C PRO A 49 -28.41 -1.94 38.50
N GLY A 50 -29.45 -1.46 37.82
CA GLY A 50 -29.71 -0.03 37.61
C GLY A 50 -28.86 0.64 36.52
N ALA A 51 -28.04 -0.11 35.76
CA ALA A 51 -27.30 0.46 34.64
C ALA A 51 -28.24 0.99 33.55
N ARG A 52 -27.88 2.11 32.93
CA ARG A 52 -28.71 2.82 31.93
C ARG A 52 -27.94 3.35 30.72
N THR A 53 -26.65 3.02 30.62
CA THR A 53 -25.78 3.46 29.53
C THR A 53 -25.49 2.29 28.61
N VAL A 54 -25.80 2.46 27.32
CA VAL A 54 -25.51 1.49 26.27
C VAL A 54 -24.50 2.07 25.29
N ASP A 55 -23.65 1.23 24.71
CA ASP A 55 -22.84 1.59 23.57
C ASP A 55 -22.93 0.51 22.48
N ALA A 56 -22.19 0.68 21.38
CA ALA A 56 -22.25 -0.27 20.27
C ALA A 56 -21.24 -1.42 20.44
N ALA A 57 -20.16 -1.19 21.17
CA ALA A 57 -19.08 -2.14 21.36
C ALA A 57 -19.34 -3.06 22.57
N ASN A 58 -19.11 -2.59 23.79
CA ASN A 58 -18.98 -3.44 24.97
C ASN A 58 -20.14 -3.38 25.97
N ARG A 59 -20.91 -2.28 26.03
CA ARG A 59 -21.94 -2.07 27.08
C ARG A 59 -23.35 -2.29 26.53
N ALA A 60 -24.08 -3.22 27.15
CA ALA A 60 -25.50 -3.44 26.90
C ALA A 60 -26.30 -3.39 28.21
N VAL A 61 -27.61 -3.13 28.10
CA VAL A 61 -28.51 -3.05 29.25
C VAL A 61 -29.70 -3.96 29.03
N LEU A 62 -29.99 -4.82 30.00
CA LEU A 62 -31.24 -5.56 30.06
C LEU A 62 -32.33 -4.68 30.67
N LEU A 63 -33.53 -4.69 30.10
CA LEU A 63 -34.70 -3.93 30.54
C LEU A 63 -35.93 -4.84 30.63
N ARG A 64 -36.61 -4.85 31.77
CA ARG A 64 -37.90 -5.56 31.97
C ARG A 64 -38.87 -4.72 32.79
N PHE A 65 -40.15 -5.09 32.77
CA PHE A 65 -41.25 -4.36 33.42
C PHE A 65 -42.01 -5.26 34.40
N PRO A 66 -41.56 -5.37 35.67
CA PRO A 66 -42.21 -6.21 36.67
C PRO A 66 -43.69 -5.85 36.90
N GLY A 67 -44.56 -6.84 37.01
CA GLY A 67 -46.01 -6.67 37.19
C GLY A 67 -46.76 -6.10 35.97
N ALA A 68 -46.12 -6.06 34.80
CA ALA A 68 -46.77 -5.62 33.56
C ALA A 68 -47.81 -6.65 33.08
N ALA A 69 -47.56 -7.94 33.25
CA ALA A 69 -48.40 -9.00 32.73
C ALA A 69 -49.79 -8.99 33.38
N GLU A 70 -49.88 -8.84 34.70
CA GLU A 70 -51.16 -8.73 35.42
C GLU A 70 -51.93 -7.48 35.01
N LYS A 71 -51.26 -6.32 34.94
CA LYS A 71 -51.87 -5.04 34.57
C LYS A 71 -52.41 -5.06 33.14
N LEU A 72 -51.66 -5.61 32.19
CA LEU A 72 -52.05 -5.70 30.79
C LEU A 72 -53.09 -6.80 30.53
N TRP A 73 -53.00 -7.94 31.24
CA TRP A 73 -54.01 -9.00 31.17
C TRP A 73 -55.37 -8.53 31.69
N ALA A 74 -55.39 -7.74 32.77
CA ALA A 74 -56.62 -7.16 33.31
C ALA A 74 -57.36 -6.29 32.29
N GLU A 75 -56.64 -5.53 31.46
CA GLU A 75 -57.25 -4.76 30.37
C GLU A 75 -57.69 -5.65 29.20
N ALA A 76 -56.85 -6.61 28.78
CA ALA A 76 -57.22 -7.54 27.71
C ALA A 76 -58.49 -8.36 28.06
N ALA A 77 -58.63 -8.77 29.33
CA ALA A 77 -59.79 -9.51 29.85
C ALA A 77 -61.12 -8.73 29.77
N LYS A 78 -61.08 -7.40 29.57
CA LYS A 78 -62.27 -6.56 29.35
C LYS A 78 -62.82 -6.63 27.92
N GLY A 79 -62.24 -7.45 27.04
CA GLY A 79 -62.62 -7.52 25.62
C GLY A 79 -61.83 -6.50 24.79
N MET A 80 -60.55 -6.37 25.09
CA MET A 80 -59.65 -5.43 24.43
C MET A 80 -58.49 -6.21 23.82
N THR A 81 -58.09 -5.85 22.60
CA THR A 81 -56.91 -6.43 21.91
C THR A 81 -55.79 -5.43 21.81
N ILE A 82 -54.54 -5.90 21.75
CA ILE A 82 -53.35 -5.04 21.68
C ILE A 82 -53.21 -4.51 20.25
N ALA A 83 -53.42 -3.21 20.09
CA ALA A 83 -53.24 -2.53 18.81
C ALA A 83 -51.79 -2.10 18.60
N LYS A 84 -51.12 -1.63 19.67
CA LYS A 84 -49.74 -1.16 19.62
C LYS A 84 -49.06 -1.34 20.97
N ALA A 85 -47.78 -1.69 20.98
CA ALA A 85 -46.96 -1.67 22.18
C ALA A 85 -45.60 -1.02 21.89
N GLU A 86 -45.19 -0.07 22.73
CA GLU A 86 -43.94 0.65 22.59
C GLU A 86 -43.17 0.68 23.91
N VAL A 87 -41.85 0.51 23.84
CA VAL A 87 -40.95 0.87 24.94
C VAL A 87 -40.47 2.30 24.70
N VAL A 88 -40.82 3.20 25.63
CA VAL A 88 -40.44 4.61 25.58
C VAL A 88 -39.26 4.85 26.52
N LEU A 89 -38.18 5.43 26.00
CA LEU A 89 -36.96 5.77 26.74
C LEU A 89 -36.78 7.30 26.70
N ALA A 90 -36.51 7.93 27.85
CA ALA A 90 -36.18 9.36 27.88
C ALA A 90 -34.66 9.58 27.82
N TYR A 91 -34.21 10.57 27.06
CA TYR A 91 -32.80 10.89 26.88
C TYR A 91 -32.19 11.49 28.17
N ASP A 92 -31.01 11.01 28.58
CA ASP A 92 -30.30 11.48 29.79
C ASP A 92 -28.88 12.00 29.50
N GLY A 93 -28.30 11.69 28.34
CA GLY A 93 -26.98 12.18 27.93
C GLY A 93 -26.22 11.24 27.01
N TYR A 94 -25.05 11.69 26.53
CA TYR A 94 -24.05 10.86 25.87
C TYR A 94 -22.65 11.15 26.43
N GLU A 95 -21.73 10.22 26.25
CA GLU A 95 -20.34 10.38 26.68
C GLU A 95 -19.46 11.00 25.60
N LEU A 96 -18.75 12.06 25.94
CA LEU A 96 -17.66 12.61 25.11
C LEU A 96 -16.34 11.87 25.35
N HIS A 97 -16.09 11.47 26.59
CA HIS A 97 -14.91 10.71 27.00
C HIS A 97 -15.39 9.39 27.61
N PRO A 98 -15.60 8.35 26.80
CA PRO A 98 -16.14 7.11 27.29
C PRO A 98 -15.13 6.41 28.19
N HIS A 99 -15.58 6.04 29.39
CA HIS A 99 -14.73 5.46 30.41
C HIS A 99 -14.19 4.09 29.94
N GLY A 100 -12.86 3.91 30.06
CA GLY A 100 -12.20 2.64 29.75
C GLY A 100 -11.99 2.35 28.27
N TYR A 101 -12.29 3.28 27.36
CA TYR A 101 -11.94 3.16 25.94
C TYR A 101 -10.68 3.94 25.57
N THR A 102 -9.98 3.46 24.55
CA THR A 102 -8.91 4.17 23.87
C THR A 102 -9.52 5.29 23.03
N CYS A 103 -9.35 6.54 23.46
CA CYS A 103 -9.82 7.73 22.77
C CYS A 103 -8.68 8.73 22.53
N ARG A 104 -8.76 9.49 21.44
CA ARG A 104 -7.79 10.56 21.14
C ARG A 104 -8.27 11.84 21.82
N ALA A 105 -7.57 12.29 22.86
CA ALA A 105 -7.96 13.48 23.60
C ALA A 105 -8.06 14.71 22.67
N GLY A 106 -9.18 15.44 22.74
CA GLY A 106 -9.44 16.67 21.97
C GLY A 106 -9.80 16.51 20.49
N LEU A 107 -9.52 15.38 19.84
CA LEU A 107 -9.88 15.14 18.44
C LEU A 107 -11.36 14.72 18.33
N GLY A 108 -12.16 15.52 17.60
CA GLY A 108 -13.60 15.31 17.43
C GLY A 108 -14.49 15.97 18.48
N GLU A 109 -13.96 16.26 19.67
CA GLU A 109 -14.72 16.80 20.81
C GLU A 109 -15.48 18.09 20.48
N LYS A 110 -14.82 19.04 19.81
CA LYS A 110 -15.44 20.29 19.36
C LYS A 110 -16.66 20.00 18.48
N LYS A 111 -16.52 19.10 17.50
CA LYS A 111 -17.62 18.73 16.58
C LYS A 111 -18.76 18.04 17.29
N TRP A 112 -18.48 17.13 18.23
CA TRP A 112 -19.52 16.44 19.00
C TRP A 112 -20.32 17.42 19.87
N LYS A 113 -19.67 18.45 20.42
CA LYS A 113 -20.34 19.50 21.20
C LYS A 113 -21.17 20.45 20.31
N GLU A 114 -20.61 20.92 19.20
CA GLU A 114 -21.26 21.85 18.28
C GLU A 114 -22.40 21.19 17.47
N SER A 115 -22.29 19.88 17.22
CA SER A 115 -23.29 19.05 16.54
C SER A 115 -23.54 17.76 17.34
N PRO A 116 -24.41 17.83 18.37
CA PRO A 116 -24.73 16.68 19.20
C PRO A 116 -25.20 15.46 18.39
N PRO A 117 -24.80 14.24 18.79
CA PRO A 117 -25.16 13.02 18.08
C PRO A 117 -26.66 12.73 18.12
N GLN A 118 -27.13 12.11 17.04
CA GLN A 118 -28.47 11.54 16.91
C GLN A 118 -28.32 10.02 16.85
N TRP A 119 -28.07 9.40 18.00
CA TRP A 119 -27.83 7.96 18.09
C TRP A 119 -29.11 7.21 18.39
N HIS A 120 -29.09 5.92 18.11
CA HIS A 120 -30.27 5.07 18.19
C HIS A 120 -30.06 3.92 19.16
N VAL A 121 -31.13 3.60 19.88
CA VAL A 121 -31.24 2.38 20.66
C VAL A 121 -31.89 1.31 19.78
N VAL A 122 -31.35 0.09 19.86
CA VAL A 122 -31.93 -1.13 19.29
C VAL A 122 -32.11 -2.15 20.39
N ALA A 123 -33.06 -3.06 20.19
CA ALA A 123 -33.41 -4.06 21.20
C ALA A 123 -33.54 -5.47 20.62
N TRP A 124 -33.27 -6.47 21.45
CA TRP A 124 -33.58 -7.87 21.15
C TRP A 124 -34.41 -8.48 22.29
N PRO A 125 -35.53 -9.17 21.99
CA PRO A 125 -36.29 -9.88 23.00
C PRO A 125 -35.49 -11.03 23.59
N LEU A 126 -35.52 -11.18 24.91
CA LEU A 126 -34.83 -12.26 25.59
C LEU A 126 -35.71 -13.52 25.73
N ARG A 127 -35.04 -14.66 25.84
CA ARG A 127 -35.66 -15.98 26.08
C ARG A 127 -35.51 -16.44 27.53
N ARG A 128 -34.55 -15.86 28.26
CA ARG A 128 -34.22 -16.24 29.63
C ARG A 128 -34.70 -15.19 30.62
N PRO A 129 -35.29 -15.61 31.75
CA PRO A 129 -35.72 -14.70 32.79
C PRO A 129 -34.53 -14.21 33.62
N TRP A 130 -34.63 -13.01 34.17
CA TRP A 130 -33.59 -12.41 35.04
C TRP A 130 -34.22 -11.40 36.01
N ARG A 131 -33.47 -10.99 37.04
CA ARG A 131 -33.86 -9.95 37.99
C ARG A 131 -32.69 -9.01 38.28
N ALA A 132 -32.96 -7.71 38.43
CA ALA A 132 -31.95 -6.77 38.90
C ALA A 132 -31.61 -7.07 40.38
N ASP A 133 -30.42 -7.58 40.63
CA ASP A 133 -29.95 -7.96 41.96
C ASP A 133 -28.42 -7.78 42.03
N ALA A 134 -27.91 -7.29 43.15
CA ALA A 134 -26.49 -6.98 43.30
C ALA A 134 -25.59 -8.23 43.39
N GLN A 135 -26.15 -9.40 43.72
CA GLN A 135 -25.41 -10.65 43.85
C GLN A 135 -25.81 -11.66 42.78
N LYS A 136 -27.13 -11.88 42.62
CA LYS A 136 -27.71 -12.90 41.73
C LYS A 136 -28.19 -12.35 40.39
N GLY A 137 -27.98 -11.06 40.13
CA GLY A 137 -28.43 -10.42 38.89
C GLY A 137 -27.69 -10.95 37.66
N PRO A 138 -28.15 -10.59 36.45
CA PRO A 138 -27.49 -10.99 35.23
C PRO A 138 -26.11 -10.31 35.12
N THR A 139 -25.20 -11.00 34.46
CA THR A 139 -23.83 -10.59 34.16
C THR A 139 -23.57 -10.80 32.66
N PHE A 140 -22.37 -10.46 32.17
CA PHE A 140 -22.02 -10.79 30.79
C PHE A 140 -21.99 -12.30 30.55
N ASN A 141 -21.74 -13.10 31.57
CA ASN A 141 -21.63 -14.55 31.48
C ASN A 141 -22.95 -15.27 31.78
N ALA A 142 -23.77 -14.73 32.68
CA ALA A 142 -24.91 -15.42 33.28
C ALA A 142 -26.20 -14.60 33.28
N PHE A 143 -27.35 -15.27 33.16
CA PHE A 143 -28.65 -14.63 33.38
C PHE A 143 -29.10 -14.72 34.85
N VAL A 144 -28.53 -15.66 35.61
CA VAL A 144 -28.55 -15.69 37.08
C VAL A 144 -27.12 -15.98 37.56
N ASN A 145 -26.46 -14.99 38.16
CA ASN A 145 -25.05 -15.11 38.54
C ASN A 145 -24.80 -16.31 39.48
N GLY A 146 -23.79 -17.11 39.13
CA GLY A 146 -23.40 -18.32 39.88
C GLY A 146 -24.40 -19.48 39.83
N SER A 147 -25.47 -19.40 39.03
CA SER A 147 -26.50 -20.46 38.97
C SER A 147 -26.92 -20.86 37.56
N ALA A 148 -26.99 -19.92 36.59
CA ALA A 148 -27.41 -20.25 35.24
C ALA A 148 -26.79 -19.32 34.18
N TYR A 149 -26.13 -19.92 33.18
CA TYR A 149 -25.31 -19.21 32.19
C TYR A 149 -26.04 -18.99 30.87
N TRP A 150 -25.72 -17.88 30.18
CA TRP A 150 -26.14 -17.68 28.79
C TRP A 150 -25.57 -18.82 27.92
N ALA A 151 -26.28 -19.24 26.87
CA ALA A 151 -25.74 -20.18 25.88
C ALA A 151 -24.55 -19.57 25.12
N ARG A 152 -24.54 -18.24 24.95
CA ARG A 152 -23.37 -17.47 24.56
C ARG A 152 -23.37 -16.12 25.29
N PHE A 153 -22.21 -15.76 25.86
CA PHE A 153 -21.98 -14.53 26.60
C PHE A 153 -22.64 -13.28 25.96
N GLY A 154 -23.06 -12.36 26.82
CA GLY A 154 -23.78 -11.15 26.43
C GLY A 154 -25.20 -11.41 25.94
N ALA A 155 -25.77 -12.58 26.25
CA ALA A 155 -27.05 -13.06 25.73
C ALA A 155 -27.12 -13.03 24.19
N THR A 156 -26.03 -13.42 23.53
CA THR A 156 -25.88 -13.20 22.07
C THR A 156 -26.41 -14.35 21.21
N ASP A 157 -26.62 -15.53 21.78
CA ASP A 157 -27.14 -16.70 21.08
C ASP A 157 -28.59 -16.49 20.60
N ALA A 158 -28.82 -16.64 19.30
CA ALA A 158 -30.10 -16.34 18.67
C ALA A 158 -31.16 -17.46 18.85
N GLU A 159 -30.75 -18.63 19.32
CA GLU A 159 -31.63 -19.78 19.52
C GLU A 159 -32.08 -19.89 20.98
N ASN A 160 -31.16 -19.68 21.92
CA ASN A 160 -31.34 -20.02 23.33
C ASN A 160 -31.40 -18.82 24.28
N ASP A 161 -30.76 -17.69 23.94
CA ASP A 161 -30.65 -16.54 24.85
C ASP A 161 -31.60 -15.41 24.47
N ARG A 162 -31.66 -15.10 23.18
CA ARG A 162 -32.50 -14.04 22.62
C ARG A 162 -33.15 -14.47 21.32
N PHE A 163 -34.11 -13.69 20.84
CA PHE A 163 -34.67 -13.85 19.50
C PHE A 163 -33.77 -13.16 18.46
N PRO A 164 -33.65 -13.69 17.23
CA PRO A 164 -32.79 -13.11 16.19
C PRO A 164 -33.30 -11.75 15.71
N THR A 165 -34.61 -11.51 15.79
CA THR A 165 -35.26 -10.29 15.33
C THR A 165 -34.79 -9.09 16.14
N ARG A 166 -34.16 -8.13 15.47
CA ARG A 166 -33.80 -6.82 16.03
C ARG A 166 -35.01 -5.88 15.97
N LEU A 167 -35.35 -5.26 17.10
CA LEU A 167 -36.35 -4.20 17.21
C LEU A 167 -35.69 -2.82 17.15
N GLY A 168 -36.44 -1.83 16.68
CA GLY A 168 -35.93 -0.49 16.36
C GLY A 168 -35.30 -0.42 14.97
N PRO A 169 -34.45 0.58 14.68
CA PRO A 169 -33.91 1.56 15.63
C PRO A 169 -34.93 2.59 16.10
N ALA A 170 -34.74 3.09 17.34
CA ALA A 170 -35.41 4.29 17.85
C ALA A 170 -34.36 5.35 18.19
N GLU A 171 -34.49 6.55 17.63
CA GLU A 171 -33.58 7.66 17.95
C GLU A 171 -33.75 8.04 19.42
N LEU A 172 -32.65 8.29 20.11
CA LEU A 172 -32.64 8.83 21.46
C LEU A 172 -31.51 9.87 21.55
N SER A 173 -31.89 11.15 21.50
CA SER A 173 -30.95 12.25 21.31
C SER A 173 -31.47 13.55 21.94
N THR A 174 -30.69 14.63 21.83
CA THR A 174 -31.17 15.97 22.17
C THR A 174 -32.29 16.46 21.25
N GLN A 175 -32.40 15.92 20.03
CA GLN A 175 -33.46 16.25 19.06
C GLN A 175 -34.68 15.33 19.19
N CYS A 176 -34.47 14.10 19.64
CA CYS A 176 -35.52 13.13 19.97
C CYS A 176 -35.40 12.73 21.45
N PRO A 177 -35.92 13.55 22.39
CA PRO A 177 -35.76 13.31 23.82
C PRO A 177 -36.57 12.11 24.34
N GLU A 178 -37.55 11.61 23.58
CA GLU A 178 -38.27 10.36 23.85
C GLU A 178 -38.11 9.39 22.67
N GLY A 179 -37.22 8.39 22.83
CA GLY A 179 -37.09 7.30 21.86
C GLY A 179 -38.17 6.25 22.07
N ARG A 180 -38.88 5.86 21.00
CA ARG A 180 -39.99 4.90 21.04
C ARG A 180 -39.66 3.65 20.22
N LEU A 181 -39.38 2.55 20.90
CA LEU A 181 -39.15 1.24 20.29
C LEU A 181 -40.49 0.52 20.11
N ASP A 182 -40.88 0.24 18.87
CA ASP A 182 -42.04 -0.61 18.60
C ASP A 182 -41.75 -2.06 19.00
N VAL A 183 -42.53 -2.57 19.95
CA VAL A 183 -42.47 -3.95 20.45
C VAL A 183 -43.78 -4.69 20.24
N THR A 184 -44.67 -4.18 19.39
CA THR A 184 -46.02 -4.72 19.14
C THR A 184 -45.97 -6.19 18.72
N SER A 185 -44.99 -6.56 17.88
CA SER A 185 -44.81 -7.94 17.43
C SER A 185 -44.60 -8.91 18.58
N LEU A 186 -43.97 -8.51 19.68
CA LEU A 186 -43.73 -9.38 20.84
C LEU A 186 -45.02 -9.85 21.51
N LEU A 187 -46.10 -9.07 21.36
CA LEU A 187 -47.39 -9.34 22.00
C LEU A 187 -48.43 -9.89 21.01
N ASN A 188 -48.14 -9.86 19.71
CA ASN A 188 -49.06 -10.31 18.65
C ASN A 188 -48.55 -11.52 17.84
N ASP A 189 -47.24 -11.74 17.75
CA ASP A 189 -46.67 -12.84 16.97
C ASP A 189 -46.54 -14.13 17.83
N PRO A 190 -47.16 -15.26 17.42
CA PRO A 190 -47.05 -16.54 18.12
C PRO A 190 -45.62 -17.06 18.31
N ALA A 191 -44.64 -16.58 17.54
CA ALA A 191 -43.23 -16.94 17.69
C ALA A 191 -42.67 -16.59 19.08
N TYR A 192 -43.24 -15.59 19.76
CA TYR A 192 -42.84 -15.17 21.12
C TYR A 192 -43.65 -15.83 22.23
N GLY A 193 -44.63 -16.68 21.90
CA GLY A 193 -45.51 -17.37 22.84
C GLY A 193 -46.85 -17.70 22.20
N LYS A 194 -47.36 -18.91 22.43
CA LYS A 194 -48.56 -19.44 21.76
C LYS A 194 -49.81 -18.68 22.17
N THR A 195 -49.89 -18.24 23.43
CA THR A 195 -51.01 -17.47 23.98
C THR A 195 -50.58 -16.03 24.30
N LEU A 196 -51.54 -15.11 24.39
CA LEU A 196 -51.24 -13.74 24.85
C LEU A 196 -50.66 -13.74 26.27
N GLY A 197 -51.15 -14.61 27.15
CA GLY A 197 -50.63 -14.75 28.51
C GLY A 197 -49.15 -15.15 28.54
N GLU A 198 -48.74 -16.09 27.69
CA GLU A 198 -47.32 -16.47 27.55
C GLU A 198 -46.45 -15.32 27.06
N ARG A 199 -46.93 -14.52 26.11
CA ARG A 199 -46.20 -13.37 25.57
C ARG A 199 -46.06 -12.23 26.59
N LEU A 200 -47.14 -11.92 27.32
CA LEU A 200 -47.14 -10.96 28.42
C LEU A 200 -46.18 -11.38 29.54
N ARG A 201 -46.16 -12.68 29.89
CA ARG A 201 -45.23 -13.17 30.90
C ARG A 201 -43.78 -13.14 30.41
N ARG A 202 -43.54 -13.43 29.13
CA ARG A 202 -42.19 -13.34 28.54
C ARG A 202 -41.62 -11.93 28.60
N ILE A 203 -42.39 -10.90 28.25
CA ILE A 203 -41.90 -9.52 28.30
C ILE A 203 -41.62 -9.05 29.74
N GLU A 204 -42.39 -9.52 30.72
CA GLU A 204 -42.17 -9.22 32.14
C GLU A 204 -40.94 -9.94 32.72
N ASP A 205 -40.83 -11.24 32.48
CA ASP A 205 -39.81 -12.08 33.11
C ASP A 205 -38.46 -11.97 32.39
N CYS A 206 -38.46 -11.91 31.05
CA CYS A 206 -37.26 -11.91 30.23
C CYS A 206 -36.89 -10.52 29.72
N GLY A 207 -37.86 -9.69 29.34
CA GLY A 207 -37.60 -8.34 28.84
C GLY A 207 -36.76 -8.27 27.56
N LEU A 208 -35.95 -7.22 27.45
CA LEU A 208 -35.19 -6.83 26.26
C LEU A 208 -33.70 -6.62 26.57
N LEU A 209 -32.83 -6.98 25.62
CA LEU A 209 -31.42 -6.58 25.56
C LEU A 209 -31.29 -5.31 24.71
N LEU A 210 -30.86 -4.21 25.30
CA LEU A 210 -30.65 -2.91 24.64
C LEU A 210 -29.18 -2.67 24.30
N LYS A 211 -28.92 -2.16 23.09
CA LYS A 211 -27.62 -1.62 22.67
C LYS A 211 -27.78 -0.31 21.89
N LYS A 212 -26.69 0.46 21.80
CA LYS A 212 -26.57 1.52 20.80
C LYS A 212 -26.29 0.91 19.43
N LEU A 213 -26.85 1.49 18.37
CA LEU A 213 -26.66 1.02 17.01
C LEU A 213 -25.33 1.46 16.37
N GLU A 214 -24.93 2.72 16.58
CA GLU A 214 -23.85 3.36 15.85
C GLU A 214 -22.47 2.91 16.33
N THR A 215 -21.81 2.00 15.59
CA THR A 215 -20.40 1.63 15.83
C THR A 215 -19.40 2.73 15.46
N HIS A 216 -19.83 3.67 14.63
CA HIS A 216 -19.11 4.86 14.17
C HIS A 216 -20.15 5.88 13.66
N ASP A 217 -19.78 7.12 13.37
CA ASP A 217 -20.70 8.11 12.79
C ASP A 217 -19.98 9.04 11.81
N PHE A 218 -20.32 8.92 10.52
CA PHE A 218 -19.72 9.69 9.44
C PHE A 218 -20.11 11.17 9.39
N ARG A 219 -21.07 11.59 10.20
CA ARG A 219 -21.37 13.01 10.40
C ARG A 219 -20.12 13.80 10.82
N TYR A 220 -19.20 13.14 11.52
CA TYR A 220 -18.01 13.76 12.08
C TYR A 220 -16.78 13.65 11.19
N ASP A 221 -16.94 13.04 10.01
CA ASP A 221 -15.88 12.86 9.03
C ASP A 221 -15.36 14.19 8.50
N GLU A 222 -14.13 14.14 8.01
CA GLU A 222 -13.50 15.25 7.32
C GLU A 222 -13.16 14.77 5.93
N TRP A 223 -13.77 15.38 4.92
CA TRP A 223 -13.61 14.93 3.53
C TRP A 223 -12.15 14.91 3.08
N TRP A 224 -11.26 15.70 3.70
CA TRP A 224 -9.83 15.72 3.41
C TRP A 224 -9.02 14.64 4.16
N SER A 225 -9.57 14.09 5.25
CA SER A 225 -8.88 13.14 6.12
C SER A 225 -9.14 11.70 5.70
N SER A 226 -8.08 10.98 5.38
CA SER A 226 -8.11 9.55 5.10
C SER A 226 -8.17 8.68 6.36
N TYR A 227 -7.88 9.23 7.54
CA TYR A 227 -7.66 8.48 8.77
C TYR A 227 -8.87 8.44 9.72
N GLU A 228 -9.95 9.14 9.37
CA GLU A 228 -11.26 9.03 10.04
C GLU A 228 -11.24 9.35 11.54
N TRP A 229 -10.43 10.34 11.97
CA TRP A 229 -10.11 10.59 13.38
C TRP A 229 -11.28 10.76 14.35
N ALA A 230 -12.37 11.40 13.94
CA ALA A 230 -13.52 11.71 14.80
C ALA A 230 -14.72 10.75 14.64
N ASN A 231 -14.58 9.75 13.76
CA ASN A 231 -15.65 8.81 13.41
C ASN A 231 -15.86 7.64 14.38
N PRO A 232 -14.86 7.14 15.17
CA PRO A 232 -15.00 5.97 16.05
C PRO A 232 -15.89 6.21 17.27
N THR A 233 -17.19 6.43 17.07
CA THR A 233 -18.16 6.72 18.12
C THR A 233 -18.68 5.47 18.84
N GLY A 234 -18.31 4.25 18.42
CA GLY A 234 -18.87 3.00 18.93
C GLY A 234 -18.73 2.78 20.44
N GLY A 235 -17.63 3.28 21.03
CA GLY A 235 -17.41 3.21 22.47
C GLY A 235 -18.12 4.30 23.29
N HIS A 236 -18.62 5.35 22.65
CA HIS A 236 -19.30 6.45 23.32
C HIS A 236 -20.69 6.02 23.79
N GLY A 237 -20.92 6.10 25.10
CA GLY A 237 -22.15 5.68 25.73
C GLY A 237 -23.32 6.63 25.45
N LEU A 238 -24.51 6.05 25.31
CA LEU A 238 -25.80 6.72 25.26
C LEU A 238 -26.60 6.33 26.51
N THR A 239 -27.01 7.32 27.30
CA THR A 239 -27.68 7.11 28.58
C THR A 239 -29.16 7.45 28.48
N PHE A 240 -30.00 6.55 28.96
CA PHE A 240 -31.45 6.75 29.04
C PHE A 240 -31.95 6.85 30.49
N LYS A 241 -33.18 7.30 30.66
CA LYS A 241 -33.91 7.32 31.94
C LYS A 241 -35.39 7.05 31.74
N ALA A 242 -36.07 6.79 32.86
CA ALA A 242 -37.52 6.61 32.93
C ALA A 242 -38.13 5.72 31.82
N PRO A 243 -37.61 4.50 31.58
CA PRO A 243 -38.18 3.58 30.62
C PRO A 243 -39.63 3.23 30.99
N ARG A 244 -40.51 3.18 29.99
CA ARG A 244 -41.94 2.87 30.17
C ARG A 244 -42.41 1.91 29.07
N LEU A 245 -43.22 0.93 29.43
CA LEU A 245 -43.96 0.11 28.47
C LEU A 245 -45.34 0.71 28.27
N VAL A 246 -45.59 1.25 27.08
CA VAL A 246 -46.85 1.90 26.70
C VAL A 246 -47.59 0.98 25.74
N VAL A 247 -48.76 0.50 26.14
CA VAL A 247 -49.59 -0.41 25.35
C VAL A 247 -50.94 0.25 25.06
N THR A 248 -51.24 0.39 23.78
CA THR A 248 -52.54 0.88 23.30
C THR A 248 -53.40 -0.30 22.90
N PHE A 249 -54.58 -0.37 23.52
CA PHE A 249 -55.60 -1.36 23.24
C PHE A 249 -56.66 -0.79 22.31
N ALA A 250 -57.24 -1.66 21.48
CA ALA A 250 -58.44 -1.41 20.70
C ALA A 250 -59.55 -2.38 21.13
N PRO A 251 -60.83 -2.05 20.90
CA PRO A 251 -61.93 -2.99 21.10
C PRO A 251 -61.69 -4.29 20.33
N GLY A 252 -61.89 -5.45 20.97
CA GLY A 252 -61.61 -6.74 20.36
C GLY A 252 -62.21 -7.91 21.14
N GLU A 253 -61.73 -9.13 20.85
CA GLU A 253 -62.16 -10.33 21.57
C GLU A 253 -61.36 -10.53 22.85
N LYS A 254 -61.96 -11.17 23.85
CA LYS A 254 -61.26 -11.56 25.07
C LYS A 254 -60.17 -12.59 24.72
N PRO A 255 -58.96 -12.48 25.29
CA PRO A 255 -57.90 -13.44 25.02
C PRO A 255 -58.29 -14.84 25.50
N ALA A 256 -58.01 -15.86 24.68
CA ALA A 256 -58.19 -17.25 25.06
C ALA A 256 -57.10 -17.72 26.05
N GLY A 257 -57.48 -18.57 27.02
CA GLY A 257 -56.58 -19.14 28.02
C GLY A 257 -56.50 -18.36 29.33
N ALA A 258 -55.45 -18.61 30.11
CA ALA A 258 -55.18 -17.96 31.39
C ALA A 258 -53.78 -17.32 31.39
N LEU A 259 -53.56 -16.34 32.26
CA LEU A 259 -52.24 -15.77 32.48
C LEU A 259 -51.35 -16.79 33.23
N PRO A 260 -50.20 -17.21 32.67
CA PRO A 260 -49.25 -18.07 33.38
C PRO A 260 -48.77 -17.41 34.68
N LYS A 261 -48.46 -18.23 35.70
CA LYS A 261 -47.87 -17.75 36.96
C LYS A 261 -46.51 -17.11 36.71
N ALA A 262 -46.17 -16.10 37.51
CA ALA A 262 -44.85 -15.46 37.49
C ALA A 262 -43.73 -16.48 37.76
N ALA A 263 -42.57 -16.29 37.11
CA ALA A 263 -41.44 -17.21 37.21
C ALA A 263 -40.62 -17.10 38.53
N ASP A 264 -41.17 -16.52 39.61
CA ASP A 264 -40.49 -16.33 40.92
C ASP A 264 -39.86 -17.62 41.49
N THR A 265 -40.34 -18.79 41.05
CA THR A 265 -39.79 -20.11 41.42
C THR A 265 -38.35 -20.36 40.94
N ILE A 266 -37.88 -19.69 39.88
CA ILE A 266 -36.51 -19.86 39.34
C ILE A 266 -35.45 -19.30 40.31
N PHE A 267 -35.80 -18.31 41.11
CA PHE A 267 -34.91 -17.69 42.10
C PHE A 267 -35.05 -18.30 43.50
N ALA A 268 -36.08 -19.11 43.73
CA ALA A 268 -36.41 -19.73 45.02
C ALA A 268 -35.86 -21.16 45.19
N GLY A 269 -35.46 -21.84 44.11
CA GLY A 269 -34.81 -23.15 44.16
C GLY A 269 -33.78 -23.31 43.03
N GLY A 270 -32.49 -23.26 43.38
CA GLY A 270 -31.39 -23.30 42.41
C GLY A 270 -31.27 -24.60 41.61
N ASP A 271 -31.91 -25.69 42.04
CA ASP A 271 -31.59 -27.04 41.58
C ASP A 271 -32.12 -27.42 40.18
N ALA A 272 -33.07 -26.67 39.59
CA ALA A 272 -33.68 -27.06 38.32
C ALA A 272 -32.89 -26.67 37.04
N TYR A 273 -31.92 -25.75 37.14
CA TYR A 273 -31.09 -25.29 36.01
C TYR A 273 -29.61 -25.76 36.09
N LEU A 274 -29.25 -26.49 37.15
CA LEU A 274 -27.85 -26.67 37.57
C LEU A 274 -27.11 -27.88 36.98
N THR A 275 -27.73 -28.72 36.15
CA THR A 275 -27.04 -29.96 35.75
C THR A 275 -26.18 -29.85 34.49
N ASP A 276 -26.37 -28.85 33.60
CA ASP A 276 -25.68 -28.82 32.29
C ASP A 276 -25.16 -27.45 31.78
N SER A 277 -25.31 -26.32 32.49
CA SER A 277 -24.82 -25.01 32.00
C SER A 277 -23.48 -24.57 32.61
N LYS A 278 -22.59 -23.97 31.82
CA LYS A 278 -21.22 -23.55 32.22
C LYS A 278 -20.93 -22.10 31.78
N PRO A 279 -20.00 -21.39 32.45
CA PRO A 279 -19.45 -20.12 31.97
C PRO A 279 -19.10 -20.14 30.48
N THR A 280 -19.55 -19.13 29.74
CA THR A 280 -19.30 -18.98 28.29
C THR A 280 -18.21 -17.95 27.97
N ALA A 281 -18.00 -16.96 28.83
CA ALA A 281 -16.85 -16.07 28.80
C ALA A 281 -15.93 -16.42 29.98
N VAL A 282 -14.75 -16.97 29.71
CA VAL A 282 -13.85 -17.49 30.74
C VAL A 282 -12.41 -17.04 30.43
N LEU A 283 -11.71 -16.58 31.47
CA LEU A 283 -10.27 -16.38 31.41
C LEU A 283 -9.55 -17.72 31.67
N PRO A 284 -8.42 -17.99 31.01
CA PRO A 284 -7.68 -19.21 31.27
C PRO A 284 -7.17 -19.27 32.72
N THR A 285 -7.18 -20.47 33.30
CA THR A 285 -6.53 -20.75 34.59
C THR A 285 -5.02 -20.53 34.52
N PRO A 286 -4.31 -20.30 35.64
CA PRO A 286 -2.85 -20.19 35.65
C PRO A 286 -2.14 -21.37 34.97
N GLU A 287 -2.67 -22.60 35.13
CA GLU A 287 -2.15 -23.80 34.46
C GLU A 287 -2.30 -23.72 32.94
N GLN A 288 -3.47 -23.30 32.46
CA GLN A 288 -3.72 -23.09 31.04
C GLN A 288 -2.84 -21.97 30.48
N LEU A 289 -2.68 -20.85 31.20
CA LEU A 289 -1.79 -19.77 30.80
C LEU A 289 -0.34 -20.26 30.65
N ARG A 290 0.17 -21.05 31.60
CA ARG A 290 1.51 -21.65 31.50
C ARG A 290 1.63 -22.59 30.28
N ALA A 291 0.62 -23.40 30.01
CA ALA A 291 0.61 -24.29 28.85
C ALA A 291 0.56 -23.50 27.52
N MET A 292 -0.23 -22.43 27.46
CA MET A 292 -0.31 -21.54 26.30
C MET A 292 1.01 -20.80 26.08
N ALA A 293 1.60 -20.23 27.14
CA ALA A 293 2.89 -19.56 27.08
C ALA A 293 4.02 -20.50 26.62
N ALA A 294 4.03 -21.76 27.09
CA ALA A 294 5.01 -22.74 26.66
C ALA A 294 4.90 -23.07 25.15
N ARG A 295 3.68 -23.15 24.60
CA ARG A 295 3.45 -23.39 23.15
C ARG A 295 3.88 -22.20 22.28
N HIS A 296 3.78 -20.99 22.82
CA HIS A 296 4.02 -19.72 22.12
C HIS A 296 5.34 -19.05 22.49
N ALA A 297 6.20 -19.76 23.22
CA ALA A 297 7.51 -19.26 23.64
C ALA A 297 8.31 -18.80 22.41
N PHE A 298 8.99 -17.66 22.56
CA PHE A 298 9.83 -17.13 21.49
C PHE A 298 11.04 -18.05 21.30
N ALA A 299 10.99 -18.86 20.25
CA ALA A 299 11.96 -19.92 19.99
C ALA A 299 12.39 -19.91 18.52
N LYS A 300 13.58 -20.44 18.28
CA LYS A 300 14.14 -20.56 16.93
C LYS A 300 13.27 -21.46 16.06
N PRO A 301 12.74 -20.97 14.92
CA PRO A 301 12.06 -21.82 13.96
C PRO A 301 13.01 -22.88 13.37
N HIS A 302 12.49 -24.06 13.05
CA HIS A 302 13.29 -25.17 12.48
C HIS A 302 14.04 -24.78 11.20
N TRP A 303 13.47 -23.92 10.37
CA TRP A 303 14.07 -23.51 9.10
C TRP A 303 15.24 -22.53 9.27
N MET A 304 15.36 -21.88 10.43
CA MET A 304 16.27 -20.76 10.64
C MET A 304 17.65 -21.25 11.14
N PRO A 305 18.76 -20.84 10.50
CA PRO A 305 20.10 -21.19 10.95
C PRO A 305 20.48 -20.45 12.24
N ASP A 306 21.44 -21.01 13.01
CA ASP A 306 21.84 -20.47 14.32
C ASP A 306 22.35 -19.03 14.26
N TRP A 307 23.14 -18.71 13.23
CA TRP A 307 23.67 -17.36 13.06
C TRP A 307 22.54 -16.34 12.88
N GLN A 308 21.49 -16.69 12.13
CA GLN A 308 20.36 -15.80 11.88
C GLN A 308 19.49 -15.67 13.12
N TRP A 309 19.29 -16.77 13.86
CA TRP A 309 18.60 -16.73 15.14
C TRP A 309 19.29 -15.83 16.17
N GLN A 310 20.63 -15.81 16.17
CA GLN A 310 21.37 -14.88 17.01
C GLN A 310 20.99 -13.42 16.70
N ARG A 311 20.96 -13.03 15.43
CA ARG A 311 20.54 -11.68 15.00
C ARG A 311 19.11 -11.35 15.38
N VAL A 312 18.21 -12.31 15.18
CA VAL A 312 16.80 -12.18 15.59
C VAL A 312 16.67 -12.01 17.11
N SER A 313 17.48 -12.74 17.89
CA SER A 313 17.49 -12.65 19.35
C SER A 313 18.03 -11.31 19.85
N GLU A 314 19.07 -10.77 19.19
CA GLU A 314 19.60 -9.42 19.45
C GLU A 314 18.50 -8.36 19.27
N LEU A 315 17.76 -8.39 18.16
CA LEU A 315 16.63 -7.48 17.92
C LEU A 315 15.47 -7.67 18.90
N ALA A 316 15.16 -8.93 19.27
CA ALA A 316 14.09 -9.23 20.21
C ALA A 316 14.34 -8.64 21.61
N GLY A 317 15.61 -8.37 21.97
CA GLY A 317 16.00 -7.69 23.20
C GLY A 317 15.68 -6.18 23.21
N HIS A 318 15.38 -5.57 22.07
CA HIS A 318 15.09 -4.14 21.91
C HIS A 318 13.62 -3.90 21.55
N ALA A 319 12.69 -4.40 22.38
CA ALA A 319 11.26 -4.23 22.14
C ALA A 319 10.83 -2.75 22.24
N GLY A 320 10.09 -2.29 21.23
CA GLY A 320 9.49 -0.94 21.19
C GLY A 320 8.14 -0.91 20.49
N ASP A 321 7.68 -2.06 19.99
CA ASP A 321 6.40 -2.27 19.31
C ASP A 321 5.30 -2.76 20.25
N ARG A 322 4.06 -2.55 19.83
CA ARG A 322 2.88 -2.90 20.63
C ARG A 322 2.69 -4.41 20.75
N ILE A 323 2.93 -5.16 19.67
CA ILE A 323 2.82 -6.63 19.70
C ILE A 323 3.86 -7.25 20.63
N GLY A 324 5.08 -6.72 20.69
CA GLY A 324 6.12 -7.13 21.62
C GLY A 324 5.69 -6.95 23.08
N ALA A 325 5.08 -5.82 23.42
CA ALA A 325 4.54 -5.55 24.75
C ALA A 325 3.40 -6.53 25.12
N TRP A 326 2.46 -6.77 24.20
CA TRP A 326 1.39 -7.76 24.41
C TRP A 326 1.95 -9.17 24.58
N ARG A 327 2.86 -9.59 23.68
CA ARG A 327 3.52 -10.90 23.73
C ARG A 327 4.21 -11.12 25.07
N GLN A 328 4.99 -10.14 25.55
CA GLN A 328 5.69 -10.26 26.82
C GLN A 328 4.71 -10.54 27.98
N LYS A 329 3.57 -9.84 28.01
CA LYS A 329 2.53 -10.02 29.03
C LYS A 329 1.80 -11.35 28.89
N LEU A 330 1.43 -11.75 27.67
CA LEU A 330 0.78 -13.03 27.39
C LEU A 330 1.66 -14.22 27.78
N LEU A 331 2.98 -14.13 27.51
CA LEU A 331 3.93 -15.20 27.78
C LEU A 331 4.45 -15.21 29.23
N ALA A 332 4.22 -14.16 30.02
CA ALA A 332 4.55 -14.16 31.45
C ALA A 332 3.73 -15.21 32.23
N ALA A 333 2.62 -15.69 31.66
CA ALA A 333 1.66 -16.61 32.29
C ALA A 333 1.13 -16.10 33.64
N ASP A 334 1.17 -14.78 33.84
CA ASP A 334 0.63 -14.10 35.01
C ASP A 334 -0.82 -13.64 34.73
N PRO A 335 -1.80 -14.03 35.57
CA PRO A 335 -3.19 -13.65 35.36
C PRO A 335 -3.44 -12.14 35.31
N ALA A 336 -2.69 -11.34 36.08
CA ALA A 336 -2.89 -9.89 36.12
C ALA A 336 -2.36 -9.20 34.86
N ASP A 337 -1.19 -9.61 34.35
CA ASP A 337 -0.67 -9.13 33.07
C ASP A 337 -1.50 -9.62 31.88
N TYR A 338 -2.01 -10.85 31.91
CA TYR A 338 -2.96 -11.35 30.91
C TYR A 338 -4.23 -10.49 30.88
N ALA A 339 -4.81 -10.20 32.04
CA ALA A 339 -5.99 -9.34 32.14
C ALA A 339 -5.74 -7.93 31.59
N LYS A 340 -4.54 -7.35 31.77
CA LYS A 340 -4.20 -6.05 31.17
C LYS A 340 -4.27 -6.08 29.64
N VAL A 341 -3.74 -7.13 29.00
CA VAL A 341 -3.79 -7.28 27.53
C VAL A 341 -5.24 -7.43 27.06
N VAL A 342 -6.01 -8.30 27.74
CA VAL A 342 -7.44 -8.47 27.44
C VAL A 342 -8.19 -7.13 27.54
N ASN A 343 -7.92 -6.36 28.60
CA ASN A 343 -8.60 -5.09 28.84
C ASN A 343 -8.22 -4.02 27.82
N GLU A 344 -6.94 -3.95 27.43
CA GLU A 344 -6.48 -3.03 26.38
C GLU A 344 -7.09 -3.38 25.01
N LEU A 345 -7.19 -4.66 24.66
CA LEU A 345 -7.81 -5.05 23.39
C LEU A 345 -9.31 -4.73 23.35
N LEU A 346 -10.00 -4.89 24.48
CA LEU A 346 -11.41 -4.54 24.61
C LEU A 346 -11.65 -3.03 24.70
N SER A 347 -10.63 -2.23 25.04
CA SER A 347 -10.73 -0.77 25.05
C SER A 347 -10.68 -0.14 23.67
N ILE A 348 -10.28 -0.87 22.63
CA ILE A 348 -10.21 -0.35 21.26
C ILE A 348 -11.61 -0.35 20.65
N PRO A 349 -12.23 0.81 20.39
CA PRO A 349 -13.55 0.83 19.76
C PRO A 349 -13.45 0.41 18.29
N PRO A 350 -14.56 -0.14 17.71
CA PRO A 350 -14.62 -0.38 16.28
C PRO A 350 -14.23 0.86 15.49
N ARG A 351 -13.53 0.65 14.37
CA ARG A 351 -13.09 1.71 13.45
C ARG A 351 -12.02 2.66 13.98
N TYR A 352 -11.45 2.43 15.16
CA TYR A 352 -10.32 3.22 15.66
C TYR A 352 -9.09 3.06 14.75
N TRP A 353 -8.56 4.15 14.18
CA TRP A 353 -7.35 4.09 13.36
C TRP A 353 -6.11 3.83 14.22
N GLN A 354 -5.45 2.69 13.98
CA GLN A 354 -4.26 2.23 14.70
C GLN A 354 -2.95 2.83 14.17
N GLY A 355 -3.02 3.75 13.20
CA GLY A 355 -1.80 4.22 12.53
C GLY A 355 -1.18 3.13 11.65
N TRP A 356 0.10 3.29 11.38
CA TRP A 356 0.93 2.32 10.68
C TRP A 356 1.38 1.15 11.57
N SER A 357 0.74 0.98 12.73
CA SER A 357 0.95 -0.16 13.64
C SER A 357 -0.07 -1.28 13.44
N ILE A 358 -0.98 -1.17 12.46
CA ILE A 358 -2.02 -2.17 12.18
C ILE A 358 -1.44 -3.58 11.90
N GLN A 359 -0.18 -3.66 11.47
CA GLN A 359 0.57 -4.91 11.34
C GLN A 359 0.69 -5.64 12.68
N ASP A 360 0.81 -4.92 13.81
CA ASP A 360 0.89 -5.50 15.16
C ASP A 360 -0.42 -6.20 15.54
N ASP A 361 -1.58 -5.61 15.24
CA ASP A 361 -2.91 -6.21 15.48
C ASP A 361 -3.11 -7.45 14.62
N LEU A 362 -2.68 -7.39 13.36
CA LEU A 362 -2.73 -8.53 12.46
C LEU A 362 -1.79 -9.65 12.94
N LEU A 363 -0.57 -9.34 13.36
CA LEU A 363 0.35 -10.32 13.94
C LEU A 363 -0.22 -10.96 15.21
N LEU A 364 -0.88 -10.19 16.07
CA LEU A 364 -1.59 -10.72 17.23
C LEU A 364 -2.61 -11.79 16.80
N TRP A 365 -3.42 -11.50 15.77
CA TRP A 365 -4.39 -12.47 15.26
C TRP A 365 -3.73 -13.73 14.66
N TYR A 366 -2.75 -13.56 13.79
CA TYR A 366 -2.18 -14.70 13.07
C TYR A 366 -1.26 -15.57 13.93
N LEU A 367 -0.63 -15.01 14.96
CA LEU A 367 0.34 -15.73 15.80
C LEU A 367 -0.22 -16.13 17.17
N TYR A 368 -1.12 -15.33 17.76
CA TYR A 368 -1.50 -15.49 19.17
C TYR A 368 -3.01 -15.55 19.42
N ARG A 369 -3.87 -15.66 18.38
CA ARG A 369 -5.33 -15.68 18.59
C ARG A 369 -5.85 -16.79 19.49
N ASP A 370 -5.20 -17.95 19.52
CA ASP A 370 -5.56 -19.06 20.41
C ASP A 370 -5.20 -18.75 21.87
N MET A 371 -4.46 -17.67 22.12
CA MET A 371 -4.24 -17.12 23.46
C MET A 371 -5.34 -16.19 23.94
N LEU A 372 -6.21 -15.70 23.04
CA LEU A 372 -7.20 -14.68 23.35
C LEU A 372 -8.55 -15.32 23.70
N PRO A 373 -9.29 -14.78 24.69
CA PRO A 373 -10.58 -15.31 25.05
C PRO A 373 -11.64 -14.93 23.99
N ALA A 374 -12.69 -15.73 23.86
CA ALA A 374 -13.71 -15.56 22.82
C ALA A 374 -14.30 -14.13 22.71
N PRO A 375 -14.59 -13.40 23.81
CA PRO A 375 -15.08 -12.03 23.71
C PRO A 375 -14.09 -11.05 23.05
N VAL A 376 -12.78 -11.25 23.21
CA VAL A 376 -11.75 -10.43 22.54
C VAL A 376 -11.72 -10.75 21.05
N LEU A 377 -11.82 -12.03 20.68
CA LEU A 377 -11.88 -12.44 19.28
C LEU A 377 -13.10 -11.83 18.55
N ASP A 378 -14.25 -11.75 19.23
CA ASP A 378 -15.44 -11.08 18.69
C ASP A 378 -15.22 -9.57 18.54
N SER A 379 -14.56 -8.91 19.50
CA SER A 379 -14.20 -7.49 19.39
C SER A 379 -13.29 -7.19 18.20
N ILE A 380 -12.30 -8.06 17.92
CA ILE A 380 -11.42 -7.93 16.76
C ILE A 380 -12.21 -8.12 15.45
N ARG A 381 -13.16 -9.06 15.41
CA ARG A 381 -14.04 -9.24 14.25
C ARG A 381 -14.94 -8.03 14.03
N GLU A 382 -15.56 -7.50 15.07
CA GLU A 382 -16.38 -6.27 15.02
C GLU A 382 -15.58 -5.06 14.54
N TYR A 383 -14.30 -4.96 14.93
CA TYR A 383 -13.39 -3.93 14.44
C TYR A 383 -13.21 -4.00 12.92
N TRP A 384 -12.91 -5.20 12.38
CA TRP A 384 -12.73 -5.39 10.95
C TRP A 384 -14.04 -5.30 10.17
N ASP A 385 -15.16 -5.77 10.73
CA ASP A 385 -16.49 -5.63 10.13
C ASP A 385 -16.84 -4.15 9.93
N ALA A 386 -16.63 -3.31 10.94
CA ALA A 386 -16.88 -1.86 10.87
C ALA A 386 -15.99 -1.16 9.83
N TRP A 387 -14.73 -1.56 9.69
CA TRP A 387 -13.81 -1.00 8.69
C TRP A 387 -14.11 -1.47 7.27
N LEU A 388 -14.49 -2.72 7.09
CA LEU A 388 -14.63 -3.36 5.78
C LEU A 388 -16.05 -3.30 5.22
N MET A 389 -17.06 -3.01 6.05
CA MET A 389 -18.46 -2.84 5.64
C MET A 389 -18.87 -3.92 4.61
N PRO A 390 -18.78 -5.21 4.98
CA PRO A 390 -18.81 -6.32 4.01
C PRO A 390 -20.16 -6.46 3.29
N ASP A 391 -21.23 -5.88 3.84
CA ASP A 391 -22.54 -5.79 3.23
C ASP A 391 -22.55 -4.92 1.96
N LEU A 392 -21.66 -3.92 1.87
CA LEU A 392 -21.56 -3.06 0.70
C LEU A 392 -20.73 -3.70 -0.42
N PRO A 393 -21.24 -3.70 -1.67
CA PRO A 393 -20.44 -4.02 -2.84
C PRO A 393 -19.45 -2.88 -3.14
N THR A 394 -18.36 -3.22 -3.80
CA THR A 394 -17.20 -2.34 -4.02
C THR A 394 -17.57 -1.05 -4.78
N ASP A 395 -18.45 -1.13 -5.77
CA ASP A 395 -18.91 -0.02 -6.60
C ASP A 395 -19.77 1.02 -5.85
N GLN A 396 -20.21 0.72 -4.62
CA GLN A 396 -21.03 1.62 -3.82
C GLN A 396 -20.23 2.52 -2.87
N PHE A 397 -18.95 2.23 -2.61
CA PHE A 397 -18.14 3.08 -1.75
C PHE A 397 -17.80 4.41 -2.41
N PHE A 398 -17.34 5.42 -1.67
CA PHE A 398 -16.76 6.68 -2.13
C PHE A 398 -15.29 6.74 -1.74
N HIS A 399 -14.48 7.37 -2.60
CA HIS A 399 -13.05 7.53 -2.35
C HIS A 399 -12.83 8.17 -0.97
N PRO A 400 -11.87 7.69 -0.14
CA PRO A 400 -11.70 8.16 1.23
C PRO A 400 -11.52 9.67 1.39
N GLN A 401 -11.02 10.35 0.37
CA GLN A 401 -10.83 11.81 0.37
C GLN A 401 -11.86 12.56 -0.49
N SER A 402 -13.07 12.01 -0.65
CA SER A 402 -14.15 12.59 -1.45
C SER A 402 -15.18 13.34 -0.59
N ARG A 403 -15.65 14.49 -1.07
CA ARG A 403 -16.80 15.22 -0.50
C ARG A 403 -18.13 14.47 -0.63
N LYS A 404 -18.23 13.49 -1.55
CA LYS A 404 -19.44 12.71 -1.80
C LYS A 404 -19.96 11.99 -0.55
N ASN A 405 -19.08 11.61 0.37
CA ASN A 405 -19.49 10.97 1.60
C ASN A 405 -20.28 11.92 2.53
N GLU A 406 -19.86 13.19 2.62
CA GLU A 406 -20.57 14.24 3.37
C GLU A 406 -21.92 14.57 2.70
N GLU A 407 -21.95 14.66 1.38
CA GLU A 407 -23.17 14.88 0.60
C GLU A 407 -24.17 13.72 0.75
N TYR A 408 -23.67 12.48 0.72
CA TYR A 408 -24.46 11.27 0.92
C TYR A 408 -25.10 11.24 2.30
N TRP A 409 -24.32 11.54 3.35
CA TRP A 409 -24.89 11.72 4.68
C TRP A 409 -26.03 12.76 4.61
N LYS A 410 -25.76 13.95 4.05
CA LYS A 410 -26.72 15.09 4.04
C LYS A 410 -28.04 14.72 3.40
N ALA A 411 -27.99 13.94 2.32
CA ALA A 411 -29.16 13.47 1.61
C ALA A 411 -29.90 12.32 2.32
N THR A 412 -29.18 11.35 2.89
CA THR A 412 -29.76 10.06 3.32
C THR A 412 -29.92 9.89 4.82
N LYS A 413 -29.17 10.68 5.60
CA LYS A 413 -29.01 10.52 7.05
C LYS A 413 -28.41 9.17 7.47
N ASP A 414 -27.81 8.43 6.53
CA ASP A 414 -27.12 7.18 6.81
C ASP A 414 -25.77 7.45 7.50
N TRP A 415 -25.74 7.25 8.82
CA TRP A 415 -24.57 7.46 9.66
C TRP A 415 -23.40 6.54 9.32
N ARG A 416 -23.66 5.40 8.67
CA ARG A 416 -22.62 4.43 8.25
C ARG A 416 -21.79 4.95 7.09
N GLY A 417 -22.23 6.01 6.41
CA GLY A 417 -21.57 6.54 5.21
C GLY A 417 -21.35 5.46 4.16
N ARG A 418 -20.47 5.73 3.20
CA ARG A 418 -20.02 4.73 2.22
C ARG A 418 -18.53 4.86 1.97
N LYS A 419 -17.72 5.01 3.01
CA LYS A 419 -16.28 5.21 2.90
C LYS A 419 -15.53 4.15 3.71
N SER A 420 -14.41 3.68 3.20
CA SER A 420 -13.50 2.79 3.91
C SER A 420 -12.07 3.02 3.41
N PHE A 421 -11.15 3.29 4.33
CA PHE A 421 -9.71 3.36 4.03
C PHE A 421 -9.20 2.07 3.37
N PHE A 422 -9.66 0.91 3.86
CA PHE A 422 -9.11 -0.38 3.45
C PHE A 422 -9.67 -0.94 2.17
N ARG A 423 -10.89 -0.58 1.71
CA ARG A 423 -11.53 -1.24 0.56
C ARG A 423 -11.58 -0.44 -0.74
N ASP A 424 -12.18 0.74 -0.73
CA ASP A 424 -12.51 1.46 -1.97
C ASP A 424 -11.29 2.15 -2.59
N GLY A 425 -11.12 3.45 -2.33
CA GLY A 425 -10.14 4.28 -3.04
C GLY A 425 -8.76 3.65 -3.14
N TYR A 426 -8.15 3.22 -2.03
CA TYR A 426 -6.74 2.83 -2.05
C TYR A 426 -6.45 1.40 -2.56
N ASN A 427 -7.46 0.60 -2.95
CA ASN A 427 -7.22 -0.61 -3.74
C ASN A 427 -7.41 -0.40 -5.25
N TYR A 428 -8.12 0.65 -5.65
CA TYR A 428 -8.48 0.93 -7.05
C TYR A 428 -7.92 2.27 -7.57
N VAL A 429 -7.30 3.05 -6.69
CA VAL A 429 -6.76 4.40 -6.95
C VAL A 429 -5.39 4.53 -6.31
N ILE A 430 -4.48 5.14 -7.05
CA ILE A 430 -3.10 5.41 -6.66
C ILE A 430 -3.09 6.38 -5.46
N SER A 431 -2.28 6.08 -4.45
CA SER A 431 -1.95 6.98 -3.34
C SER A 431 -0.44 7.00 -3.13
N THR A 432 0.04 7.24 -1.91
CA THR A 432 1.42 6.90 -1.55
C THR A 432 1.58 5.40 -1.40
N MET A 433 2.78 4.88 -1.66
CA MET A 433 3.09 3.45 -1.64
C MET A 433 2.67 2.78 -0.32
N ASN A 434 3.02 3.35 0.83
CA ASN A 434 2.61 2.86 2.14
C ASN A 434 1.09 2.81 2.35
N PHE A 435 0.33 3.78 1.80
CA PHE A 435 -1.14 3.77 1.85
C PHE A 435 -1.72 2.58 1.10
N ASN A 436 -1.30 2.39 -0.16
CA ASN A 436 -1.83 1.28 -0.97
C ASN A 436 -1.45 -0.08 -0.39
N HIS A 437 -0.24 -0.23 0.18
CA HIS A 437 0.15 -1.46 0.89
C HIS A 437 -0.73 -1.70 2.11
N THR A 438 -0.95 -0.67 2.94
CA THR A 438 -1.74 -0.80 4.18
C THR A 438 -3.21 -1.08 3.88
N ALA A 439 -3.78 -0.41 2.87
CA ALA A 439 -5.15 -0.63 2.44
C ALA A 439 -5.35 -2.06 1.93
N ALA A 440 -4.53 -2.50 0.97
CA ALA A 440 -4.61 -3.85 0.40
C ALA A 440 -4.39 -4.93 1.46
N MET A 441 -3.45 -4.72 2.40
CA MET A 441 -3.22 -5.62 3.52
C MET A 441 -4.42 -5.72 4.44
N GLY A 442 -5.00 -4.58 4.85
CA GLY A 442 -6.15 -4.58 5.75
C GLY A 442 -7.41 -5.17 5.10
N ALA A 443 -7.68 -4.91 3.81
CA ALA A 443 -8.78 -5.55 3.10
C ALA A 443 -8.58 -7.06 2.94
N LEU A 444 -7.37 -7.49 2.52
CA LEU A 444 -7.08 -8.89 2.27
C LEU A 444 -7.07 -9.71 3.57
N LEU A 445 -6.28 -9.28 4.55
CA LEU A 445 -6.09 -10.02 5.80
C LEU A 445 -7.24 -9.77 6.79
N GLY A 446 -7.74 -8.55 6.91
CA GLY A 446 -8.94 -8.25 7.70
C GLY A 446 -10.18 -8.93 7.13
N GLY A 447 -10.32 -8.97 5.79
CA GLY A 447 -11.39 -9.71 5.13
C GLY A 447 -11.31 -11.20 5.42
N HIS A 448 -10.10 -11.78 5.49
CA HIS A 448 -9.90 -13.16 5.90
C HIS A 448 -10.31 -13.42 7.36
N ILE A 449 -10.03 -12.49 8.28
CA ILE A 449 -10.42 -12.57 9.70
C ILE A 449 -11.94 -12.72 9.87
N ILE A 450 -12.73 -11.99 9.09
CA ILE A 450 -14.20 -11.98 9.18
C ILE A 450 -14.90 -12.83 8.10
N GLY A 451 -14.15 -13.49 7.21
CA GLY A 451 -14.70 -14.30 6.12
C GLY A 451 -15.36 -13.49 4.99
N ALA A 452 -15.06 -12.20 4.85
CA ALA A 452 -15.69 -11.30 3.87
C ALA A 452 -15.06 -11.43 2.47
N GLN A 453 -15.67 -12.23 1.60
CA GLN A 453 -15.17 -12.51 0.25
C GLN A 453 -14.98 -11.25 -0.61
N ARG A 454 -15.87 -10.27 -0.50
CA ARG A 454 -15.76 -9.00 -1.25
C ARG A 454 -14.55 -8.18 -0.81
N ALA A 455 -14.27 -8.11 0.49
CA ALA A 455 -13.09 -7.43 1.02
C ALA A 455 -11.79 -8.15 0.62
N ILE A 456 -11.77 -9.49 0.68
CA ILE A 456 -10.65 -10.30 0.19
C ILE A 456 -10.39 -10.04 -1.30
N ALA A 457 -11.45 -9.94 -2.12
CA ALA A 457 -11.34 -9.65 -3.54
C ALA A 457 -10.76 -8.23 -3.79
N ASP A 458 -11.24 -7.21 -3.06
CA ASP A 458 -10.71 -5.85 -3.17
C ASP A 458 -9.23 -5.77 -2.76
N GLY A 459 -8.87 -6.39 -1.63
CA GLY A 459 -7.48 -6.41 -1.15
C GLY A 459 -6.55 -7.17 -2.11
N ARG A 460 -7.03 -8.25 -2.74
CA ARG A 460 -6.27 -8.98 -3.77
C ARG A 460 -6.11 -8.14 -5.04
N HIS A 461 -7.17 -7.45 -5.47
CA HIS A 461 -7.09 -6.53 -6.60
C HIS A 461 -6.06 -5.44 -6.33
N GLY A 462 -6.15 -4.81 -5.15
CA GLY A 462 -5.21 -3.81 -4.67
C GLY A 462 -3.78 -4.33 -4.70
N LEU A 463 -3.50 -5.44 -3.99
CA LEU A 463 -2.19 -6.09 -3.91
C LEU A 463 -1.55 -6.29 -5.29
N GLU A 464 -2.30 -6.81 -6.26
CA GLU A 464 -1.77 -7.05 -7.60
C GLU A 464 -1.49 -5.75 -8.37
N HIS A 465 -2.46 -4.83 -8.44
CA HIS A 465 -2.37 -3.69 -9.36
C HIS A 465 -1.54 -2.54 -8.81
N LEU A 466 -1.56 -2.36 -7.49
CA LEU A 466 -0.90 -1.25 -6.80
C LEU A 466 0.43 -1.72 -6.18
N PRO A 467 0.51 -2.42 -5.01
CA PRO A 467 1.78 -2.90 -4.45
C PRO A 467 2.69 -3.67 -5.41
N LEU A 468 2.15 -4.66 -6.13
CA LEU A 468 2.97 -5.52 -7.00
C LEU A 468 3.34 -4.81 -8.31
N ARG A 469 2.35 -4.49 -9.15
CA ARG A 469 2.62 -3.96 -10.50
C ARG A 469 3.19 -2.54 -10.45
N LEU A 470 2.46 -1.60 -9.84
CA LEU A 470 2.83 -0.18 -9.84
C LEU A 470 4.02 0.11 -8.93
N TRP A 471 3.95 -0.28 -7.65
CA TRP A 471 4.92 0.19 -6.66
C TRP A 471 6.23 -0.60 -6.63
N ALA A 472 6.21 -1.89 -7.03
CA ALA A 472 7.40 -2.74 -6.97
C ALA A 472 8.06 -2.98 -8.34
N TRP A 473 7.28 -3.26 -9.38
CA TRP A 473 7.82 -3.74 -10.66
C TRP A 473 7.76 -2.76 -11.83
N PHE A 474 6.96 -1.68 -11.75
CA PHE A 474 6.89 -0.66 -12.81
C PHE A 474 8.21 0.11 -12.99
N ASP A 475 8.89 0.38 -11.87
CA ASP A 475 10.14 1.11 -11.79
C ASP A 475 11.34 0.22 -11.40
N GLY A 476 12.54 0.69 -11.72
CA GLY A 476 13.79 0.05 -11.27
C GLY A 476 14.08 0.26 -9.78
N THR A 477 13.37 1.22 -9.19
CA THR A 477 13.39 1.63 -7.78
C THR A 477 11.95 1.83 -7.28
N THR A 478 11.75 2.17 -6.02
CA THR A 478 10.42 2.42 -5.45
C THR A 478 10.24 3.88 -5.04
N GLN A 479 9.00 4.31 -4.76
CA GLN A 479 8.72 5.67 -4.26
C GLN A 479 9.51 5.96 -2.99
N GLU A 480 9.58 4.93 -2.17
CA GLU A 480 10.12 4.92 -0.81
C GLU A 480 11.55 4.39 -0.79
N SER A 481 12.25 4.38 -1.92
CA SER A 481 13.63 3.90 -2.02
C SER A 481 14.52 4.51 -0.93
N ILE A 482 14.97 3.66 0.00
CA ILE A 482 15.82 3.99 1.15
C ILE A 482 15.23 5.12 2.03
N ASP A 483 13.90 5.23 2.06
CA ASP A 483 13.12 6.04 2.99
C ASP A 483 12.95 5.28 4.30
N HIS A 484 13.75 5.61 5.31
CA HIS A 484 13.81 4.86 6.57
C HIS A 484 12.47 4.86 7.34
N TYR A 485 11.63 5.87 7.12
CA TYR A 485 10.31 5.97 7.73
C TYR A 485 9.28 5.14 6.94
N TYR A 486 8.97 5.57 5.71
CA TYR A 486 7.85 4.98 4.96
C TYR A 486 8.18 3.58 4.43
N PHE A 487 9.42 3.34 3.99
CA PHE A 487 9.76 2.06 3.39
C PHE A 487 9.78 0.92 4.41
N SER A 488 10.12 1.23 5.66
CA SER A 488 10.12 0.23 6.73
C SER A 488 8.69 -0.21 7.09
N ILE A 489 7.72 0.72 7.10
CA ILE A 489 6.29 0.41 7.20
C ILE A 489 5.84 -0.47 6.04
N THR A 490 6.25 -0.09 4.82
CA THR A 490 5.90 -0.81 3.59
C THR A 490 6.47 -2.22 3.55
N LEU A 491 7.75 -2.41 3.85
CA LEU A 491 8.38 -3.74 3.95
C LEU A 491 7.71 -4.62 5.00
N SER A 492 7.37 -4.06 6.16
CA SER A 492 6.58 -4.76 7.17
C SER A 492 5.23 -5.21 6.61
N GLY A 493 4.52 -4.36 5.85
CA GLY A 493 3.29 -4.75 5.16
C GLY A 493 3.50 -5.81 4.07
N GLN A 494 4.58 -5.71 3.29
CA GLN A 494 4.95 -6.72 2.29
C GLN A 494 5.19 -8.10 2.91
N LYS A 495 5.81 -8.12 4.10
CA LYS A 495 6.00 -9.34 4.88
C LYS A 495 4.68 -9.99 5.30
N MET A 496 3.70 -9.18 5.67
CA MET A 496 2.36 -9.68 6.00
C MET A 496 1.69 -10.37 4.81
N PHE A 497 1.84 -9.85 3.57
CA PHE A 497 1.35 -10.54 2.37
C PHE A 497 2.08 -11.87 2.15
N ALA A 498 3.40 -11.86 2.21
CA ALA A 498 4.25 -13.02 1.93
C ALA A 498 3.98 -14.19 2.88
N ASP A 499 3.71 -13.89 4.15
CA ASP A 499 3.51 -14.91 5.18
C ASP A 499 2.04 -15.34 5.31
N PHE A 500 1.11 -14.38 5.28
CA PHE A 500 -0.27 -14.59 5.70
C PHE A 500 -1.30 -14.40 4.59
N GLY A 501 -0.87 -14.12 3.34
CA GLY A 501 -1.74 -14.10 2.17
C GLY A 501 -2.66 -15.34 2.16
N PRO A 502 -4.00 -15.19 2.00
CA PRO A 502 -4.93 -16.31 2.18
C PRO A 502 -4.69 -17.47 1.20
N THR A 503 -4.33 -17.14 -0.04
CA THR A 503 -3.99 -18.14 -1.07
C THR A 503 -2.48 -18.21 -1.31
N HIS A 504 -2.02 -19.28 -1.97
CA HIS A 504 -0.61 -19.38 -2.37
C HIS A 504 -0.21 -18.25 -3.35
N LEU A 505 -1.09 -17.88 -4.28
CA LEU A 505 -0.85 -16.75 -5.19
C LEU A 505 -0.68 -15.43 -4.43
N ASP A 506 -1.51 -15.17 -3.41
CA ASP A 506 -1.38 -13.97 -2.57
C ASP A 506 -0.01 -13.90 -1.89
N ARG A 507 0.44 -15.02 -1.33
CA ARG A 507 1.78 -15.14 -0.71
C ARG A 507 2.90 -14.98 -1.73
N MET A 508 2.75 -15.55 -2.92
CA MET A 508 3.75 -15.45 -3.98
C MET A 508 3.88 -14.01 -4.51
N MET A 509 2.76 -13.26 -4.62
CA MET A 509 2.79 -11.83 -4.91
C MET A 509 3.57 -11.07 -3.83
N GLY A 510 3.29 -11.32 -2.55
CA GLY A 510 4.05 -10.73 -1.44
C GLY A 510 5.55 -11.05 -1.48
N GLN A 511 5.90 -12.31 -1.75
CA GLN A 511 7.29 -12.77 -1.87
C GLN A 511 8.02 -12.17 -3.07
N SER A 512 7.32 -11.98 -4.20
CA SER A 512 7.85 -11.29 -5.38
C SER A 512 8.22 -9.84 -5.05
N ILE A 513 7.31 -9.13 -4.37
CA ILE A 513 7.56 -7.75 -3.91
C ILE A 513 8.75 -7.69 -2.92
N LEU A 514 8.80 -8.61 -1.95
CA LEU A 514 9.90 -8.68 -0.99
C LEU A 514 11.25 -8.93 -1.67
N ALA A 515 11.31 -9.84 -2.66
CA ALA A 515 12.55 -10.13 -3.38
C ALA A 515 13.12 -8.85 -4.02
N LYS A 516 12.27 -8.05 -4.68
CA LYS A 516 12.67 -6.76 -5.28
C LYS A 516 13.09 -5.74 -4.21
N SER A 517 12.30 -5.61 -3.14
CA SER A 517 12.50 -4.59 -2.12
C SER A 517 13.75 -4.88 -1.25
N VAL A 518 13.95 -6.13 -0.84
CA VAL A 518 15.15 -6.55 -0.10
C VAL A 518 16.38 -6.46 -0.99
N GLU A 519 16.31 -6.82 -2.26
CA GLU A 519 17.46 -6.65 -3.14
C GLU A 519 17.85 -5.17 -3.29
N GLU A 520 16.88 -4.25 -3.33
CA GLU A 520 17.14 -2.81 -3.30
C GLU A 520 17.87 -2.35 -2.03
N LEU A 521 17.50 -2.91 -0.87
CA LEU A 521 18.25 -2.69 0.38
C LEU A 521 19.67 -3.24 0.27
N THR A 522 19.84 -4.49 -0.16
CA THR A 522 21.18 -5.10 -0.26
C THR A 522 22.07 -4.35 -1.24
N SER A 523 21.56 -3.90 -2.39
CA SER A 523 22.32 -3.15 -3.39
C SER A 523 22.74 -1.75 -2.90
N SER A 524 22.00 -1.18 -1.95
CA SER A 524 22.33 0.12 -1.35
C SER A 524 23.17 -0.01 -0.07
N TRP A 525 23.19 -1.18 0.57
CA TRP A 525 23.92 -1.41 1.81
C TRP A 525 25.42 -1.57 1.60
N HIS A 526 26.23 -0.79 2.30
CA HIS A 526 27.69 -0.91 2.29
C HIS A 526 28.18 -1.68 3.53
N PRO A 527 28.81 -2.86 3.39
CA PRO A 527 29.17 -3.71 4.54
C PRO A 527 30.19 -3.07 5.49
N ASN A 528 31.20 -2.36 4.97
CA ASN A 528 32.20 -1.73 5.83
C ASN A 528 31.72 -0.41 6.47
N LEU A 529 30.88 0.39 5.80
CA LEU A 529 30.26 1.58 6.41
C LEU A 529 29.12 1.23 7.36
N ARG A 530 28.51 0.05 7.20
CA ARG A 530 27.27 -0.38 7.86
C ARG A 530 26.15 0.65 7.74
N ARG A 531 25.97 1.18 6.52
CA ARG A 531 24.97 2.19 6.17
C ARG A 531 24.45 1.97 4.75
N PHE A 532 23.28 2.53 4.46
CA PHE A 532 22.76 2.63 3.10
C PHE A 532 23.36 3.84 2.37
N ILE A 533 23.85 3.61 1.16
CA ILE A 533 24.35 4.62 0.23
C ILE A 533 23.36 4.72 -0.93
N ASN A 534 22.45 5.69 -0.87
CA ASN A 534 21.50 5.96 -1.94
C ASN A 534 20.81 7.32 -1.73
N THR A 535 20.22 7.88 -2.77
CA THR A 535 19.43 9.11 -2.67
C THR A 535 18.06 8.84 -2.08
N SER A 536 17.51 9.80 -1.33
CA SER A 536 16.18 9.71 -0.71
C SER A 536 15.43 11.04 -0.75
N GLY A 537 14.12 10.93 -0.97
CA GLY A 537 13.20 12.07 -1.00
C GLY A 537 12.73 12.53 0.39
N ARG A 538 12.69 11.62 1.39
CA ARG A 538 11.99 11.85 2.67
C ARG A 538 12.74 11.35 3.92
N THR A 539 13.92 10.76 3.77
CA THR A 539 14.75 10.29 4.90
C THR A 539 15.14 11.45 5.82
N GLY A 540 14.85 11.31 7.12
CA GLY A 540 15.41 12.16 8.17
C GLY A 540 16.92 11.97 8.27
N LEU A 541 17.69 13.04 8.40
CA LEU A 541 19.16 12.93 8.31
C LEU A 541 19.81 12.18 9.50
N SER A 542 19.12 12.11 10.64
CA SER A 542 19.55 11.28 11.78
C SER A 542 19.74 9.81 11.41
N PHE A 543 18.97 9.28 10.45
CA PHE A 543 19.11 7.91 9.93
C PHE A 543 20.37 7.69 9.09
N LEU A 544 20.93 8.73 8.47
CA LEU A 544 22.20 8.62 7.74
C LEU A 544 23.38 8.39 8.70
N TRP A 545 23.17 8.65 10.00
CA TRP A 545 24.23 8.73 11.00
C TRP A 545 24.03 7.75 12.15
N VAL A 546 23.02 7.94 13.00
CA VAL A 546 22.87 7.20 14.27
C VAL A 546 21.58 6.40 14.34
N THR A 547 20.47 6.98 13.89
CA THR A 547 19.15 6.39 14.08
C THR A 547 18.99 5.14 13.22
N GLN A 548 18.72 4.01 13.88
CA GLN A 548 18.47 2.73 13.25
C GLN A 548 16.96 2.46 13.21
N GLY A 549 16.46 2.07 12.04
CA GLY A 549 15.05 1.78 11.81
C GLY A 549 14.83 0.37 11.30
N GLY A 550 13.61 0.12 10.81
CA GLY A 550 13.22 -1.19 10.31
C GLY A 550 14.08 -1.68 9.14
N LEU A 551 14.66 -0.77 8.34
CA LEU A 551 15.54 -1.15 7.22
C LEU A 551 16.84 -1.81 7.72
N GLU A 552 17.51 -1.19 8.68
CA GLU A 552 18.72 -1.73 9.33
C GLU A 552 18.40 -3.00 10.10
N HIS A 553 17.25 -3.06 10.79
CA HIS A 553 16.81 -4.27 11.48
C HIS A 553 16.62 -5.44 10.51
N ILE A 554 16.01 -5.22 9.34
CA ILE A 554 15.86 -6.26 8.31
C ILE A 554 17.24 -6.71 7.80
N ILE A 555 18.13 -5.78 7.44
CA ILE A 555 19.50 -6.13 7.00
C ILE A 555 20.29 -6.84 8.11
N HIS A 556 20.06 -6.49 9.39
CA HIS A 556 20.68 -7.17 10.51
C HIS A 556 20.29 -8.66 10.56
N THR A 557 19.03 -9.01 10.26
CA THR A 557 18.59 -10.42 10.15
C THR A 557 19.12 -11.13 8.90
N LEU A 558 19.71 -10.40 7.96
CA LEU A 558 20.29 -10.91 6.71
C LEU A 558 21.82 -10.72 6.69
N SER A 559 22.47 -10.60 7.85
CA SER A 559 23.91 -10.40 7.96
C SER A 559 24.49 -11.38 8.98
N HIS A 560 25.48 -12.17 8.58
CA HIS A 560 26.29 -12.98 9.48
C HIS A 560 27.05 -12.11 10.49
N ARG A 561 27.46 -10.91 10.08
CA ARG A 561 28.21 -9.95 10.92
C ARG A 561 27.28 -9.07 11.78
N GLY A 562 26.02 -8.93 11.36
CA GLY A 562 25.03 -8.00 11.90
C GLY A 562 25.17 -6.59 11.32
N ALA A 563 24.06 -5.85 11.29
CA ALA A 563 24.00 -4.48 10.74
C ALA A 563 23.92 -3.35 11.78
N MET A 564 23.66 -3.68 13.06
CA MET A 564 23.46 -2.68 14.10
C MET A 564 24.75 -2.00 14.52
N HIS A 565 24.75 -0.66 14.54
CA HIS A 565 25.90 0.18 14.87
C HIS A 565 25.59 1.07 16.09
N ASP A 566 26.58 1.85 16.54
CA ASP A 566 26.48 2.78 17.68
C ASP A 566 25.99 2.13 18.99
N GLN A 567 26.09 0.80 19.08
CA GLN A 567 25.71 0.04 20.26
C GLN A 567 26.63 0.40 21.42
N GLY A 568 26.05 0.91 22.50
CA GLY A 568 26.79 1.42 23.65
C GLY A 568 27.54 2.74 23.40
N ASN A 569 27.31 3.43 22.28
CA ASN A 569 27.86 4.75 22.04
C ASN A 569 27.22 5.76 23.01
N LYS A 570 28.04 6.41 23.85
CA LYS A 570 27.57 7.40 24.84
C LYS A 570 27.34 8.77 24.23
N ASP A 571 27.90 9.03 23.05
CA ASP A 571 27.83 10.32 22.38
C ASP A 571 27.12 10.17 21.03
N THR A 572 25.80 10.23 21.10
CA THR A 572 24.90 10.18 19.94
C THR A 572 24.43 11.57 19.53
N PHE A 573 24.99 12.64 20.11
CA PHE A 573 24.62 14.04 19.80
C PHE A 573 23.12 14.33 19.94
N GLY A 574 22.47 13.63 20.87
CA GLY A 574 21.02 13.72 21.13
C GLY A 574 20.14 13.01 20.11
N MET A 575 20.71 12.36 19.08
CA MET A 575 19.96 11.54 18.14
C MET A 575 19.48 10.25 18.80
N ALA A 576 18.23 9.87 18.53
CA ALA A 576 17.68 8.60 19.01
C ALA A 576 18.36 7.42 18.31
N LEU A 577 18.74 6.38 19.08
CA LEU A 577 19.39 5.19 18.52
C LEU A 577 18.41 4.34 17.70
N PHE A 578 17.14 4.25 18.13
CA PHE A 578 16.13 3.42 17.50
C PHE A 578 14.88 4.24 17.11
N ASN A 579 14.34 3.95 15.94
CA ASN A 579 13.05 4.47 15.47
C ASN A 579 11.85 3.61 15.93
N GLN A 580 10.64 4.19 15.95
CA GLN A 580 9.42 3.56 16.45
C GLN A 580 8.44 3.06 15.37
N ASP A 581 8.62 3.36 14.08
CA ASP A 581 7.61 3.02 13.06
C ASP A 581 7.63 1.55 12.62
N ALA A 582 8.82 0.94 12.61
CA ALA A 582 9.04 -0.50 12.42
C ALA A 582 10.08 -1.00 13.46
N PRO A 583 9.67 -1.15 14.74
CA PRO A 583 10.60 -1.43 15.83
C PRO A 583 11.29 -2.79 15.70
N ALA A 584 12.44 -2.92 16.36
CA ALA A 584 13.26 -4.13 16.31
C ALA A 584 12.49 -5.39 16.73
N GLY A 585 11.66 -5.30 17.79
CA GLY A 585 10.85 -6.42 18.26
C GLY A 585 9.80 -6.92 17.25
N ARG A 586 9.19 -6.02 16.46
CA ARG A 586 8.28 -6.38 15.35
C ARG A 586 9.04 -7.11 14.25
N ILE A 587 10.19 -6.58 13.83
CA ILE A 587 11.01 -7.20 12.79
C ILE A 587 11.51 -8.57 13.24
N ALA A 588 11.95 -8.71 14.50
CA ALA A 588 12.33 -10.00 15.08
C ALA A 588 11.18 -11.02 14.99
N LEU A 589 9.96 -10.61 15.36
CA LEU A 589 8.77 -11.47 15.30
C LEU A 589 8.38 -11.83 13.85
N GLN A 590 8.37 -10.87 12.93
CA GLN A 590 8.11 -11.12 11.51
C GLN A 590 9.18 -11.99 10.85
N THR A 591 10.37 -12.06 11.44
CA THR A 591 11.43 -12.95 10.94
C THR A 591 11.20 -14.39 11.36
N THR A 592 10.43 -14.68 12.43
CA THR A 592 10.20 -16.06 12.86
C THR A 592 9.13 -16.79 12.04
N THR A 593 8.24 -16.06 11.39
CA THR A 593 7.17 -16.59 10.54
C THR A 593 7.68 -17.09 9.19
N GLY A 594 8.79 -16.53 8.71
CA GLY A 594 9.45 -16.90 7.47
C GLY A 594 10.59 -15.92 7.14
N PRO A 595 11.52 -16.28 6.24
CA PRO A 595 12.66 -15.43 5.91
C PRO A 595 12.25 -14.18 5.11
N TRP A 596 12.94 -13.05 5.33
CA TRP A 596 12.82 -11.84 4.50
C TRP A 596 13.38 -12.05 3.08
N ALA A 597 14.43 -12.87 2.99
CA ALA A 597 15.06 -13.31 1.75
C ALA A 597 15.71 -14.68 1.97
N PRO A 598 15.96 -15.46 0.91
CA PRO A 598 16.68 -16.74 1.02
C PRO A 598 18.04 -16.58 1.73
N GLU A 599 18.50 -17.63 2.43
CA GLU A 599 19.71 -17.58 3.28
C GLU A 599 20.94 -17.00 2.56
N TRP A 600 21.14 -17.33 1.29
CA TRP A 600 22.27 -16.85 0.49
C TRP A 600 22.26 -15.34 0.23
N ALA A 601 21.15 -14.64 0.47
CA ALA A 601 21.10 -13.18 0.43
C ALA A 601 22.07 -12.54 1.45
N ALA A 602 22.46 -13.27 2.52
CA ALA A 602 23.47 -12.81 3.45
C ALA A 602 24.85 -12.60 2.80
N ASN A 603 25.19 -13.38 1.78
CA ASN A 603 26.40 -13.16 0.98
C ASN A 603 26.34 -11.84 0.21
N MET A 604 25.15 -11.43 -0.23
CA MET A 604 24.96 -10.14 -0.92
C MET A 604 25.06 -8.94 0.03
N VAL A 605 24.92 -9.16 1.34
CA VAL A 605 25.05 -8.14 2.38
C VAL A 605 26.51 -8.05 2.84
N ASP A 606 27.08 -9.14 3.33
CA ASP A 606 28.39 -9.14 4.01
C ASP A 606 29.58 -9.38 3.06
N GLU A 607 29.42 -10.31 2.12
CA GLU A 607 30.46 -10.76 1.18
C GLU A 607 30.29 -10.13 -0.21
N LYS A 608 29.62 -8.97 -0.24
CA LYS A 608 29.35 -8.21 -1.45
C LYS A 608 30.65 -7.97 -2.24
N PRO A 609 30.67 -8.21 -3.56
CA PRO A 609 31.81 -7.89 -4.38
C PRO A 609 31.97 -6.36 -4.44
N LEU A 610 33.04 -5.84 -3.82
CA LEU A 610 33.40 -4.43 -3.88
C LEU A 610 34.57 -4.26 -4.89
N PRO A 611 34.49 -3.28 -5.83
CA PRO A 611 33.42 -2.29 -5.94
C PRO A 611 32.11 -2.88 -6.43
N TYR A 612 31.01 -2.33 -5.92
CA TYR A 612 29.64 -2.68 -6.31
C TYR A 612 28.98 -1.47 -6.95
N GLU A 613 28.21 -1.68 -8.01
CA GLU A 613 27.48 -0.59 -8.65
C GLU A 613 26.03 -0.97 -8.95
N MET A 614 25.19 0.06 -8.99
CA MET A 614 23.78 -0.04 -9.33
C MET A 614 23.38 1.18 -10.16
N THR A 615 22.68 0.95 -11.26
CA THR A 615 21.98 1.99 -12.05
C THR A 615 20.52 1.59 -12.21
N VAL A 616 19.60 2.52 -11.97
CA VAL A 616 18.15 2.27 -12.06
C VAL A 616 17.40 3.43 -12.68
N THR A 617 16.30 3.11 -13.37
CA THR A 617 15.29 4.07 -13.79
C THR A 617 14.33 4.41 -12.65
N GLN A 618 13.92 5.67 -12.58
CA GLN A 618 12.80 6.15 -11.76
C GLN A 618 11.82 6.91 -12.68
N LYS A 619 10.66 6.32 -12.94
CA LYS A 619 9.62 6.84 -13.86
C LYS A 619 8.49 7.55 -13.12
N ASP A 620 8.39 7.44 -11.79
CA ASP A 620 7.37 8.06 -10.95
C ASP A 620 5.95 7.83 -11.46
N TRP A 621 5.49 6.58 -11.39
CA TRP A 621 4.09 6.22 -11.68
C TRP A 621 3.64 6.53 -13.12
N GLY A 622 4.58 6.84 -14.02
CA GLY A 622 4.33 7.15 -15.42
C GLY A 622 4.84 8.52 -15.87
N HIS A 623 5.05 9.48 -14.94
CA HIS A 623 5.36 10.86 -15.28
C HIS A 623 6.65 11.02 -16.09
N PHE A 624 7.61 10.11 -15.90
CA PHE A 624 8.88 10.05 -16.61
C PHE A 624 9.05 8.73 -17.37
N ALA A 625 7.96 8.09 -17.82
CA ALA A 625 8.03 6.81 -18.53
C ALA A 625 8.83 6.88 -19.84
N GLN A 626 8.75 8.00 -20.57
CA GLN A 626 9.46 8.19 -21.84
C GLN A 626 10.93 8.57 -21.63
N THR A 627 11.21 9.43 -20.64
CA THR A 627 12.55 9.93 -20.31
C THR A 627 12.78 9.73 -18.81
N PRO A 628 13.13 8.51 -18.35
CA PRO A 628 13.24 8.21 -16.93
C PRO A 628 14.32 9.05 -16.26
N LEU A 629 14.12 9.30 -14.97
CA LEU A 629 15.18 9.78 -14.10
C LEU A 629 16.11 8.61 -13.78
N TRP A 630 17.36 8.92 -13.46
CA TRP A 630 18.38 7.92 -13.24
C TRP A 630 18.99 8.07 -11.86
N LYS A 631 18.95 6.99 -11.07
CA LYS A 631 19.72 6.90 -9.83
C LYS A 631 20.93 6.00 -10.04
N ARG A 632 22.05 6.41 -9.45
CA ARG A 632 23.28 5.61 -9.39
C ARG A 632 23.76 5.48 -7.97
N CYS A 633 24.28 4.31 -7.66
CA CYS A 633 25.02 4.02 -6.45
C CYS A 633 26.31 3.30 -6.82
N TYR A 634 27.41 3.72 -6.18
CA TYR A 634 28.72 3.08 -6.28
C TYR A 634 29.27 2.89 -4.87
N LEU A 635 29.63 1.66 -4.55
CA LEU A 635 30.23 1.26 -3.28
C LEU A 635 31.69 0.88 -3.55
N GLY A 636 32.64 1.71 -3.11
CA GLY A 636 34.05 1.37 -3.04
C GLY A 636 34.34 0.46 -1.85
N LYS A 637 35.61 0.28 -1.47
CA LYS A 637 35.93 -0.55 -0.29
C LYS A 637 35.69 0.19 1.02
N HIS A 638 36.02 1.47 1.07
CA HIS A 638 35.93 2.30 2.27
C HIS A 638 35.03 3.54 2.09
N TYR A 639 34.29 3.63 0.99
CA TYR A 639 33.45 4.78 0.66
C TYR A 639 32.27 4.40 -0.22
N GLY A 640 31.25 5.26 -0.28
CA GLY A 640 30.15 5.16 -1.21
C GLY A 640 29.77 6.52 -1.80
N LEU A 641 29.27 6.53 -3.04
CA LEU A 641 28.77 7.69 -3.77
C LEU A 641 27.44 7.38 -4.43
N ALA A 642 26.43 8.21 -4.18
CA ALA A 642 25.13 8.08 -4.83
C ALA A 642 24.56 9.43 -5.27
N SER A 643 23.90 9.43 -6.42
CA SER A 643 23.25 10.59 -7.00
C SER A 643 21.97 10.24 -7.77
N THR A 644 21.16 11.27 -8.00
CA THR A 644 20.10 11.28 -9.01
C THR A 644 20.51 12.25 -10.10
N ASP A 645 20.31 11.88 -11.37
CA ASP A 645 20.81 12.66 -12.51
C ASP A 645 20.14 14.03 -12.64
N VAL A 646 18.84 14.12 -12.35
CA VAL A 646 18.11 15.38 -12.27
C VAL A 646 17.50 15.48 -10.88
N GLY A 647 18.09 16.35 -10.06
CA GLY A 647 17.71 16.58 -8.68
C GLY A 647 16.33 17.19 -8.56
N ARG A 648 15.50 16.59 -7.71
CA ARG A 648 14.17 17.09 -7.32
C ARG A 648 14.15 17.48 -5.85
N PHE A 649 12.98 17.90 -5.35
CA PHE A 649 12.72 18.00 -3.92
C PHE A 649 13.15 16.68 -3.24
N GLY A 650 13.99 16.76 -2.22
CA GLY A 650 14.44 15.57 -1.50
C GLY A 650 15.35 15.91 -0.33
N SER A 651 15.35 15.07 0.69
CA SER A 651 16.21 15.20 1.86
C SER A 651 17.67 14.86 1.57
N VAL A 652 17.93 13.94 0.61
CA VAL A 652 19.27 13.47 0.25
C VAL A 652 19.38 13.31 -1.28
N PRO A 653 19.56 14.42 -2.04
CA PRO A 653 19.65 14.35 -3.51
C PRO A 653 20.98 13.81 -4.02
N VAL A 654 22.06 14.06 -3.27
CA VAL A 654 23.43 13.61 -3.54
C VAL A 654 24.06 13.30 -2.20
N MET A 655 24.72 12.15 -2.08
CA MET A 655 25.47 11.80 -0.89
C MET A 655 26.78 11.08 -1.21
N ALA A 656 27.77 11.33 -0.37
CA ALA A 656 28.89 10.42 -0.20
C ALA A 656 29.12 10.15 1.29
N GLN A 657 29.55 8.94 1.61
CA GLN A 657 30.02 8.58 2.95
C GLN A 657 31.30 7.76 2.84
N TRP A 658 32.16 7.88 3.85
CA TRP A 658 33.41 7.13 3.91
C TRP A 658 33.80 6.83 5.35
N GLN A 659 34.60 5.78 5.52
CA GLN A 659 35.17 5.41 6.82
C GLN A 659 36.60 5.93 6.95
N ARG A 660 36.99 6.23 8.18
CA ARG A 660 38.36 6.67 8.52
C ARG A 660 39.32 5.53 8.76
N THR A 661 38.82 4.38 9.21
CA THR A 661 39.64 3.23 9.63
C THR A 661 39.64 2.13 8.57
N LYS A 662 40.54 1.14 8.70
CA LYS A 662 40.55 -0.05 7.82
C LYS A 662 39.51 -1.11 8.20
N THR A 663 38.95 -1.01 9.40
CA THR A 663 37.94 -1.93 9.91
C THR A 663 36.54 -1.42 9.56
N PRO A 664 35.51 -2.29 9.56
CA PRO A 664 34.13 -1.83 9.49
C PRO A 664 33.82 -0.81 10.58
N VAL A 665 32.93 0.13 10.26
CA VAL A 665 32.45 1.20 11.14
C VAL A 665 31.59 0.62 12.25
N GLU A 666 31.87 1.00 13.49
CA GLU A 666 31.02 0.67 14.63
C GLU A 666 30.31 1.90 15.20
N ARG A 667 30.85 3.11 14.96
CA ARG A 667 30.33 4.35 15.56
C ARG A 667 30.29 5.51 14.56
N VAL A 668 29.34 6.43 14.73
CA VAL A 668 29.17 7.62 13.89
C VAL A 668 30.44 8.48 13.79
N GLN A 669 31.27 8.52 14.83
CA GLN A 669 32.55 9.24 14.87
C GLN A 669 33.58 8.71 13.85
N GLU A 670 33.39 7.51 13.30
CA GLU A 670 34.30 6.87 12.35
C GLU A 670 33.91 7.16 10.88
N VAL A 671 32.79 7.88 10.67
CA VAL A 671 32.19 8.18 9.36
C VAL A 671 32.34 9.66 8.99
N GLY A 672 32.75 9.93 7.76
CA GLY A 672 32.57 11.23 7.12
C GLY A 672 31.37 11.20 6.19
N THR A 673 30.60 12.27 6.14
CA THR A 673 29.45 12.42 5.22
C THR A 673 29.61 13.71 4.42
N LEU A 674 29.25 13.65 3.13
CA LEU A 674 29.15 14.79 2.24
C LEU A 674 27.73 14.88 1.68
N LEU A 675 27.12 16.06 1.78
CA LEU A 675 25.85 16.41 1.14
C LEU A 675 26.04 17.64 0.26
N VAL A 676 25.25 17.76 -0.80
CA VAL A 676 25.29 18.92 -1.71
C VAL A 676 23.90 19.50 -1.89
N ARG A 677 23.79 20.83 -1.83
CA ARG A 677 22.55 21.58 -2.10
C ARG A 677 22.82 22.92 -2.75
N TYR A 678 21.88 23.37 -3.57
CA TYR A 678 21.78 24.80 -3.89
C TYR A 678 21.05 25.52 -2.75
N GLY A 679 21.47 26.74 -2.44
CA GLY A 679 20.83 27.55 -1.42
C GLY A 679 21.08 29.03 -1.59
N MET A 680 20.54 29.77 -0.64
CA MET A 680 20.51 31.22 -0.66
C MET A 680 20.69 31.73 0.77
N ASN A 681 21.46 32.81 0.93
CA ASN A 681 21.94 33.27 2.24
C ASN A 681 22.60 32.11 3.00
N THR A 682 21.94 31.58 4.03
CA THR A 682 22.32 30.33 4.67
C THR A 682 21.63 29.15 4.01
N THR A 683 22.40 28.24 3.41
CA THR A 683 21.88 27.00 2.84
C THR A 683 21.34 26.08 3.94
N LYS A 684 20.05 25.74 3.89
CA LYS A 684 19.36 24.77 4.74
C LYS A 684 19.80 23.38 4.34
N LEU A 685 20.70 22.82 5.13
CA LEU A 685 21.26 21.50 4.91
C LEU A 685 20.54 20.44 5.74
N LEU A 686 20.03 20.83 6.92
CA LEU A 686 19.55 19.90 7.95
C LEU A 686 18.06 20.02 8.27
N THR A 687 17.53 21.24 8.39
CA THR A 687 16.14 21.48 8.79
C THR A 687 15.15 20.92 7.75
N GLN A 688 14.29 20.00 8.20
CA GLN A 688 13.22 19.37 7.42
C GLN A 688 11.86 19.65 8.05
N HIS A 689 10.83 19.84 7.23
CA HIS A 689 9.43 19.82 7.69
C HIS A 689 8.68 18.70 6.96
N GLY A 690 8.14 17.74 7.70
CA GLY A 690 7.46 16.57 7.13
C GLY A 690 8.36 15.66 6.28
N GLY A 691 9.66 15.58 6.58
CA GLY A 691 10.64 14.78 5.81
C GLY A 691 11.17 15.46 4.56
N ILE A 692 10.68 16.66 4.20
CA ILE A 692 11.07 17.36 2.97
C ILE A 692 11.91 18.58 3.32
N VAL A 693 13.00 18.78 2.57
CA VAL A 693 13.73 20.06 2.53
C VAL A 693 13.22 20.83 1.30
N PRO A 694 12.59 22.01 1.46
CA PRO A 694 12.18 22.85 0.33
C PRO A 694 13.38 23.20 -0.57
N MET A 695 13.15 23.38 -1.88
CA MET A 695 14.17 23.95 -2.78
C MET A 695 14.41 25.42 -2.39
N GLN A 696 15.34 25.67 -1.47
CA GLN A 696 15.62 26.98 -0.89
C GLN A 696 16.32 27.94 -1.87
N GLY A 697 16.23 27.70 -3.18
CA GLY A 697 16.75 28.63 -4.19
C GLY A 697 17.30 28.01 -5.46
N GLY A 698 17.28 26.68 -5.67
CA GLY A 698 17.80 26.07 -6.92
C GLY A 698 17.75 24.55 -7.03
N SER A 699 18.17 24.03 -8.19
CA SER A 699 18.19 22.61 -8.56
C SER A 699 19.61 22.07 -8.76
N LEU A 700 19.72 20.73 -8.80
CA LEU A 700 20.96 20.01 -9.07
C LEU A 700 20.77 19.13 -10.29
N ALA A 701 21.83 18.95 -11.07
CA ALA A 701 21.91 17.98 -12.15
C ALA A 701 23.25 17.24 -12.04
N THR A 702 23.26 15.92 -12.18
CA THR A 702 24.46 15.10 -12.02
C THR A 702 24.67 14.15 -13.18
N LEU A 703 25.94 13.94 -13.53
CA LEU A 703 26.37 12.82 -14.36
C LEU A 703 27.42 12.04 -13.57
N GLN A 704 26.99 10.93 -12.97
CA GLN A 704 27.87 10.03 -12.22
C GLN A 704 28.32 8.87 -13.11
N HIS A 705 29.60 8.51 -13.02
CA HIS A 705 30.16 7.26 -13.52
C HIS A 705 31.11 6.69 -12.46
N LYS A 706 30.76 5.51 -11.92
CA LYS A 706 31.48 4.87 -10.81
C LYS A 706 31.64 5.83 -9.60
N ASN A 707 32.88 6.01 -9.14
CA ASN A 707 33.30 6.88 -8.04
C ASN A 707 33.48 8.36 -8.43
N LYS A 708 33.13 8.75 -9.66
CA LYS A 708 33.29 10.11 -10.20
C LYS A 708 31.93 10.72 -10.54
N MET A 709 31.77 12.01 -10.28
CA MET A 709 30.55 12.74 -10.57
C MET A 709 30.86 14.16 -11.01
N VAL A 710 30.24 14.58 -12.12
CA VAL A 710 30.13 15.99 -12.48
C VAL A 710 28.74 16.47 -12.04
N LEU A 711 28.72 17.41 -11.11
CA LEU A 711 27.51 18.02 -10.56
C LEU A 711 27.40 19.45 -11.08
N LEU A 712 26.25 19.79 -11.63
CA LEU A 712 25.84 21.13 -12.02
C LEU A 712 24.64 21.56 -11.21
N SER A 713 24.39 22.86 -11.19
CA SER A 713 23.32 23.46 -10.42
C SER A 713 22.95 24.82 -10.98
N SER A 714 21.72 25.24 -10.74
CA SER A 714 21.21 26.57 -11.13
C SER A 714 20.24 27.11 -10.09
N PRO A 715 20.03 28.44 -10.04
CA PRO A 715 18.95 29.03 -9.28
C PRO A 715 17.57 28.48 -9.66
N LEU A 716 16.61 28.65 -8.75
CA LEU A 716 15.23 28.27 -8.97
C LEU A 716 14.66 29.11 -10.12
N PHE A 717 14.14 28.45 -11.15
CA PHE A 717 13.56 29.14 -12.31
C PHE A 717 12.43 30.08 -11.88
N ARG A 718 12.51 31.32 -12.38
CA ARG A 718 11.64 32.43 -12.05
C ARG A 718 11.60 32.75 -10.55
N LEU A 719 12.78 32.83 -9.95
CA LEU A 719 12.92 33.21 -8.53
C LEU A 719 12.23 34.55 -8.20
N GLY A 720 12.11 35.47 -9.16
CA GLY A 720 11.48 36.79 -8.99
C GLY A 720 9.95 36.84 -9.05
N GLU A 721 9.26 35.71 -9.17
CA GLU A 721 7.80 35.68 -9.03
C GLU A 721 7.41 35.87 -7.54
N LYS A 722 6.34 36.63 -7.26
CA LYS A 722 5.93 37.10 -5.92
C LYS A 722 5.83 36.01 -4.82
N ASP A 723 5.61 34.76 -5.21
CA ASP A 723 5.49 33.61 -4.28
C ASP A 723 6.80 32.82 -4.09
N LYS A 724 7.84 33.15 -4.87
CA LYS A 724 9.16 32.50 -4.88
C LYS A 724 10.30 33.46 -4.51
N GLU A 725 10.03 34.77 -4.54
CA GLU A 725 11.00 35.84 -4.32
C GLU A 725 11.26 36.11 -2.82
N PRO A 726 12.51 36.03 -2.36
CA PRO A 726 12.95 36.60 -1.10
C PRO A 726 13.64 37.94 -1.38
N PRO A 727 12.98 39.09 -1.14
CA PRO A 727 13.50 40.42 -1.50
C PRO A 727 14.85 40.78 -0.83
N GLU A 728 15.25 40.02 0.19
CA GLU A 728 16.46 40.21 1.00
C GLU A 728 17.57 39.17 0.73
N ALA A 729 17.49 38.40 -0.37
CA ALA A 729 18.57 37.49 -0.74
C ALA A 729 19.88 38.25 -1.00
N ARG A 730 20.95 37.91 -0.30
CA ARG A 730 22.28 38.51 -0.44
C ARG A 730 23.32 37.54 -0.99
N SER A 731 22.97 36.25 -1.08
CA SER A 731 23.79 35.27 -1.78
C SER A 731 22.95 34.19 -2.46
N LEU A 732 23.48 33.67 -3.56
CA LEU A 732 23.01 32.47 -4.25
C LEU A 732 24.21 31.56 -4.47
N GLN A 733 24.13 30.31 -4.02
CA GLN A 733 25.29 29.42 -4.02
C GLN A 733 24.96 27.94 -4.10
N THR A 734 25.94 27.18 -4.58
CA THR A 734 26.01 25.73 -4.42
C THR A 734 26.92 25.40 -3.26
N THR A 735 26.39 24.66 -2.29
CA THR A 735 27.06 24.35 -1.03
C THR A 735 27.29 22.85 -0.93
N ILE A 736 28.55 22.46 -0.82
CA ILE A 736 28.95 21.15 -0.33
C ILE A 736 29.14 21.26 1.19
N ALA A 737 28.47 20.41 1.94
CA ALA A 737 28.58 20.31 3.38
C ALA A 737 29.22 18.99 3.78
N LEU A 738 30.28 19.06 4.56
CA LEU A 738 30.94 17.89 5.12
C LEU A 738 30.64 17.80 6.63
N PHE A 739 30.25 16.61 7.06
CA PHE A 739 29.92 16.30 8.44
C PHE A 739 30.93 15.32 9.00
N THR A 740 31.40 15.60 10.21
CA THR A 740 32.10 14.67 11.08
C THR A 740 31.56 14.84 12.49
N PHE A 741 31.48 13.74 13.22
CA PHE A 741 31.05 13.70 14.60
C PHE A 741 32.24 13.44 15.55
N GLU A 742 33.47 13.52 15.05
CA GLU A 742 34.64 13.56 15.92
C GLU A 742 34.59 14.80 16.83
N PRO A 743 35.10 14.73 18.08
CA PRO A 743 35.21 15.90 18.95
C PRO A 743 36.01 17.06 18.31
N ALA A 744 36.97 16.71 17.46
CA ALA A 744 37.66 17.63 16.57
C ALA A 744 37.94 16.92 15.23
N PRO A 745 37.67 17.55 14.08
CA PRO A 745 37.94 16.94 12.78
C PRO A 745 39.41 16.58 12.60
N THR A 746 39.71 15.31 12.27
CA THR A 746 41.10 14.84 12.07
C THR A 746 41.57 14.88 10.61
N TRP A 747 40.67 15.25 9.70
CA TRP A 747 40.96 15.31 8.28
C TRP A 747 42.05 16.33 7.92
N GLN A 748 42.76 16.08 6.82
CA GLN A 748 43.78 16.96 6.27
C GLN A 748 43.27 17.55 4.95
N LEU A 749 43.12 18.88 4.92
CA LEU A 749 42.66 19.62 3.76
C LEU A 749 43.84 20.17 2.95
N TYR A 750 43.80 19.98 1.64
CA TYR A 750 44.79 20.46 0.69
C TYR A 750 44.13 21.26 -0.43
N LEU A 751 44.80 22.33 -0.86
CA LEU A 751 44.47 23.12 -2.04
C LEU A 751 45.67 23.08 -3.00
N ASP A 752 45.46 22.55 -4.21
CA ASP A 752 46.52 22.34 -5.22
C ASP A 752 47.76 21.62 -4.65
N GLY A 753 47.51 20.62 -3.79
CA GLY A 753 48.54 19.84 -3.11
C GLY A 753 49.21 20.53 -1.91
N ARG A 754 48.85 21.78 -1.57
CA ARG A 754 49.36 22.50 -0.40
C ARG A 754 48.37 22.40 0.75
N ARG A 755 48.85 22.15 1.97
CA ARG A 755 48.00 22.03 3.15
C ARG A 755 47.35 23.37 3.50
N VAL A 756 46.05 23.34 3.84
CA VAL A 756 45.31 24.52 4.32
C VAL A 756 45.48 24.62 5.84
N GLU A 757 46.07 25.73 6.30
CA GLU A 757 46.37 25.96 7.72
C GLU A 757 45.34 26.85 8.43
N ARG A 758 44.53 27.63 7.69
CA ARG A 758 43.53 28.56 8.25
C ARG A 758 42.26 28.60 7.39
N LEU A 759 41.12 28.75 8.06
CA LEU A 759 39.79 28.95 7.47
C LEU A 759 39.14 30.22 8.07
N PRO A 760 38.26 30.93 7.33
CA PRO A 760 37.88 30.65 5.94
C PRO A 760 39.00 30.96 4.95
N CYS A 761 38.97 30.31 3.79
CA CYS A 761 39.88 30.62 2.67
C CYS A 761 39.10 30.73 1.36
N ALA A 762 39.48 31.70 0.53
CA ALA A 762 38.90 31.90 -0.79
C ALA A 762 39.76 31.20 -1.86
N LEU A 763 39.10 30.65 -2.87
CA LEU A 763 39.74 30.00 -4.02
C LEU A 763 38.95 30.26 -5.30
N LYS A 764 39.55 29.90 -6.43
CA LYS A 764 39.01 30.08 -7.78
C LYS A 764 38.52 28.76 -8.37
N ALA A 765 37.63 28.84 -9.36
CA ALA A 765 37.26 27.66 -10.13
C ALA A 765 38.48 26.98 -10.77
N GLY A 766 38.42 25.65 -10.89
CA GLY A 766 39.49 24.80 -11.43
C GLY A 766 40.58 24.40 -10.42
N GLN A 767 40.66 25.06 -9.26
CA GLN A 767 41.60 24.63 -8.21
C GLN A 767 41.18 23.30 -7.57
N VAL A 768 42.15 22.47 -7.22
CA VAL A 768 41.92 21.11 -6.70
C VAL A 768 41.88 21.12 -5.19
N ILE A 769 40.72 20.80 -4.63
CA ILE A 769 40.54 20.54 -3.21
C ILE A 769 40.71 19.04 -2.97
N THR A 770 41.55 18.66 -2.02
CA THR A 770 41.68 17.26 -1.60
C THR A 770 41.53 17.16 -0.09
N LEU A 771 40.63 16.29 0.34
CA LEU A 771 40.47 15.88 1.73
C LEU A 771 41.09 14.50 1.89
N ARG A 772 41.98 14.36 2.86
CA ARG A 772 42.42 13.07 3.37
C ARG A 772 41.79 12.84 4.74
N ASP A 773 40.96 11.82 4.86
CA ASP A 773 40.28 11.49 6.11
C ASP A 773 40.50 10.00 6.43
N GLY A 774 41.55 9.74 7.22
CA GLY A 774 42.00 8.38 7.51
C GLY A 774 42.43 7.61 6.26
N VAL A 775 41.75 6.50 5.97
CA VAL A 775 41.97 5.63 4.80
C VAL A 775 41.28 6.10 3.53
N SER A 776 40.44 7.13 3.61
CA SER A 776 39.58 7.59 2.52
C SER A 776 40.01 8.96 2.02
N PHE A 777 39.81 9.21 0.73
CA PHE A 777 40.20 10.45 0.06
C PHE A 777 39.03 11.02 -0.75
N VAL A 778 38.80 12.33 -0.62
CA VAL A 778 37.77 13.05 -1.35
C VAL A 778 38.42 14.15 -2.19
N GLY A 779 38.17 14.14 -3.50
CA GLY A 779 38.60 15.16 -4.45
C GLY A 779 37.42 16.02 -4.86
N ILE A 780 37.59 17.34 -4.79
CA ILE A 780 36.56 18.31 -5.19
C ILE A 780 37.21 19.38 -6.07
N ILE A 781 36.61 19.66 -7.23
CA ILE A 781 37.06 20.72 -8.14
C ILE A 781 35.87 21.62 -8.48
N PRO A 782 35.84 22.89 -8.04
CA PRO A 782 34.79 23.81 -8.42
C PRO A 782 34.85 24.11 -9.93
N LEU A 783 33.72 24.01 -10.61
CA LEU A 783 33.62 24.31 -12.06
C LEU A 783 33.50 25.83 -12.29
N PRO A 784 33.84 26.34 -13.48
CA PRO A 784 33.48 27.72 -13.84
C PRO A 784 31.97 27.97 -13.64
N SER A 785 31.61 29.08 -13.02
CA SER A 785 30.22 29.43 -12.68
C SER A 785 29.90 30.88 -13.05
N THR A 786 28.63 31.13 -13.36
CA THR A 786 28.12 32.47 -13.71
C THR A 786 28.35 33.46 -12.57
N ASP A 787 28.99 34.59 -12.88
CA ASP A 787 29.16 35.71 -11.94
C ASP A 787 28.00 36.69 -12.07
N LEU A 788 27.16 36.78 -11.05
CA LEU A 788 26.04 37.72 -10.97
C LEU A 788 26.39 38.95 -10.10
N GLY A 789 27.66 39.20 -9.81
CA GLY A 789 28.10 40.27 -8.91
C GLY A 789 28.51 39.72 -7.54
N ARG A 790 29.32 38.67 -7.52
CA ARG A 790 29.87 38.08 -6.28
C ARG A 790 31.17 38.73 -5.86
N ASP A 791 31.36 38.92 -4.55
CA ASP A 791 32.63 39.37 -3.97
C ASP A 791 33.67 38.24 -3.76
N ALA A 792 33.22 36.97 -3.82
CA ALA A 792 34.03 35.78 -3.71
C ALA A 792 33.48 34.68 -4.63
N GLU A 793 34.37 33.93 -5.29
CA GLU A 793 33.96 32.87 -6.22
C GLU A 793 33.66 31.56 -5.49
N VAL A 794 34.65 31.05 -4.76
CA VAL A 794 34.49 29.89 -3.88
C VAL A 794 35.08 30.21 -2.52
N VAL A 795 34.40 29.80 -1.46
CA VAL A 795 34.88 29.92 -0.07
C VAL A 795 34.82 28.56 0.61
N ILE A 796 35.90 28.19 1.29
CA ILE A 796 35.92 27.08 2.24
C ILE A 796 35.87 27.68 3.63
N SER A 797 34.95 27.22 4.48
CA SER A 797 34.77 27.71 5.84
C SER A 797 34.40 26.59 6.82
N ALA A 798 34.57 26.85 8.12
CA ALA A 798 34.20 25.96 9.22
C ALA A 798 33.17 26.63 10.16
N ASP A 799 32.34 27.52 9.62
CA ASP A 799 31.34 28.33 10.31
C ASP A 799 29.92 27.75 10.14
N GLY A 800 29.80 26.43 10.03
CA GLY A 800 28.51 25.75 9.95
C GLY A 800 27.62 26.03 11.15
N VAL A 801 26.34 26.26 10.88
CA VAL A 801 25.32 26.53 11.90
C VAL A 801 24.77 25.22 12.44
N GLU A 802 24.58 25.16 13.75
CA GLU A 802 23.92 24.03 14.40
C GLU A 802 22.41 24.12 14.24
N GLU A 803 21.80 23.03 13.77
CA GLU A 803 20.36 22.92 13.50
C GLU A 803 19.80 21.68 14.20
N GLU A 804 18.52 21.76 14.57
CA GLU A 804 17.75 20.62 15.08
C GLU A 804 17.47 19.62 13.95
N LEU A 805 17.57 18.33 14.26
CA LEU A 805 17.30 17.26 13.31
C LEU A 805 15.89 16.70 13.45
N GLN A 806 15.29 16.35 12.32
CA GLN A 806 14.16 15.42 12.32
C GLN A 806 14.64 14.07 12.85
N GLY A 807 14.04 13.58 13.93
CA GLY A 807 14.48 12.39 14.68
C GLY A 807 15.22 12.70 16.00
N GLY A 808 15.35 13.97 16.36
CA GLY A 808 15.94 14.43 17.61
C GLY A 808 17.46 14.67 17.51
N GLY A 809 17.97 15.47 18.43
CA GLY A 809 19.38 15.87 18.45
C GLY A 809 19.69 17.02 17.49
N LYS A 810 20.97 17.39 17.46
CA LYS A 810 21.46 18.51 16.66
C LYS A 810 22.69 18.10 15.85
N ALA A 811 22.87 18.72 14.71
CA ALA A 811 24.11 18.62 13.95
C ALA A 811 24.48 19.97 13.35
N LYS A 812 25.76 20.11 12.99
CA LYS A 812 26.28 21.23 12.22
C LYS A 812 27.25 20.74 11.16
N PRO A 813 27.31 21.37 9.97
CA PRO A 813 28.39 21.12 9.03
C PRO A 813 29.75 21.45 9.66
N ALA A 814 30.71 20.54 9.58
CA ALA A 814 32.07 20.76 10.06
C ALA A 814 32.94 21.51 9.05
N LEU A 815 32.63 21.37 7.75
CA LEU A 815 33.24 22.15 6.68
C LEU A 815 32.18 22.49 5.62
N LEU A 816 32.22 23.71 5.11
CA LEU A 816 31.40 24.18 4.01
C LEU A 816 32.32 24.57 2.85
N ILE A 817 31.96 24.14 1.64
CA ILE A 817 32.57 24.60 0.39
C ILE A 817 31.45 25.22 -0.43
N GLN A 818 31.49 26.54 -0.58
CA GLN A 818 30.41 27.32 -1.17
C GLN A 818 30.90 27.99 -2.43
N GLN A 819 30.28 27.67 -3.56
CA GLN A 819 30.50 28.36 -4.82
C GLN A 819 29.35 29.32 -5.08
N TYR A 820 29.66 30.60 -5.19
CA TYR A 820 28.67 31.66 -5.30
C TYR A 820 28.41 32.04 -6.75
N ASN A 821 27.13 32.13 -7.12
CA ASN A 821 26.72 32.88 -8.30
C ASN A 821 26.53 34.36 -7.94
N TYR A 822 25.98 34.63 -6.77
CA TYR A 822 25.77 35.98 -6.23
C TYR A 822 26.24 36.03 -4.78
N LYS A 823 26.92 37.11 -4.38
CA LYS A 823 27.24 37.41 -2.99
C LYS A 823 27.59 38.89 -2.84
N ALA A 824 26.71 39.67 -2.24
CA ALA A 824 26.90 41.11 -2.05
C ALA A 824 26.17 41.63 -0.80
N ALA A 825 26.54 42.83 -0.34
CA ALA A 825 25.79 43.52 0.72
C ALA A 825 24.41 44.00 0.23
N THR A 826 24.32 44.38 -1.05
CA THR A 826 23.08 44.74 -1.73
C THR A 826 22.16 43.52 -1.82
N PRO A 827 20.86 43.65 -1.53
CA PRO A 827 19.90 42.60 -1.83
C PRO A 827 19.78 42.32 -3.34
N LEU A 828 19.55 41.06 -3.70
CA LEU A 828 19.43 40.57 -5.08
C LEU A 828 18.37 41.35 -5.87
N ALA A 829 17.22 41.62 -5.25
CA ALA A 829 16.12 42.40 -5.86
C ALA A 829 16.53 43.85 -6.19
N GLN A 830 17.57 44.37 -5.54
CA GLN A 830 18.11 45.72 -5.75
C GLN A 830 19.41 45.71 -6.56
N ALA A 831 19.88 44.54 -7.01
CA ALA A 831 21.16 44.39 -7.71
C ALA A 831 21.13 44.82 -9.18
N GLY A 832 19.94 45.12 -9.74
CA GLY A 832 19.79 45.51 -11.14
C GLY A 832 20.00 44.38 -12.16
N LEU A 833 19.96 43.12 -11.71
CA LEU A 833 20.09 41.94 -12.56
C LEU A 833 18.77 41.64 -13.29
N SER A 834 18.83 41.14 -14.53
CA SER A 834 17.64 40.61 -15.20
C SER A 834 17.29 39.22 -14.66
N TRP A 835 15.99 38.92 -14.57
CA TRP A 835 15.53 37.58 -14.16
C TRP A 835 16.00 36.48 -15.10
N GLU A 836 16.10 36.77 -16.40
CA GLU A 836 16.66 35.82 -17.38
C GLU A 836 18.13 35.49 -17.07
N ALA A 837 18.95 36.46 -16.65
CA ALA A 837 20.34 36.18 -16.28
C ALA A 837 20.44 35.29 -15.02
N ILE A 838 19.50 35.44 -14.08
CA ILE A 838 19.40 34.58 -12.89
C ILE A 838 18.94 33.17 -13.30
N ASP A 839 17.91 33.06 -14.12
CA ASP A 839 17.38 31.78 -14.61
C ASP A 839 18.41 30.97 -15.42
N LEU A 840 19.36 31.66 -16.07
CA LEU A 840 20.44 31.04 -16.85
C LEU A 840 21.76 30.90 -16.08
N ALA A 841 21.80 31.29 -14.81
CA ALA A 841 23.01 31.15 -14.01
C ALA A 841 23.27 29.68 -13.68
N TYR A 842 24.55 29.30 -13.72
CA TYR A 842 24.98 27.94 -13.41
C TYR A 842 26.22 27.92 -12.52
N GLY A 843 26.37 26.82 -11.79
CA GLY A 843 27.56 26.46 -11.05
C GLY A 843 27.70 24.95 -10.97
N GLY A 844 28.68 24.47 -10.20
CA GLY A 844 28.87 23.05 -10.02
C GLY A 844 30.24 22.65 -9.50
N PHE A 845 30.38 21.34 -9.29
CA PHE A 845 31.59 20.71 -8.79
C PHE A 845 31.85 19.37 -9.50
N VAL A 846 33.12 19.04 -9.69
CA VAL A 846 33.54 17.64 -9.85
C VAL A 846 33.76 17.07 -8.45
N ILE A 847 33.25 15.86 -8.21
CA ILE A 847 33.47 15.09 -6.98
C ILE A 847 34.01 13.71 -7.35
N GLU A 848 35.16 13.34 -6.79
CA GLU A 848 35.74 12.00 -6.92
C GLU A 848 36.09 11.44 -5.54
N LEU A 849 35.75 10.18 -5.28
CA LEU A 849 36.18 9.48 -4.07
C LEU A 849 37.19 8.39 -4.40
N SER A 850 38.08 8.12 -3.46
CA SER A 850 39.01 7.01 -3.52
C SER A 850 39.41 6.59 -2.11
N ASP A 851 40.15 5.50 -1.98
CA ASP A 851 40.65 5.03 -0.69
C ASP A 851 42.05 4.41 -0.80
N ALA A 852 42.58 4.02 0.36
CA ALA A 852 43.92 3.47 0.51
C ALA A 852 44.16 2.16 -0.26
N THR A 853 43.13 1.52 -0.82
CA THR A 853 43.28 0.32 -1.68
C THR A 853 43.41 0.64 -3.16
N GLU A 854 43.01 1.85 -3.56
CA GLU A 854 43.10 2.34 -4.92
C GLU A 854 44.28 3.32 -5.10
N HIS A 855 44.51 4.19 -4.11
CA HIS A 855 45.55 5.22 -4.17
C HIS A 855 46.28 5.42 -2.83
N THR A 856 47.46 6.03 -2.89
CA THR A 856 48.02 6.79 -1.76
C THR A 856 47.50 8.24 -1.79
N PRO A 857 47.53 8.99 -0.68
CA PRO A 857 47.12 10.41 -0.70
C PRO A 857 47.84 11.22 -1.79
N ARG A 858 49.14 11.00 -1.97
CA ARG A 858 49.96 11.72 -2.95
C ARG A 858 49.65 11.29 -4.39
N SER A 859 49.40 10.00 -4.64
CA SER A 859 49.02 9.55 -5.99
C SER A 859 47.60 10.00 -6.35
N PHE A 860 46.68 10.07 -5.37
CA PHE A 860 45.34 10.62 -5.60
C PHE A 860 45.38 12.11 -5.92
N GLN A 861 46.14 12.92 -5.16
CA GLN A 861 46.36 14.34 -5.49
C GLN A 861 46.96 14.52 -6.89
N ARG A 862 47.91 13.67 -7.29
CA ARG A 862 48.51 13.68 -8.63
C ARG A 862 47.53 13.27 -9.73
N HIS A 863 46.63 12.33 -9.43
CA HIS A 863 45.53 11.96 -10.33
C HIS A 863 44.61 13.16 -10.55
N LEU A 864 44.12 13.77 -9.46
CA LEU A 864 43.24 14.94 -9.53
C LEU A 864 43.88 16.13 -10.25
N SER A 865 45.19 16.37 -10.07
CA SER A 865 45.89 17.47 -10.75
C SER A 865 46.03 17.28 -12.26
N ARG A 866 45.72 16.09 -12.79
CA ARG A 866 45.73 15.78 -14.23
C ARG A 866 44.33 15.82 -14.85
N ILE A 867 43.29 16.01 -14.03
CA ILE A 867 41.93 16.18 -14.51
C ILE A 867 41.87 17.42 -15.39
N GLN A 868 41.20 17.28 -16.53
CA GLN A 868 40.97 18.38 -17.46
C GLN A 868 39.46 18.58 -17.60
N THR A 869 39.00 19.80 -17.32
CA THR A 869 37.60 20.17 -17.54
C THR A 869 37.54 21.41 -18.39
N THR A 870 36.73 21.37 -19.44
CA THR A 870 36.46 22.51 -20.32
C THR A 870 34.96 22.72 -20.38
N THR A 871 34.55 23.98 -20.22
CA THR A 871 33.15 24.39 -20.29
C THR A 871 32.98 25.45 -21.38
N ARG A 872 31.87 25.41 -22.13
CA ARG A 872 31.54 26.39 -23.16
C ARG A 872 30.06 26.75 -23.09
N TRP A 873 29.76 28.02 -22.86
CA TRP A 873 28.40 28.56 -22.92
C TRP A 873 27.97 28.80 -24.37
N ASP A 874 26.78 28.34 -24.74
CA ASP A 874 26.10 28.64 -26.00
C ASP A 874 24.87 29.52 -25.68
N ALA A 875 24.97 30.81 -26.02
CA ALA A 875 23.94 31.79 -25.68
C ALA A 875 22.67 31.65 -26.52
N GLU A 876 22.78 31.16 -27.76
CA GLU A 876 21.64 30.97 -28.66
C GLU A 876 20.78 29.80 -28.17
N LYS A 877 21.44 28.70 -27.79
CA LYS A 877 20.77 27.49 -27.29
C LYS A 877 20.50 27.52 -25.79
N LYS A 878 21.06 28.50 -25.06
CA LYS A 878 20.97 28.64 -23.60
C LYS A 878 21.51 27.39 -22.88
N THR A 879 22.62 26.84 -23.38
CA THR A 879 23.19 25.57 -22.91
C THR A 879 24.66 25.70 -22.51
N LEU A 880 25.02 25.08 -21.39
CA LEU A 880 26.41 24.87 -20.98
C LEU A 880 26.91 23.52 -21.51
N HIS A 881 27.92 23.53 -22.38
CA HIS A 881 28.63 22.32 -22.80
C HIS A 881 29.77 22.02 -21.84
N VAL A 882 29.91 20.76 -21.43
CA VAL A 882 30.95 20.30 -20.52
C VAL A 882 31.69 19.11 -21.15
N LEU A 883 33.01 19.23 -21.23
CA LEU A 883 33.94 18.15 -21.52
C LEU A 883 34.83 17.95 -20.30
N HIS A 884 34.70 16.82 -19.63
CA HIS A 884 35.45 16.50 -18.43
C HIS A 884 36.20 15.18 -18.61
N LYS A 885 37.52 15.19 -18.40
CA LYS A 885 38.39 14.03 -18.54
C LYS A 885 39.10 13.75 -17.21
N SER A 886 38.94 12.52 -16.72
CA SER A 886 39.56 12.03 -15.49
C SER A 886 40.07 10.60 -15.67
N GLY A 887 41.39 10.44 -15.67
CA GLY A 887 42.03 9.17 -16.04
C GLY A 887 41.62 8.76 -17.46
N ASP A 888 41.12 7.53 -17.59
CA ASP A 888 40.65 6.97 -18.86
C ASP A 888 39.20 7.35 -19.19
N ASP A 889 38.48 7.98 -18.24
CA ASP A 889 37.07 8.33 -18.42
C ASP A 889 36.92 9.74 -18.98
N THR A 890 36.07 9.87 -20.00
CA THR A 890 35.69 11.15 -20.63
C THR A 890 34.18 11.31 -20.57
N PHE A 891 33.74 12.41 -19.97
CA PHE A 891 32.35 12.83 -19.85
C PHE A 891 32.11 13.98 -20.84
N GLU A 892 31.07 13.86 -21.66
CA GLU A 892 30.71 14.91 -22.62
C GLU A 892 29.19 15.10 -22.61
N PHE A 893 28.73 16.31 -22.29
CA PHE A 893 27.30 16.60 -22.18
C PHE A 893 26.98 18.09 -22.30
N ALA A 894 25.72 18.41 -22.54
CA ALA A 894 25.18 19.76 -22.41
C ALA A 894 24.19 19.84 -21.26
N TYR A 895 24.04 21.03 -20.67
CA TYR A 895 23.13 21.31 -19.56
C TYR A 895 22.35 22.60 -19.80
N ARG A 896 21.05 22.58 -19.48
CA ARG A 896 20.16 23.75 -19.52
C ARG A 896 19.88 24.28 -18.11
N PRO A 897 20.42 25.45 -17.70
CA PRO A 897 20.23 25.97 -16.36
C PRO A 897 18.79 26.40 -16.03
N ASP A 898 18.03 26.81 -17.05
CA ASP A 898 16.62 27.21 -16.95
C ASP A 898 15.66 26.03 -16.78
N TYR A 899 16.16 24.80 -16.88
CA TYR A 899 15.35 23.60 -16.72
C TYR A 899 15.02 23.32 -15.25
N GLN A 900 13.75 23.01 -14.97
CA GLN A 900 13.28 22.61 -13.65
C GLN A 900 12.26 21.47 -13.75
N VAL A 901 12.32 20.55 -12.79
CA VAL A 901 11.32 19.49 -12.64
C VAL A 901 10.41 19.79 -11.47
N TYR A 902 9.12 19.95 -11.75
CA TYR A 902 8.08 20.06 -10.73
C TYR A 902 7.35 18.73 -10.58
N PHE A 903 6.90 18.42 -9.37
CA PHE A 903 6.17 17.18 -9.07
C PHE A 903 4.91 16.98 -9.95
N SER A 904 4.28 18.07 -10.40
CA SER A 904 3.04 18.06 -11.18
C SER A 904 3.22 18.20 -12.70
N ALA A 905 4.44 18.40 -13.19
CA ALA A 905 4.72 18.63 -14.61
C ALA A 905 5.74 17.61 -15.11
N GLY A 906 5.28 16.66 -15.93
CA GLY A 906 6.14 15.68 -16.61
C GLY A 906 6.96 16.32 -17.73
N VAL A 907 7.84 17.26 -17.40
CA VAL A 907 8.76 17.86 -18.37
C VAL A 907 9.81 16.81 -18.73
N PRO A 908 10.01 16.48 -20.02
CA PRO A 908 11.01 15.49 -20.43
C PRO A 908 12.41 15.79 -19.86
N THR A 909 13.06 14.78 -19.29
CA THR A 909 14.36 14.94 -18.58
C THR A 909 15.54 15.09 -19.54
N ASP A 910 15.37 14.67 -20.79
CA ASP A 910 16.28 14.93 -21.90
C ASP A 910 16.39 16.42 -22.26
N GLN A 911 15.45 17.27 -21.83
CA GLN A 911 15.60 18.72 -21.95
C GLN A 911 16.61 19.29 -20.93
N CYS A 912 16.81 18.65 -19.78
CA CYS A 912 17.86 19.04 -18.84
C CYS A 912 19.24 18.83 -19.47
N PHE A 913 19.39 17.69 -20.16
CA PHE A 913 20.61 17.28 -20.85
C PHE A 913 20.36 17.05 -22.33
N PRO A 914 20.49 18.07 -23.20
CA PRO A 914 20.27 17.91 -24.64
C PRO A 914 21.07 16.76 -25.27
N TYR A 915 22.24 16.47 -24.71
CA TYR A 915 22.96 15.22 -24.93
C TYR A 915 23.85 14.92 -23.73
N ARG A 916 24.21 13.64 -23.55
CA ARG A 916 25.20 13.19 -22.57
C ARG A 916 25.78 11.84 -22.92
N VAL A 917 27.10 11.71 -22.81
CA VAL A 917 27.84 10.46 -23.02
C VAL A 917 28.98 10.34 -22.01
N VAL A 918 29.32 9.09 -21.69
CA VAL A 918 30.56 8.74 -21.00
C VAL A 918 31.31 7.76 -21.89
N ASN A 919 32.58 8.05 -22.18
CA ASN A 919 33.43 7.26 -23.08
C ASN A 919 32.78 7.04 -24.47
N GLY A 920 32.11 8.08 -24.98
CA GLY A 920 31.44 8.06 -26.29
C GLY A 920 30.16 7.23 -26.35
N ARG A 921 29.61 6.79 -25.21
CA ARG A 921 28.42 5.94 -25.13
C ARG A 921 27.36 6.54 -24.19
N TRP A 922 26.11 6.17 -24.43
CA TRP A 922 25.02 6.45 -23.49
C TRP A 922 25.38 5.94 -22.08
N PRO A 923 25.30 6.78 -21.03
CA PRO A 923 25.87 6.46 -19.71
C PRO A 923 24.94 5.64 -18.79
N TYR A 924 23.72 5.35 -19.24
CA TYR A 924 22.70 4.65 -18.45
C TYR A 924 22.18 3.39 -19.16
N LEU A 925 21.08 2.82 -18.67
CA LEU A 925 20.54 1.56 -19.16
C LEU A 925 19.92 1.72 -20.57
N PRO A 926 19.97 0.66 -21.41
CA PRO A 926 19.22 0.62 -22.65
C PRO A 926 17.71 0.61 -22.39
N ARG A 927 16.93 1.00 -23.40
CA ARG A 927 15.45 0.99 -23.31
C ARG A 927 14.94 -0.41 -22.96
N GLY A 928 14.02 -0.46 -22.00
CA GLY A 928 13.42 -1.71 -21.51
C GLY A 928 14.18 -2.36 -20.36
N LEU A 929 15.40 -1.94 -20.03
CA LEU A 929 16.09 -2.35 -18.81
C LEU A 929 15.90 -1.28 -17.73
N ASP A 930 15.34 -1.68 -16.59
CA ASP A 930 14.93 -0.75 -15.53
C ASP A 930 15.93 -0.73 -14.37
N ARG A 931 16.64 -1.84 -14.16
CA ARG A 931 17.66 -1.98 -13.11
C ARG A 931 18.78 -2.89 -13.56
N ASP A 932 20.00 -2.43 -13.30
CA ASP A 932 21.23 -3.21 -13.46
C ASP A 932 22.13 -2.97 -12.25
N SER A 933 22.47 -4.04 -11.53
CA SER A 933 23.48 -4.02 -10.49
C SER A 933 24.61 -5.00 -10.81
N THR A 934 25.67 -5.02 -10.01
CA THR A 934 26.74 -6.03 -10.14
C THR A 934 26.20 -7.47 -10.11
N LEU A 935 25.06 -7.73 -9.45
CA LEU A 935 24.53 -9.08 -9.23
C LEU A 935 23.14 -9.33 -9.83
N THR A 936 22.41 -8.29 -10.22
CA THR A 936 20.99 -8.41 -10.63
C THR A 936 20.65 -7.61 -11.88
N GLN A 937 19.60 -8.06 -12.58
CA GLN A 937 18.96 -7.34 -13.68
C GLN A 937 17.45 -7.46 -13.62
N GLN A 938 16.77 -6.38 -13.99
CA GLN A 938 15.32 -6.31 -14.19
C GLN A 938 15.01 -5.56 -15.48
N GLY A 939 14.04 -6.06 -16.24
CA GLY A 939 13.53 -5.32 -17.38
C GLY A 939 12.47 -6.09 -18.17
N THR A 940 12.06 -5.47 -19.26
CA THR A 940 11.05 -5.93 -20.22
C THR A 940 11.63 -6.21 -21.62
N THR A 941 12.96 -6.28 -21.73
CA THR A 941 13.67 -6.54 -23.00
C THR A 941 13.38 -7.93 -23.58
N GLY A 942 12.82 -8.85 -22.79
CA GLY A 942 12.63 -10.26 -23.14
C GLY A 942 13.87 -11.12 -22.96
N ARG A 943 15.05 -10.52 -22.70
CA ARG A 943 16.27 -11.26 -22.39
C ARG A 943 17.15 -10.49 -21.42
N LEU A 944 17.47 -11.11 -20.29
CA LEU A 944 18.37 -10.59 -19.25
C LEU A 944 19.60 -11.49 -19.15
N GLU A 945 20.78 -10.88 -19.00
CA GLU A 945 22.05 -11.59 -18.91
C GLU A 945 22.92 -11.00 -17.80
N LYS A 946 23.28 -11.83 -16.82
CA LYS A 946 24.10 -11.42 -15.69
C LYS A 946 24.99 -12.57 -15.24
N ASN A 947 26.29 -12.30 -15.08
CA ASN A 947 27.29 -13.25 -14.56
C ASN A 947 27.22 -14.64 -15.22
N GLY A 948 27.04 -14.67 -16.55
CA GLY A 948 26.96 -15.88 -17.38
C GLY A 948 25.61 -16.60 -17.37
N ALA A 949 24.65 -16.18 -16.55
CA ALA A 949 23.27 -16.65 -16.62
C ALA A 949 22.45 -15.82 -17.60
N ALA A 950 21.53 -16.47 -18.31
CA ALA A 950 20.59 -15.85 -19.22
C ALA A 950 19.17 -16.28 -18.88
N LEU A 951 18.27 -15.30 -18.76
CA LEU A 951 16.83 -15.48 -18.65
C LEU A 951 16.19 -14.93 -19.92
N THR A 952 15.43 -15.76 -20.63
CA THR A 952 14.69 -15.37 -21.84
C THR A 952 13.19 -15.54 -21.61
N CYS A 953 12.42 -14.52 -21.97
CA CYS A 953 10.97 -14.53 -21.95
C CYS A 953 10.41 -13.75 -23.14
N GLU A 954 9.08 -13.65 -23.28
CA GLU A 954 8.50 -12.80 -24.33
C GLU A 954 8.93 -11.33 -24.14
N PRO A 955 9.34 -10.61 -25.20
CA PRO A 955 9.59 -9.17 -25.13
C PRO A 955 8.37 -8.39 -24.62
N GLY A 956 8.59 -7.34 -23.83
CA GLY A 956 7.55 -6.57 -23.17
C GLY A 956 7.05 -7.17 -21.84
N ARG A 957 7.48 -8.38 -21.47
CA ARG A 957 7.18 -9.01 -20.17
C ARG A 957 8.24 -8.67 -19.15
N MET A 958 7.82 -8.33 -17.94
CA MET A 958 8.73 -8.11 -16.83
C MET A 958 9.48 -9.41 -16.51
N ALA A 959 10.80 -9.31 -16.38
CA ALA A 959 11.68 -10.39 -15.99
C ALA A 959 12.64 -9.89 -14.91
N TYR A 960 13.10 -10.82 -14.07
CA TYR A 960 14.10 -10.53 -13.05
C TYR A 960 15.09 -11.68 -12.92
N LEU A 961 16.38 -11.34 -12.94
CA LEU A 961 17.50 -12.27 -12.84
C LEU A 961 18.42 -11.82 -11.71
N GLN A 962 18.74 -12.75 -10.81
CA GLN A 962 19.63 -12.53 -9.67
C GLN A 962 20.70 -13.62 -9.64
N THR A 963 21.92 -13.21 -9.33
CA THR A 963 23.09 -14.09 -9.28
C THR A 963 23.84 -13.89 -7.97
N GLU A 964 24.28 -14.98 -7.35
CA GLU A 964 25.10 -14.98 -6.14
C GLU A 964 26.27 -15.95 -6.35
N PRO A 965 27.44 -15.44 -6.76
CA PRO A 965 28.53 -16.28 -7.24
C PRO A 965 29.22 -17.11 -6.15
N LEU A 966 29.15 -16.72 -4.86
CA LEU A 966 29.85 -17.43 -3.79
C LEU A 966 29.25 -18.83 -3.56
N SER A 967 27.93 -18.93 -3.50
CA SER A 967 27.21 -20.22 -3.43
C SER A 967 26.92 -20.83 -4.81
N GLY A 968 27.19 -20.10 -5.90
CA GLY A 968 26.81 -20.52 -7.26
C GLY A 968 25.29 -20.58 -7.44
N THR A 969 24.56 -19.64 -6.82
CA THR A 969 23.10 -19.58 -6.87
C THR A 969 22.64 -18.62 -7.95
N TYR A 970 21.65 -19.05 -8.73
CA TYR A 970 20.98 -18.24 -9.74
C TYR A 970 19.48 -18.28 -9.49
N ALA A 971 18.82 -17.13 -9.55
CA ALA A 971 17.39 -17.02 -9.37
C ALA A 971 16.78 -16.23 -10.53
N ALA A 972 15.81 -16.83 -11.21
CA ALA A 972 15.13 -16.25 -12.36
C ALA A 972 13.62 -16.26 -12.15
N PHE A 973 12.96 -15.17 -12.54
CA PHE A 973 11.58 -14.92 -12.18
C PHE A 973 10.75 -14.55 -13.41
N ASN A 974 9.50 -15.04 -13.44
CA ASN A 974 8.37 -14.24 -13.94
C ASN A 974 7.71 -13.59 -12.71
N PRO A 975 8.04 -12.33 -12.39
CA PRO A 975 7.67 -11.74 -11.11
C PRO A 975 6.20 -11.27 -11.04
N LEU A 976 5.50 -11.23 -12.18
CA LEU A 976 4.10 -10.80 -12.28
C LEU A 976 3.21 -11.99 -12.66
N PRO A 977 1.89 -11.94 -12.33
CA PRO A 977 0.96 -13.02 -12.72
C PRO A 977 0.76 -13.16 -14.22
N SER A 978 1.26 -12.22 -15.02
CA SER A 978 1.05 -12.18 -16.46
C SER A 978 1.75 -13.35 -17.15
N PRO A 979 1.01 -14.21 -17.88
CA PRO A 979 1.59 -15.38 -18.53
C PRO A 979 2.68 -15.00 -19.53
N THR A 980 3.80 -15.73 -19.53
CA THR A 980 4.90 -15.52 -20.47
C THR A 980 5.58 -16.84 -20.82
N LEU A 981 6.06 -16.98 -22.06
CA LEU A 981 7.04 -18.03 -22.38
C LEU A 981 8.32 -17.74 -21.61
N TRP A 982 8.99 -18.79 -21.14
CA TRP A 982 10.06 -18.62 -20.16
C TRP A 982 11.11 -19.73 -20.29
N GLU A 983 12.37 -19.32 -20.36
CA GLU A 983 13.54 -20.20 -20.38
C GLU A 983 14.70 -19.58 -19.59
N MET A 984 15.45 -20.41 -18.87
CA MET A 984 16.66 -19.99 -18.16
C MET A 984 17.83 -20.90 -18.53
N CYS A 985 18.96 -20.30 -18.88
CA CYS A 985 20.23 -21.00 -19.13
C CYS A 985 21.28 -20.48 -18.15
N LEU A 986 21.99 -21.40 -17.50
CA LEU A 986 22.97 -21.10 -16.47
C LEU A 986 24.39 -21.46 -16.92
N PRO A 987 25.42 -20.88 -16.25
CA PRO A 987 26.78 -21.35 -16.41
C PRO A 987 26.89 -22.86 -16.18
N GLU A 988 27.88 -23.49 -16.81
CA GLU A 988 28.09 -24.95 -16.77
C GLU A 988 27.02 -25.78 -17.52
N GLY A 989 26.09 -25.14 -18.24
CA GLY A 989 25.24 -25.77 -19.25
C GLY A 989 23.87 -26.26 -18.78
N MET A 990 23.47 -25.96 -17.55
CA MET A 990 22.13 -26.26 -17.05
C MET A 990 21.10 -25.33 -17.70
N CYS A 991 20.03 -25.89 -18.27
CA CYS A 991 18.92 -25.12 -18.84
C CYS A 991 17.57 -25.59 -18.27
N VAL A 992 16.64 -24.66 -18.08
CA VAL A 992 15.27 -24.90 -17.64
C VAL A 992 14.31 -24.29 -18.66
N HIS A 993 13.45 -25.09 -19.25
CA HIS A 993 12.47 -24.68 -20.26
C HIS A 993 11.05 -24.96 -19.78
N ALA A 994 10.13 -24.02 -20.00
CA ALA A 994 8.70 -24.29 -19.82
C ALA A 994 8.09 -24.88 -21.10
N ASP A 995 7.18 -25.85 -20.96
CA ASP A 995 6.42 -26.41 -22.10
C ASP A 995 5.27 -25.50 -22.60
N GLY A 996 5.19 -24.27 -22.10
CA GLY A 996 4.14 -23.30 -22.38
C GLY A 996 4.35 -22.01 -21.59
N ARG A 997 3.32 -21.17 -21.46
CA ARG A 997 3.41 -19.94 -20.68
C ARG A 997 3.33 -20.19 -19.18
N VAL A 998 4.20 -19.59 -18.40
CA VAL A 998 4.17 -19.66 -16.93
C VAL A 998 3.46 -18.42 -16.38
N GLY A 999 2.64 -18.60 -15.33
CA GLY A 999 2.14 -17.50 -14.50
C GLY A 999 3.27 -16.93 -13.65
N MET A 1000 2.99 -16.51 -12.42
CA MET A 1000 4.06 -16.16 -11.49
C MET A 1000 4.99 -17.36 -11.34
N LEU A 1001 6.29 -17.14 -11.53
CA LEU A 1001 7.30 -18.18 -11.43
C LEU A 1001 8.56 -17.62 -10.76
N ARG A 1002 9.14 -18.40 -9.85
CA ARG A 1002 10.49 -18.21 -9.33
C ARG A 1002 11.22 -19.54 -9.40
N VAL A 1003 12.34 -19.58 -10.11
CA VAL A 1003 13.25 -20.73 -10.15
C VAL A 1003 14.58 -20.32 -9.56
N ILE A 1004 14.96 -20.92 -8.43
CA ILE A 1004 16.28 -20.78 -7.82
C ILE A 1004 17.05 -22.08 -8.06
N ALA A 1005 18.27 -21.99 -8.57
CA ALA A 1005 19.07 -23.15 -8.93
C ALA A 1005 20.51 -23.02 -8.41
N ARG A 1006 21.04 -24.14 -7.94
CA ARG A 1006 22.48 -24.38 -7.69
C ARG A 1006 22.94 -25.55 -8.57
N PRO A 1007 23.43 -25.28 -9.78
CA PRO A 1007 23.76 -26.32 -10.75
C PRO A 1007 24.74 -27.38 -10.21
N ARG A 1008 25.78 -26.95 -9.49
CA ARG A 1008 26.82 -27.83 -8.91
C ARG A 1008 26.26 -28.82 -7.90
N GLU A 1009 25.25 -28.41 -7.13
CA GLU A 1009 24.59 -29.26 -6.14
C GLU A 1009 23.49 -30.14 -6.77
N ALA A 1010 23.09 -29.84 -8.01
CA ALA A 1010 21.85 -30.32 -8.63
C ALA A 1010 20.63 -30.06 -7.73
N ARG A 1011 20.47 -28.81 -7.26
CA ARG A 1011 19.37 -28.40 -6.37
C ARG A 1011 18.56 -27.27 -6.98
N LEU A 1012 17.24 -27.42 -6.98
CA LEU A 1012 16.29 -26.43 -7.48
C LEU A 1012 15.18 -26.16 -6.47
N TRP A 1013 14.77 -24.91 -6.38
CA TRP A 1013 13.53 -24.46 -5.76
C TRP A 1013 12.67 -23.81 -6.83
N VAL A 1014 11.41 -24.23 -6.92
CA VAL A 1014 10.46 -23.77 -7.92
C VAL A 1014 9.21 -23.32 -7.18
N ASP A 1015 8.89 -22.04 -7.24
CA ASP A 1015 7.61 -21.52 -6.81
C ASP A 1015 6.80 -21.11 -8.05
N HIS A 1016 5.56 -21.58 -8.15
CA HIS A 1016 4.67 -21.28 -9.27
C HIS A 1016 3.23 -21.11 -8.81
N ALA A 1017 2.60 -20.06 -9.35
CA ALA A 1017 1.17 -19.83 -9.21
C ALA A 1017 0.61 -19.19 -10.48
N ALA A 1018 -0.55 -19.69 -10.91
CA ALA A 1018 -1.36 -19.09 -11.97
C ALA A 1018 -2.73 -18.70 -11.40
N LYS A 1019 -3.33 -17.65 -11.94
CA LYS A 1019 -4.72 -17.31 -11.62
C LYS A 1019 -5.67 -18.37 -12.18
N GLU A 1020 -6.86 -18.44 -11.60
CA GLU A 1020 -7.88 -19.40 -12.04
C GLU A 1020 -8.36 -19.13 -13.46
N ASP A 1021 -8.58 -17.86 -13.81
CA ASP A 1021 -8.95 -17.40 -15.16
C ASP A 1021 -7.80 -17.50 -16.19
N GLN A 1022 -6.58 -17.73 -15.71
CA GLN A 1022 -5.41 -17.97 -16.56
C GLN A 1022 -5.26 -19.42 -17.01
N ARG A 1023 -5.98 -20.38 -16.40
CA ARG A 1023 -5.93 -21.79 -16.81
C ARG A 1023 -6.44 -21.97 -18.24
N ALA A 1024 -5.54 -22.31 -19.14
CA ALA A 1024 -5.81 -22.54 -20.55
C ALA A 1024 -4.76 -23.47 -21.16
N PRO A 1025 -5.00 -24.03 -22.37
CA PRO A 1025 -4.09 -25.01 -22.96
C PRO A 1025 -2.71 -24.45 -23.34
N ASP A 1026 -2.56 -23.13 -23.39
CA ASP A 1026 -1.28 -22.44 -23.64
C ASP A 1026 -0.38 -22.32 -22.41
N MET A 1027 -0.92 -22.55 -21.22
CA MET A 1027 -0.16 -22.53 -19.98
C MET A 1027 0.76 -23.75 -19.88
N ALA A 1028 1.92 -23.54 -19.28
CA ALA A 1028 2.88 -24.58 -18.97
C ALA A 1028 2.27 -25.58 -17.98
N THR A 1029 2.44 -26.86 -18.27
CA THR A 1029 2.10 -27.97 -17.40
C THR A 1029 3.33 -28.54 -16.68
N ALA A 1030 4.53 -28.27 -17.21
CA ALA A 1030 5.79 -28.71 -16.64
C ALA A 1030 6.98 -27.80 -17.00
N LEU A 1031 8.03 -27.85 -16.17
CA LEU A 1031 9.38 -27.38 -16.53
C LEU A 1031 10.26 -28.58 -16.90
N LEU A 1032 11.11 -28.42 -17.90
CA LEU A 1032 12.12 -29.40 -18.31
C LEU A 1032 13.52 -28.88 -18.01
N VAL A 1033 14.28 -29.69 -17.28
CA VAL A 1033 15.65 -29.38 -16.85
C VAL A 1033 16.66 -30.24 -17.59
N PHE A 1034 17.62 -29.61 -18.26
CA PHE A 1034 18.72 -30.24 -18.99
C PHE A 1034 20.08 -29.84 -18.42
N GLY A 1035 21.13 -30.57 -18.81
CA GLY A 1035 22.53 -30.22 -18.50
C GLY A 1035 23.02 -30.64 -17.10
N LEU A 1036 22.19 -31.34 -16.32
CA LEU A 1036 22.58 -31.86 -15.01
C LEU A 1036 23.24 -33.24 -15.10
N ARG A 1037 24.31 -33.45 -14.32
CA ARG A 1037 25.04 -34.74 -14.23
C ARG A 1037 24.27 -35.83 -13.48
N LYS A 1038 23.34 -35.44 -12.61
CA LYS A 1038 22.54 -36.33 -11.75
C LYS A 1038 21.12 -35.77 -11.61
N ALA A 1039 20.20 -36.59 -11.10
CA ALA A 1039 18.84 -36.15 -10.84
C ALA A 1039 18.81 -34.98 -9.85
N PRO A 1040 18.06 -33.91 -10.13
CA PRO A 1040 17.97 -32.78 -9.23
C PRO A 1040 17.14 -33.10 -7.99
N SER A 1041 17.51 -32.51 -6.85
CA SER A 1041 16.60 -32.34 -5.71
C SER A 1041 15.73 -31.11 -5.95
N VAL A 1042 14.41 -31.29 -6.00
CA VAL A 1042 13.45 -30.23 -6.29
C VAL A 1042 12.54 -29.97 -5.09
N GLU A 1043 12.41 -28.69 -4.73
CA GLU A 1043 11.38 -28.20 -3.82
C GLU A 1043 10.40 -27.35 -4.63
N PHE A 1044 9.15 -27.81 -4.74
CA PHE A 1044 8.08 -27.15 -5.46
C PHE A 1044 7.06 -26.56 -4.48
N ASN A 1045 6.87 -25.25 -4.48
CA ASN A 1045 5.95 -24.54 -3.57
C ASN A 1045 6.15 -24.94 -2.09
N GLY A 1046 7.41 -25.04 -1.66
CA GLY A 1046 7.80 -25.44 -0.30
C GLY A 1046 7.72 -26.94 0.00
N LYS A 1047 7.44 -27.80 -0.99
CA LYS A 1047 7.32 -29.25 -0.81
C LYS A 1047 8.32 -30.00 -1.69
N ARG A 1048 8.94 -31.05 -1.16
CA ARG A 1048 9.83 -31.92 -1.94
C ARG A 1048 9.04 -32.62 -3.05
N LEU A 1049 9.54 -32.55 -4.28
CA LEU A 1049 8.95 -33.18 -5.46
C LEU A 1049 9.98 -34.07 -6.17
N PRO A 1050 9.62 -35.29 -6.60
CA PRO A 1050 10.51 -36.10 -7.44
C PRO A 1050 10.61 -35.50 -8.85
N ALA A 1051 11.83 -35.38 -9.36
CA ALA A 1051 12.07 -35.02 -10.75
C ALA A 1051 11.97 -36.29 -11.62
N LEU A 1052 11.10 -36.28 -12.63
CA LEU A 1052 10.86 -37.45 -13.47
C LEU A 1052 11.85 -37.46 -14.65
N PRO A 1053 12.64 -38.53 -14.86
CA PRO A 1053 13.56 -38.57 -16.00
C PRO A 1053 12.79 -38.60 -17.33
N VAL A 1054 13.32 -37.90 -18.33
CA VAL A 1054 12.78 -37.91 -19.70
C VAL A 1054 13.92 -37.89 -20.72
N ASP A 1055 13.70 -38.46 -21.89
CA ASP A 1055 14.56 -38.32 -23.05
C ASP A 1055 13.83 -37.48 -24.10
N MET A 1056 14.44 -36.38 -24.53
CA MET A 1056 13.88 -35.45 -25.52
C MET A 1056 14.90 -35.26 -26.64
N ALA A 1057 14.58 -35.72 -27.85
CA ALA A 1057 15.47 -35.67 -29.01
C ALA A 1057 16.92 -36.16 -28.71
N GLY A 1058 17.07 -37.23 -27.92
CA GLY A 1058 18.37 -37.80 -27.55
C GLY A 1058 19.10 -37.07 -26.42
N LYS A 1059 18.44 -36.10 -25.77
CA LYS A 1059 18.96 -35.40 -24.58
C LYS A 1059 18.21 -35.87 -23.34
N ARG A 1060 18.97 -36.41 -22.38
CA ARG A 1060 18.45 -36.73 -21.05
C ARG A 1060 18.12 -35.46 -20.28
N GLY A 1061 16.91 -35.37 -19.76
CA GLY A 1061 16.43 -34.28 -18.92
C GLY A 1061 15.56 -34.77 -17.77
N TYR A 1062 14.98 -33.83 -17.05
CA TYR A 1062 14.06 -34.09 -15.95
C TYR A 1062 12.83 -33.18 -16.02
N ILE A 1063 11.65 -33.74 -15.79
CA ILE A 1063 10.36 -33.05 -15.74
C ILE A 1063 10.08 -32.63 -14.30
N ILE A 1064 9.69 -31.37 -14.12
CA ILE A 1064 9.13 -30.80 -12.90
C ILE A 1064 7.67 -30.42 -13.18
N PRO A 1065 6.69 -31.22 -12.72
CA PRO A 1065 5.27 -30.90 -12.89
C PRO A 1065 4.90 -29.56 -12.22
N LEU A 1066 4.23 -28.67 -12.97
CA LEU A 1066 3.66 -27.42 -12.44
C LEU A 1066 2.19 -27.58 -12.03
N VAL A 1067 1.52 -28.60 -12.57
CA VAL A 1067 0.14 -28.96 -12.26
C VAL A 1067 0.07 -30.41 -11.75
N LYS A 1068 -1.05 -30.78 -11.13
CA LYS A 1068 -1.25 -32.13 -10.57
C LYS A 1068 -1.12 -33.23 -11.63
N GLU A 1069 -1.61 -32.97 -12.83
CA GLU A 1069 -1.61 -33.90 -13.97
C GLU A 1069 -0.96 -33.18 -15.17
N PRO A 1070 0.37 -33.29 -15.35
CA PRO A 1070 1.06 -32.64 -16.46
C PRO A 1070 0.67 -33.29 -17.79
N ALA A 1071 0.67 -32.51 -18.88
CA ALA A 1071 0.40 -33.01 -20.23
C ALA A 1071 1.63 -33.74 -20.77
N LEU A 1072 1.80 -35.00 -20.38
CA LEU A 1072 2.92 -35.84 -20.83
C LEU A 1072 2.78 -36.27 -22.30
N ASP A 1073 1.55 -36.52 -22.73
CA ASP A 1073 1.23 -36.80 -24.13
C ASP A 1073 1.36 -35.49 -24.95
N GLY A 1074 2.20 -35.50 -25.99
CA GLY A 1074 2.49 -34.32 -26.79
C GLY A 1074 3.44 -33.29 -26.14
N LEU A 1075 4.06 -33.62 -25.00
CA LEU A 1075 5.00 -32.73 -24.30
C LEU A 1075 6.16 -32.23 -25.19
N GLU A 1076 6.71 -33.11 -26.03
CA GLU A 1076 7.80 -32.75 -26.96
C GLU A 1076 7.34 -31.69 -27.97
N GLU A 1077 6.14 -31.84 -28.53
CA GLU A 1077 5.56 -30.88 -29.46
C GLU A 1077 5.26 -29.54 -28.77
N ARG A 1078 4.69 -29.57 -27.56
CA ARG A 1078 4.44 -28.36 -26.77
C ARG A 1078 5.73 -27.59 -26.49
N LEU A 1079 6.77 -28.28 -26.04
CA LEU A 1079 8.08 -27.69 -25.80
C LEU A 1079 8.70 -27.11 -27.08
N ARG A 1080 8.67 -27.85 -28.18
CA ARG A 1080 9.17 -27.40 -29.49
C ARG A 1080 8.48 -26.11 -29.93
N ARG A 1081 7.14 -26.06 -29.86
CA ARG A 1081 6.34 -24.88 -30.24
C ARG A 1081 6.60 -23.67 -29.33
N ALA A 1082 6.71 -23.89 -28.02
CA ALA A 1082 7.08 -22.88 -27.04
C ALA A 1082 8.45 -22.26 -27.37
N HIS A 1083 9.46 -23.10 -27.59
CA HIS A 1083 10.81 -22.67 -27.94
C HIS A 1083 10.84 -21.91 -29.28
N GLU A 1084 10.24 -22.46 -30.33
CA GLU A 1084 10.21 -21.82 -31.67
C GLU A 1084 9.47 -20.48 -31.66
N THR A 1085 8.40 -20.36 -30.87
CA THR A 1085 7.69 -19.08 -30.72
C THR A 1085 8.54 -18.07 -29.97
N LEU A 1086 9.18 -18.47 -28.87
CA LEU A 1086 10.07 -17.60 -28.12
C LEU A 1086 11.24 -17.09 -28.98
N VAL A 1087 11.92 -17.99 -29.69
CA VAL A 1087 13.00 -17.64 -30.62
C VAL A 1087 12.49 -16.74 -31.75
N GLY A 1088 11.32 -17.04 -32.33
CA GLY A 1088 10.72 -16.27 -33.41
C GLY A 1088 10.37 -14.82 -33.01
N LEU A 1089 9.90 -14.62 -31.78
CA LEU A 1089 9.63 -13.30 -31.20
C LEU A 1089 10.91 -12.47 -31.02
N HIS A 1090 12.01 -13.11 -30.60
CA HIS A 1090 13.32 -12.46 -30.44
C HIS A 1090 14.02 -12.15 -31.77
N ALA A 1091 13.83 -12.99 -32.78
CA ALA A 1091 14.41 -12.77 -34.12
C ALA A 1091 13.70 -11.68 -34.93
N GLY A 1092 12.67 -11.01 -34.39
CA GLY A 1092 11.84 -10.04 -35.12
C GLY A 1092 11.04 -10.63 -36.28
N SER A 1093 11.04 -11.96 -36.41
CA SER A 1093 10.55 -12.71 -37.58
C SER A 1093 9.07 -13.08 -37.51
N ARG A 1094 8.43 -12.93 -36.34
CA ARG A 1094 6.98 -13.17 -36.16
C ARG A 1094 6.31 -11.97 -35.51
N ALA A 1095 6.07 -10.93 -36.30
CA ALA A 1095 5.10 -9.90 -35.95
C ALA A 1095 3.72 -10.57 -35.78
N ALA A 1096 3.14 -10.43 -34.58
CA ALA A 1096 1.93 -11.17 -34.20
C ALA A 1096 0.76 -10.24 -33.86
N PHE A 1097 1.03 -8.98 -33.50
CA PHE A 1097 -0.01 -8.02 -33.12
C PHE A 1097 -0.48 -7.24 -34.32
N VAL A 1098 -1.79 -7.05 -34.46
CA VAL A 1098 -2.38 -6.25 -35.55
C VAL A 1098 -2.07 -4.78 -35.31
N HIS A 1099 -1.47 -4.12 -36.31
CA HIS A 1099 -1.11 -2.69 -36.31
C HIS A 1099 -1.90 -1.88 -37.35
N ASP A 1100 -2.56 -2.54 -38.31
CA ASP A 1100 -3.43 -1.87 -39.28
C ASP A 1100 -4.81 -1.55 -38.68
N TRP A 1101 -4.94 -0.33 -38.16
CA TRP A 1101 -6.18 0.16 -37.52
C TRP A 1101 -6.61 1.51 -38.09
N TRP A 1102 -7.92 1.69 -38.24
CA TRP A 1102 -8.55 3.01 -38.16
C TRP A 1102 -8.80 3.35 -36.71
N VAL A 1103 -8.54 4.59 -36.28
CA VAL A 1103 -8.87 5.06 -34.93
C VAL A 1103 -9.69 6.34 -34.95
N VAL A 1104 -10.57 6.51 -33.97
CA VAL A 1104 -11.35 7.75 -33.76
C VAL A 1104 -11.46 8.08 -32.27
N GLY A 1105 -11.32 9.36 -31.95
CA GLY A 1105 -11.31 9.90 -30.59
C GLY A 1105 -10.57 11.25 -30.56
N PRO A 1106 -10.45 11.90 -29.40
CA PRO A 1106 -10.94 11.44 -28.10
C PRO A 1106 -12.42 11.77 -27.88
N PHE A 1107 -13.15 10.88 -27.21
CA PHE A 1107 -14.48 11.12 -26.67
C PHE A 1107 -14.39 11.36 -25.14
N ALA A 1108 -15.24 12.22 -24.59
CA ALA A 1108 -15.27 12.46 -23.15
C ALA A 1108 -15.75 11.23 -22.37
N VAL A 1109 -15.04 10.91 -21.29
CA VAL A 1109 -15.54 10.02 -20.24
C VAL A 1109 -16.30 10.89 -19.24
N LYS A 1110 -17.51 10.50 -18.87
CA LYS A 1110 -18.33 11.34 -17.99
C LYS A 1110 -17.79 11.33 -16.55
N ASP A 1111 -17.84 12.47 -15.86
CA ASP A 1111 -17.32 12.65 -14.48
C ASP A 1111 -17.90 11.68 -13.43
N ASP A 1112 -19.09 11.10 -13.69
CA ASP A 1112 -19.75 10.13 -12.82
C ASP A 1112 -19.32 8.68 -13.10
N GLU A 1113 -18.62 8.42 -14.20
CA GLU A 1113 -18.09 7.10 -14.56
C GLU A 1113 -16.76 6.85 -13.85
N ARG A 1114 -16.82 6.04 -12.79
CA ARG A 1114 -15.60 5.38 -12.31
C ARG A 1114 -15.22 4.33 -13.33
N LEU A 1115 -14.05 4.50 -13.94
CA LEU A 1115 -13.53 3.60 -14.98
C LEU A 1115 -13.60 2.12 -14.57
N TRP A 1116 -13.33 1.82 -13.30
CA TRP A 1116 -13.36 0.46 -12.77
C TRP A 1116 -14.76 -0.04 -12.34
N ALA A 1117 -15.79 0.84 -12.29
CA ALA A 1117 -17.16 0.47 -11.94
C ALA A 1117 -18.08 0.19 -13.15
N GLY A 1118 -17.50 0.20 -14.36
CA GLY A 1118 -18.22 -0.06 -15.60
C GLY A 1118 -18.60 1.22 -16.36
N VAL A 1119 -18.41 1.17 -17.69
CA VAL A 1119 -18.77 2.25 -18.60
C VAL A 1119 -20.26 2.16 -18.90
N LYS A 1120 -21.01 3.22 -18.62
CA LYS A 1120 -22.47 3.26 -18.80
C LYS A 1120 -22.87 4.00 -20.07
N ALA A 1121 -22.00 4.88 -20.58
CA ALA A 1121 -22.17 5.57 -21.83
C ALA A 1121 -22.05 4.61 -23.01
N THR A 1122 -22.98 4.72 -23.96
CA THR A 1122 -22.85 4.14 -25.30
C THR A 1122 -22.32 5.22 -26.23
N TYR A 1123 -21.15 4.99 -26.83
CA TYR A 1123 -20.58 5.93 -27.80
C TYR A 1123 -21.09 5.63 -29.22
N PRO A 1124 -21.15 6.63 -30.12
CA PRO A 1124 -21.68 6.44 -31.47
C PRO A 1124 -21.03 5.29 -32.27
N PRO A 1125 -19.69 5.07 -32.23
CA PRO A 1125 -19.07 3.94 -32.95
C PRO A 1125 -19.54 2.55 -32.52
N GLU A 1126 -20.12 2.40 -31.30
CA GLU A 1126 -20.66 1.12 -30.82
C GLU A 1126 -21.93 0.70 -31.57
N GLN A 1127 -22.62 1.64 -32.21
CA GLN A 1127 -23.86 1.40 -32.94
C GLN A 1127 -23.62 1.05 -34.42
N GLY A 1128 -22.39 1.20 -34.91
CA GLY A 1128 -22.00 0.94 -36.28
C GLY A 1128 -20.79 1.76 -36.69
N VAL A 1129 -19.93 1.18 -37.53
CA VAL A 1129 -18.70 1.85 -38.01
C VAL A 1129 -18.93 2.43 -39.40
N ASP A 1130 -18.96 3.77 -39.49
CA ASP A 1130 -18.81 4.51 -40.74
C ASP A 1130 -17.48 5.28 -40.70
N LEU A 1131 -16.53 4.86 -41.54
CA LEU A 1131 -15.19 5.46 -41.64
C LEU A 1131 -15.19 6.88 -42.21
N LYS A 1132 -16.31 7.34 -42.79
CA LYS A 1132 -16.46 8.70 -43.32
C LYS A 1132 -17.17 9.65 -42.35
N ALA A 1133 -17.72 9.13 -41.25
CA ALA A 1133 -18.45 9.94 -40.28
C ALA A 1133 -17.53 10.81 -39.42
N THR A 1134 -18.07 11.97 -39.02
CA THR A 1134 -17.49 12.88 -38.03
C THR A 1134 -18.37 12.87 -36.79
N TYR A 1135 -17.77 12.78 -35.61
CA TYR A 1135 -18.47 12.69 -34.33
C TYR A 1135 -18.14 13.89 -33.44
N ALA A 1136 -19.02 14.20 -32.48
CA ALA A 1136 -18.72 15.10 -31.38
C ALA A 1136 -17.78 14.40 -30.38
N GLY A 1137 -16.52 14.83 -30.35
CA GLY A 1137 -15.49 14.40 -29.40
C GLY A 1137 -15.13 15.50 -28.41
N MET A 1138 -13.95 15.41 -27.81
CA MET A 1138 -13.45 16.37 -26.82
C MET A 1138 -12.10 16.97 -27.21
N ASN A 1139 -11.80 18.15 -26.67
CA ASN A 1139 -10.47 18.75 -26.62
C ASN A 1139 -10.27 19.45 -25.26
N ARG A 1140 -9.05 19.89 -24.95
CA ARG A 1140 -8.76 20.71 -23.76
C ARG A 1140 -8.08 22.01 -24.13
N ILE A 1141 -8.69 23.12 -23.72
CA ILE A 1141 -8.15 24.48 -23.88
C ILE A 1141 -7.99 25.06 -22.47
N GLU A 1142 -6.76 25.47 -22.11
CA GLU A 1142 -6.43 25.99 -20.77
C GLU A 1142 -6.86 25.05 -19.62
N GLY A 1143 -6.78 23.74 -19.85
CA GLY A 1143 -7.17 22.72 -18.87
C GLY A 1143 -8.67 22.47 -18.73
N LYS A 1144 -9.52 23.16 -19.50
CA LYS A 1144 -10.99 22.93 -19.53
C LYS A 1144 -11.38 22.09 -20.74
N GLU A 1145 -12.31 21.16 -20.53
CA GLU A 1145 -12.87 20.35 -21.61
C GLU A 1145 -13.82 21.16 -22.49
N VAL A 1146 -13.68 20.99 -23.79
CA VAL A 1146 -14.53 21.59 -24.82
C VAL A 1146 -14.90 20.54 -25.86
N GLU A 1147 -16.07 20.65 -26.48
CA GLU A 1147 -16.46 19.76 -27.58
C GLU A 1147 -15.64 20.08 -28.84
N ALA A 1148 -15.19 19.04 -29.56
CA ALA A 1148 -14.45 19.19 -30.81
C ALA A 1148 -14.77 18.04 -31.77
N PRO A 1149 -14.87 18.27 -33.09
CA PRO A 1149 -15.15 17.21 -34.05
C PRO A 1149 -13.97 16.23 -34.16
N VAL A 1150 -14.27 14.93 -34.17
CA VAL A 1150 -13.31 13.84 -34.35
C VAL A 1150 -13.73 12.92 -35.50
N ALA A 1151 -12.78 12.43 -36.27
CA ALA A 1151 -13.02 11.56 -37.42
C ALA A 1151 -12.03 10.39 -37.44
N TRP A 1152 -12.37 9.32 -38.17
CA TRP A 1152 -11.50 8.16 -38.31
C TRP A 1152 -10.20 8.49 -39.04
N ARG A 1153 -9.08 8.02 -38.49
CA ARG A 1153 -7.75 8.12 -39.12
C ARG A 1153 -7.06 6.77 -39.10
N ARG A 1154 -6.49 6.36 -40.23
CA ARG A 1154 -5.67 5.15 -40.31
C ARG A 1154 -4.31 5.38 -39.64
N LEU A 1155 -3.89 4.43 -38.80
CA LEU A 1155 -2.61 4.48 -38.10
C LEU A 1155 -1.44 4.02 -38.98
N LEU A 1156 -1.64 2.93 -39.73
CA LEU A 1156 -0.59 2.32 -40.53
C LEU A 1156 -0.27 3.18 -41.76
N GLN A 1157 1.00 3.52 -41.94
CA GLN A 1157 1.45 4.24 -43.12
C GLN A 1157 1.55 3.29 -44.33
N PRO A 1158 1.34 3.78 -45.57
CA PRO A 1158 1.49 2.96 -46.77
C PRO A 1158 2.85 2.25 -46.82
N GLY A 1159 2.85 0.93 -47.06
CA GLY A 1159 4.06 0.12 -47.18
C GLY A 1159 4.56 -0.53 -45.88
N GLN A 1160 3.95 -0.22 -44.73
CA GLN A 1160 4.25 -0.92 -43.48
C GLN A 1160 3.50 -2.26 -43.39
N PRO A 1161 4.07 -3.29 -42.72
CA PRO A 1161 3.39 -4.57 -42.53
C PRO A 1161 2.17 -4.40 -41.60
N PRO A 1162 1.07 -5.13 -41.83
CA PRO A 1162 -0.13 -5.01 -41.01
C PRO A 1162 0.00 -5.63 -39.62
N LEU A 1163 1.07 -6.41 -39.39
CA LEU A 1163 1.44 -6.96 -38.09
C LEU A 1163 2.72 -6.29 -37.57
N GLY A 1164 2.76 -6.03 -36.26
CA GLY A 1164 3.89 -5.48 -35.53
C GLY A 1164 4.28 -6.31 -34.29
N PRO A 1165 5.43 -5.99 -33.65
CA PRO A 1165 5.96 -6.74 -32.51
C PRO A 1165 5.45 -6.27 -31.14
N GLY A 1166 4.72 -5.15 -31.05
CA GLY A 1166 4.35 -4.51 -29.78
C GLY A 1166 2.93 -3.94 -29.74
N PRO A 1167 2.60 -3.09 -28.76
CA PRO A 1167 1.27 -2.50 -28.65
C PRO A 1167 1.04 -1.43 -29.73
N VAL A 1168 -0.24 -1.11 -29.94
CA VAL A 1168 -0.66 0.14 -30.56
C VAL A 1168 -0.80 1.19 -29.47
N ASN A 1169 0.04 2.23 -29.50
CA ASN A 1169 0.02 3.33 -28.52
C ASN A 1169 -0.85 4.49 -29.03
N LEU A 1170 -2.09 4.55 -28.57
CA LEU A 1170 -3.05 5.60 -28.91
C LEU A 1170 -2.61 6.99 -28.45
N ALA A 1171 -1.80 7.12 -27.40
CA ALA A 1171 -1.31 8.41 -26.93
C ALA A 1171 -0.39 9.11 -27.94
N ASP A 1172 0.25 8.36 -28.84
CA ASP A 1172 1.08 8.92 -29.92
C ASP A 1172 0.23 9.54 -31.05
N PHE A 1173 -1.08 9.25 -31.06
CA PHE A 1173 -1.98 9.57 -32.15
C PHE A 1173 -3.15 10.48 -31.72
N ILE A 1174 -3.63 10.32 -30.48
CA ILE A 1174 -4.86 10.95 -30.01
C ILE A 1174 -4.55 11.81 -28.78
N SER A 1175 -4.96 13.08 -28.84
CA SER A 1175 -4.84 14.05 -27.75
C SER A 1175 -6.13 14.88 -27.64
N PRO A 1176 -6.58 15.25 -26.43
CA PRO A 1176 -6.09 14.85 -25.11
C PRO A 1176 -6.29 13.35 -24.79
N ASN A 1177 -5.49 12.80 -23.88
CA ASN A 1177 -5.53 11.38 -23.48
C ASN A 1177 -6.18 11.14 -22.10
N LYS A 1178 -5.85 11.93 -21.08
CA LYS A 1178 -6.41 11.77 -19.73
C LYS A 1178 -7.93 11.94 -19.71
N GLY A 1179 -8.67 10.96 -19.20
CA GLY A 1179 -10.14 11.00 -19.14
C GLY A 1179 -10.82 10.87 -20.51
N ALA A 1180 -10.15 10.26 -21.49
CA ALA A 1180 -10.65 10.13 -22.86
C ALA A 1180 -10.91 8.68 -23.27
N CYS A 1181 -11.89 8.49 -24.15
CA CYS A 1181 -12.20 7.23 -24.81
C CYS A 1181 -11.85 7.30 -26.30
N ALA A 1182 -11.41 6.19 -26.88
CA ALA A 1182 -11.13 6.06 -28.31
C ALA A 1182 -11.57 4.68 -28.81
N PHE A 1183 -11.83 4.62 -30.12
CA PHE A 1183 -12.19 3.41 -30.83
C PHE A 1183 -11.15 3.08 -31.88
N ALA A 1184 -10.88 1.79 -32.07
CA ALA A 1184 -10.04 1.26 -33.12
C ALA A 1184 -10.82 0.21 -33.94
N PHE A 1185 -10.74 0.27 -35.27
CA PHE A 1185 -11.43 -0.63 -36.18
C PHE A 1185 -10.48 -1.26 -37.20
N THR A 1186 -10.66 -2.55 -37.50
CA THR A 1186 -9.93 -3.28 -38.54
C THR A 1186 -10.77 -4.44 -39.11
N LYS A 1187 -10.31 -5.05 -40.22
CA LYS A 1187 -10.89 -6.29 -40.77
C LYS A 1187 -9.84 -7.40 -40.82
N ILE A 1188 -10.32 -8.63 -40.68
CA ILE A 1188 -9.55 -9.85 -40.77
C ILE A 1188 -10.23 -10.76 -41.80
N ALA A 1189 -9.57 -11.04 -42.92
CA ALA A 1189 -10.08 -12.02 -43.88
C ALA A 1189 -9.52 -13.41 -43.55
N SER A 1190 -10.41 -14.40 -43.49
CA SER A 1190 -10.07 -15.81 -43.23
C SER A 1190 -10.39 -16.66 -44.45
N ASP A 1191 -9.45 -17.50 -44.90
CA ASP A 1191 -9.65 -18.39 -46.05
C ASP A 1191 -10.66 -19.53 -45.81
N ARG A 1192 -10.90 -19.85 -44.53
CA ARG A 1192 -11.82 -20.89 -44.05
C ARG A 1192 -12.51 -20.46 -42.77
N GLU A 1193 -13.64 -21.09 -42.46
CA GLU A 1193 -14.22 -21.00 -41.12
C GLU A 1193 -13.30 -21.72 -40.13
N ARG A 1194 -12.97 -21.06 -39.02
CA ARG A 1194 -12.07 -21.62 -38.02
C ARG A 1194 -12.27 -21.01 -36.64
N GLN A 1195 -12.03 -21.81 -35.61
CA GLN A 1195 -11.92 -21.31 -34.25
C GLN A 1195 -10.53 -20.72 -34.02
N VAL A 1196 -10.50 -19.55 -33.38
CA VAL A 1196 -9.28 -18.87 -32.92
C VAL A 1196 -9.55 -18.24 -31.55
N THR A 1197 -8.49 -17.91 -30.84
CA THR A 1197 -8.59 -17.10 -29.62
C THR A 1197 -8.04 -15.71 -29.89
N ILE A 1198 -8.87 -14.69 -29.64
CA ILE A 1198 -8.41 -13.30 -29.55
C ILE A 1198 -7.59 -13.19 -28.27
N TYR A 1199 -6.35 -12.73 -28.38
CA TYR A 1199 -5.53 -12.31 -27.26
C TYR A 1199 -5.33 -10.80 -27.32
N THR A 1200 -5.58 -10.11 -26.22
CA THR A 1200 -5.57 -8.65 -26.15
C THR A 1200 -5.18 -8.18 -24.76
N GLY A 1201 -5.01 -6.88 -24.60
CA GLY A 1201 -4.70 -6.22 -23.34
C GLY A 1201 -4.64 -4.72 -23.55
N SER A 1202 -4.79 -3.94 -22.50
CA SER A 1202 -4.89 -2.49 -22.62
C SER A 1202 -4.53 -1.75 -21.34
N ASP A 1203 -4.18 -0.48 -21.50
CA ASP A 1203 -4.26 0.47 -20.40
C ASP A 1203 -5.74 0.64 -20.03
N GLN A 1204 -6.00 0.61 -18.72
CA GLN A 1204 -7.32 0.60 -18.10
C GLN A 1204 -8.38 -0.28 -18.81
N CYS A 1205 -9.44 0.33 -19.33
CA CYS A 1205 -10.66 -0.37 -19.76
C CYS A 1205 -10.63 -0.71 -21.24
N LEU A 1206 -11.17 -1.88 -21.59
CA LEU A 1206 -11.21 -2.44 -22.94
C LEU A 1206 -12.55 -3.11 -23.23
N ALA A 1207 -13.10 -2.89 -24.41
CA ALA A 1207 -14.15 -3.75 -24.95
C ALA A 1207 -13.85 -4.10 -26.41
N VAL A 1208 -14.20 -5.31 -26.83
CA VAL A 1208 -13.96 -5.83 -28.19
C VAL A 1208 -15.25 -6.40 -28.75
N TRP A 1209 -15.57 -6.04 -29.99
CA TRP A 1209 -16.64 -6.60 -30.78
C TRP A 1209 -16.08 -7.31 -32.02
N LEU A 1210 -16.61 -8.48 -32.32
CA LEU A 1210 -16.35 -9.22 -33.55
C LEU A 1210 -17.65 -9.33 -34.34
N ASN A 1211 -17.66 -8.89 -35.60
CA ASN A 1211 -18.86 -8.91 -36.46
C ASN A 1211 -20.10 -8.26 -35.79
N GLY A 1212 -19.88 -7.17 -35.05
CA GLY A 1212 -20.92 -6.45 -34.31
C GLY A 1212 -21.33 -7.05 -32.96
N GLN A 1213 -20.86 -8.25 -32.61
CA GLN A 1213 -21.14 -8.89 -31.33
C GLN A 1213 -20.03 -8.58 -30.31
N LYS A 1214 -20.38 -8.07 -29.13
CA LYS A 1214 -19.41 -7.84 -28.04
C LYS A 1214 -18.90 -9.18 -27.52
N VAL A 1215 -17.61 -9.44 -27.69
CA VAL A 1215 -16.93 -10.69 -27.27
C VAL A 1215 -16.07 -10.51 -26.02
N LEU A 1216 -15.70 -9.27 -25.68
CA LEU A 1216 -14.92 -8.95 -24.49
C LEU A 1216 -15.35 -7.59 -23.91
N ASP A 1217 -15.38 -7.50 -22.58
CA ASP A 1217 -15.66 -6.26 -21.83
C ASP A 1217 -14.90 -6.29 -20.50
N ARG A 1218 -14.01 -5.33 -20.28
CA ARG A 1218 -13.08 -5.25 -19.14
C ARG A 1218 -13.05 -3.81 -18.62
N ASN A 1219 -13.58 -3.63 -17.41
CA ASN A 1219 -13.62 -2.35 -16.71
C ASN A 1219 -12.67 -2.39 -15.52
N VAL A 1220 -11.37 -2.19 -15.80
CA VAL A 1220 -10.28 -2.35 -14.83
C VAL A 1220 -9.32 -1.18 -14.92
N TYR A 1221 -8.58 -0.90 -13.85
CA TYR A 1221 -7.50 0.09 -13.84
C TYR A 1221 -6.14 -0.61 -13.78
N ARG A 1222 -5.42 -0.64 -14.91
CA ARG A 1222 -4.15 -1.37 -15.07
C ARG A 1222 -3.31 -0.75 -16.20
N ALA A 1223 -2.05 -1.15 -16.29
CA ALA A 1223 -1.21 -0.87 -17.46
C ALA A 1223 -1.43 -1.92 -18.57
N ALA A 1224 -1.19 -1.54 -19.83
CA ALA A 1224 -1.27 -2.43 -20.98
C ALA A 1224 -0.17 -3.49 -20.95
N GLU A 1225 -0.54 -4.75 -21.07
CA GLU A 1225 0.39 -5.85 -21.33
C GLU A 1225 -0.18 -6.77 -22.41
N PRO A 1226 0.65 -7.50 -23.16
CA PRO A 1226 0.13 -8.44 -24.14
C PRO A 1226 -0.71 -9.53 -23.45
N ASP A 1227 -1.71 -10.06 -24.14
CA ASP A 1227 -2.45 -11.26 -23.77
C ASP A 1227 -3.07 -11.27 -22.35
N GLN A 1228 -3.34 -10.09 -21.78
CA GLN A 1228 -4.01 -9.93 -20.47
C GLN A 1228 -5.42 -10.51 -20.48
N ASP A 1229 -6.12 -10.36 -21.60
CA ASP A 1229 -7.46 -10.85 -21.81
C ASP A 1229 -7.55 -11.71 -23.06
N ARG A 1230 -8.59 -12.54 -23.08
CA ARG A 1230 -8.86 -13.42 -24.21
C ARG A 1230 -10.34 -13.72 -24.40
N ALA A 1231 -10.68 -14.06 -25.63
CA ALA A 1231 -11.99 -14.57 -26.01
C ALA A 1231 -11.84 -15.59 -27.15
N THR A 1232 -12.35 -16.81 -26.97
CA THR A 1232 -12.44 -17.79 -28.05
C THR A 1232 -13.60 -17.43 -28.96
N VAL A 1233 -13.33 -17.33 -30.26
CA VAL A 1233 -14.26 -16.87 -31.28
C VAL A 1233 -14.16 -17.74 -32.53
N THR A 1234 -15.20 -17.71 -33.36
CA THR A 1234 -15.17 -18.34 -34.69
C THR A 1234 -15.04 -17.25 -35.73
N LEU A 1235 -13.98 -17.31 -36.54
CA LEU A 1235 -13.88 -16.51 -37.76
C LEU A 1235 -14.69 -17.19 -38.85
N ARG A 1236 -15.54 -16.42 -39.52
CA ARG A 1236 -16.23 -16.87 -40.74
C ARG A 1236 -15.23 -16.85 -41.89
N GLN A 1237 -15.41 -17.73 -42.87
CA GLN A 1237 -14.73 -17.59 -44.16
C GLN A 1237 -15.07 -16.22 -44.76
N GLY A 1238 -14.06 -15.51 -45.29
CA GLY A 1238 -14.16 -14.13 -45.76
C GLY A 1238 -13.87 -13.10 -44.66
N ASP A 1239 -14.44 -11.90 -44.81
CA ASP A 1239 -14.17 -10.76 -43.94
C ASP A 1239 -14.83 -10.88 -42.56
N ASN A 1240 -14.07 -10.56 -41.52
CA ASN A 1240 -14.55 -10.42 -40.15
C ASN A 1240 -14.17 -9.02 -39.62
N THR A 1241 -15.14 -8.28 -39.10
CA THR A 1241 -14.90 -6.91 -38.57
C THR A 1241 -14.55 -6.95 -37.09
N VAL A 1242 -13.57 -6.16 -36.69
CA VAL A 1242 -13.17 -5.99 -35.29
C VAL A 1242 -13.29 -4.52 -34.90
N LEU A 1243 -14.04 -4.24 -33.85
CA LEU A 1243 -14.10 -2.93 -33.20
C LEU A 1243 -13.56 -3.08 -31.77
N LEU A 1244 -12.70 -2.15 -31.36
CA LEU A 1244 -12.08 -2.10 -30.04
C LEU A 1244 -12.35 -0.72 -29.44
N ARG A 1245 -12.77 -0.69 -28.17
CA ARG A 1245 -12.92 0.54 -27.38
C ARG A 1245 -11.89 0.53 -26.27
N SER A 1246 -11.13 1.62 -26.12
CA SER A 1246 -10.14 1.80 -25.06
C SER A 1246 -10.36 3.14 -24.37
N ILE A 1247 -10.30 3.16 -23.04
CA ILE A 1247 -10.38 4.38 -22.23
C ILE A 1247 -9.05 4.64 -21.54
N CYS A 1248 -8.55 5.88 -21.63
CA CYS A 1248 -7.44 6.38 -20.84
C CYS A 1248 -7.95 7.16 -19.61
N GLY A 1249 -7.74 6.61 -18.43
CA GLY A 1249 -8.05 7.24 -17.15
C GLY A 1249 -6.98 8.19 -16.64
N TRP A 1250 -5.71 7.80 -16.77
CA TRP A 1250 -4.59 8.57 -16.23
C TRP A 1250 -3.37 8.56 -17.16
N GLU A 1251 -2.41 7.64 -17.02
CA GLU A 1251 -1.18 7.60 -17.83
C GLU A 1251 -1.05 6.28 -18.56
N GLY A 1252 -0.42 6.30 -19.75
CA GLY A 1252 -0.46 5.21 -20.72
C GLY A 1252 -1.79 5.16 -21.48
N TRP A 1253 -1.72 4.97 -22.81
CA TRP A 1253 -2.90 4.66 -23.60
C TRP A 1253 -2.56 3.72 -24.76
N SER A 1254 -2.44 2.44 -24.47
CA SER A 1254 -2.04 1.41 -25.42
C SER A 1254 -2.97 0.21 -25.38
N PHE A 1255 -3.04 -0.52 -26.49
CA PHE A 1255 -3.67 -1.84 -26.53
C PHE A 1255 -2.88 -2.83 -27.39
N TYR A 1256 -3.09 -4.13 -27.14
CA TYR A 1256 -2.58 -5.25 -27.92
C TYR A 1256 -3.74 -5.99 -28.57
N PHE A 1257 -3.54 -6.57 -29.75
CA PHE A 1257 -4.53 -7.47 -30.36
C PHE A 1257 -3.83 -8.47 -31.28
N ARG A 1258 -4.02 -9.76 -31.05
CA ARG A 1258 -3.53 -10.85 -31.91
C ARG A 1258 -4.49 -12.04 -31.91
N LEU A 1259 -4.32 -12.93 -32.87
CA LEU A 1259 -5.02 -14.21 -32.93
C LEU A 1259 -4.06 -15.36 -32.60
N GLY A 1260 -4.55 -16.35 -31.85
CA GLY A 1260 -3.83 -17.58 -31.55
C GLY A 1260 -4.69 -18.82 -31.69
N ASP A 1261 -4.05 -19.99 -31.68
CA ASP A 1261 -4.72 -21.30 -31.66
C ASP A 1261 -5.18 -21.68 -30.25
N ASP A 1262 -5.68 -22.91 -30.10
CA ASP A 1262 -6.12 -23.49 -28.82
C ASP A 1262 -4.98 -23.58 -27.78
N HIS A 1263 -3.73 -23.66 -28.25
CA HIS A 1263 -2.52 -23.59 -27.44
C HIS A 1263 -1.91 -22.18 -27.35
N GLY A 1264 -2.65 -21.14 -27.76
CA GLY A 1264 -2.28 -19.73 -27.62
C GLY A 1264 -1.08 -19.26 -28.41
N PHE A 1265 -0.60 -20.06 -29.34
CA PHE A 1265 0.47 -19.70 -30.27
C PHE A 1265 -0.09 -18.85 -31.42
N PRO A 1266 0.64 -17.83 -31.92
CA PRO A 1266 0.14 -16.96 -32.97
C PRO A 1266 -0.30 -17.72 -34.23
N VAL A 1267 -1.48 -17.37 -34.76
CA VAL A 1267 -2.04 -17.92 -36.00
C VAL A 1267 -2.09 -16.82 -37.05
N THR A 1268 -1.36 -17.01 -38.14
CA THR A 1268 -1.38 -16.12 -39.33
C THR A 1268 -1.62 -16.86 -40.64
N ASP A 1269 -1.48 -18.20 -40.65
CA ASP A 1269 -1.80 -19.04 -41.81
C ASP A 1269 -3.26 -18.86 -42.24
N GLY A 1270 -3.48 -18.58 -43.52
CA GLY A 1270 -4.82 -18.39 -44.09
C GLY A 1270 -5.53 -17.11 -43.65
N LEU A 1271 -4.83 -16.18 -42.97
CA LEU A 1271 -5.37 -14.90 -42.50
C LEU A 1271 -4.68 -13.72 -43.19
N SER A 1272 -5.46 -12.73 -43.60
CA SER A 1272 -4.95 -11.41 -43.98
C SER A 1272 -5.56 -10.32 -43.10
N PHE A 1273 -4.75 -9.33 -42.73
CA PHE A 1273 -5.11 -8.24 -41.84
C PHE A 1273 -5.11 -6.95 -42.64
N SER A 1274 -6.26 -6.28 -42.72
CA SER A 1274 -6.41 -5.08 -43.52
C SER A 1274 -7.46 -4.16 -42.92
N ALA A 1275 -7.13 -2.88 -42.84
CA ALA A 1275 -8.10 -1.84 -42.51
C ALA A 1275 -8.87 -1.32 -43.75
N GLN A 1276 -8.63 -1.89 -44.95
CA GLN A 1276 -9.29 -1.47 -46.21
C GLN A 1276 -10.70 -2.06 -46.41
#